data_AF-A0A524E6G2-F1
#
_entry.id   AF-A0A524E6G2-F1
#
_cell.length_a   1.000
_cell.length_b   1.000
_cell.length_c   1.000
_cell.angle_alpha   90.00
_cell.angle_beta   90.00
_cell.angle_gamma   90.00
#
_symmetry.space_group_name_H-M   'P 1'
#
loop_
_entity.id
_entity.type
_entity.pdbx_description
1 polymer ?
#
loop_
_entity_poly.entity_id
_entity_poly.type
_entity_poly.pdbx_seq_one_letter_code
_entity_poly.pdbx_strand_id
1 'polypeptide(L)'
;MNAKLSKELIVKKKKGNYEENNSQKLDNYLNIWELTNPHYKDINNKISLIKPSSILIISIFFMIITYSISNNLIISITIAIITLILCFLAFHDSFFLFKSKSFKQQQYINIINPFEDYNFFFLQNNFEILFHVNKIAMKTVAMAIFQVKIIPENIHPTLNQFIKSLNELRVPFSFQIAQTCLNLRTKLRRKTNKKEQDEAFQTSIYFCTSYDLSGFLTTEKIKCLVEKVNEFIEVMRSNFSANFPHYNVKLLTHNEIIQALRIFFLKIDTLEDTKEHYNVESKKVSIPYFLKISASIFLLIYSPLMLFFLNTPIFLILMINLLFVIVILWVLWRELLTVLALENIRKKHDLIYINPFKDLQFFKVKNHPESLYCHVKNNILLNIKVLNLKYASFKFHSKVPLFYPGKVYRAIIQKKIMFGYTLCTAPMSFYMFDRKCFKFLIKRTQKKIDKIKNDKEGKNWLDMRSGAWRSIITLSALSYKCTEELKPEDFLELEIEQSKKITSIENAFKMNFSDFEFISLKNGKLISGILCQTLKNKYFTRGGTHLNYLIFQGKALILLAYVADEFKKGVETKIAAEFNSPLQLKNFISFGSTINTEYLEEEVPVGFLREQINSLLITNGKSNNREDLAIKIVAELVKRNTPSLIFDFSGNWSRLINIFNNTIHESNFLHFKLGSAFTIDPIRSDIAHDKFNIEYLDYIFDSYALIFKKDEKTMDVFKNTILRNPELDITTLNLELKNQQDWQKSPITESLISLFDEFTHGDVQFFHTSQDSYEQKITFKDFITDDKTVIIDLSIIKNNKKQIFMAFVILSKIIHYINHSSDFFKKVIILPQVDIPFERRFIEKTMNYGRINRFLDPLLYDGFGIILMANQAHYLHENLFNYIQNIISFRATDNDDIRTLKNQMNLQELQGTGYYGSSRNNTYQIDYLMRMKDNEVIIKRSDIYQPFPANIDVTEIIDTQPLYYQNIVKYMKAQGYDLQFTEQKILEQTKKTIFEKDLGNYSMFLDDVIKFLKAIKIMDKVGNLYKSKLKEELKKTIYNKSVKITKNKKKLKNIRDELFEILIRHGYLVENHPKMASGSESIRTSYSVGDKFQMALKDYFQTKKDSFTEIIINKDDNNSKGILNPELIHHDNRISGAIDSDKLVDIMAKELSDSYYDLFQIHKSIINEDFRSAIQIEKNFLKKFLMNLYQKLFNVNYIITKKDMNAFLDYLSRNDALPLAKEEVIKLLSKCESLEIAGSECETEAIKTYNLLSDVWNKIQLKISEN
;
A
#
# COMPACT_ATOMS: atom_id res chain seq x y z
N MET A 1 -69.64 -6.56 -43.96
CA MET A 1 -69.68 -5.72 -45.18
C MET A 1 -69.93 -4.28 -44.73
N ASN A 2 -69.10 -3.28 -45.08
CA ASN A 2 -68.88 -2.68 -46.41
C ASN A 2 -70.10 -1.88 -46.87
N ALA A 3 -69.99 -0.65 -47.40
CA ALA A 3 -68.84 0.27 -47.52
C ALA A 3 -69.36 1.67 -47.94
N LYS A 4 -68.48 2.55 -48.44
CA LYS A 4 -68.79 3.78 -49.19
C LYS A 4 -69.54 4.89 -48.43
N LEU A 5 -68.77 5.66 -47.66
CA LEU A 5 -68.71 7.12 -47.86
C LEU A 5 -67.24 7.56 -47.83
N SER A 6 -66.48 6.93 -48.72
CA SER A 6 -65.03 7.06 -48.90
C SER A 6 -64.75 6.95 -50.40
N LYS A 7 -63.98 7.90 -50.95
CA LYS A 7 -64.06 8.36 -52.36
C LYS A 7 -65.37 9.17 -52.56
N GLU A 8 -65.37 10.37 -53.15
CA GLU A 8 -64.39 10.98 -54.05
C GLU A 8 -64.11 12.46 -53.74
N LEU A 9 -62.82 12.86 -53.78
CA LEU A 9 -62.34 14.13 -54.34
C LEU A 9 -60.80 14.13 -54.37
N ILE A 10 -60.22 13.47 -55.38
CA ILE A 10 -58.79 13.53 -55.71
C ILE A 10 -58.66 14.09 -57.14
N VAL A 11 -58.28 15.35 -57.27
CA VAL A 11 -57.88 16.06 -58.51
C VAL A 11 -57.42 17.47 -58.08
N LYS A 12 -56.34 18.10 -58.57
CA LYS A 12 -55.20 17.69 -59.41
C LYS A 12 -53.96 18.50 -58.98
N LYS A 13 -52.75 17.99 -59.23
CA LYS A 13 -51.50 18.79 -59.19
C LYS A 13 -51.39 19.68 -60.43
N LYS A 14 -50.80 20.87 -60.30
CA LYS A 14 -49.92 21.52 -61.31
C LYS A 14 -49.00 22.56 -60.63
N LYS A 15 -47.95 23.05 -61.30
CA LYS A 15 -46.58 22.48 -61.36
C LYS A 15 -45.61 23.58 -61.86
N GLY A 16 -44.37 23.60 -61.34
CA GLY A 16 -43.22 24.39 -61.82
C GLY A 16 -42.08 24.17 -60.81
N ASN A 17 -41.09 23.32 -61.08
CA ASN A 17 -39.90 23.51 -61.94
C ASN A 17 -38.90 24.49 -61.26
N TYR A 18 -37.75 24.04 -60.75
CA TYR A 18 -36.54 23.55 -61.47
C TYR A 18 -35.83 24.71 -62.21
N GLU A 19 -34.56 25.07 -61.97
CA GLU A 19 -33.42 24.50 -61.18
C GLU A 19 -32.66 25.67 -60.47
N GLU A 20 -31.57 25.64 -59.69
CA GLU A 20 -30.66 24.64 -59.05
C GLU A 20 -30.03 25.32 -57.76
N ASN A 21 -28.70 25.28 -57.59
CA ASN A 21 -27.79 25.93 -56.63
C ASN A 21 -28.03 25.73 -55.12
N ASN A 22 -28.00 24.44 -54.74
CA ASN A 22 -27.15 23.91 -53.66
C ASN A 22 -26.67 24.87 -52.52
N SER A 23 -27.36 24.83 -51.37
CA SER A 23 -26.74 24.88 -50.01
C SER A 23 -27.79 24.86 -48.88
N GLN A 24 -28.92 25.55 -49.06
CA GLN A 24 -29.87 25.88 -47.97
C GLN A 24 -31.00 24.85 -47.77
N LYS A 25 -30.67 23.58 -47.49
CA LYS A 25 -31.71 22.54 -47.26
C LYS A 25 -31.47 21.57 -46.09
N LEU A 26 -30.78 22.03 -45.04
CA LEU A 26 -30.58 21.25 -43.79
C LEU A 26 -31.50 21.66 -42.62
N ASP A 27 -32.21 22.79 -42.70
CA ASP A 27 -32.87 23.44 -41.54
C ASP A 27 -34.18 22.80 -41.04
N ASN A 28 -34.64 21.67 -41.62
CA ASN A 28 -35.92 21.05 -41.27
C ASN A 28 -35.82 19.77 -40.41
N TYR A 29 -34.84 19.69 -39.51
CA TYR A 29 -34.69 18.54 -38.61
C TYR A 29 -35.38 18.72 -37.24
N LEU A 30 -36.32 17.80 -36.96
CA LEU A 30 -37.04 17.63 -35.70
C LEU A 30 -37.96 18.79 -35.27
N ASN A 31 -39.07 19.01 -35.99
CA ASN A 31 -40.20 19.73 -35.37
C ASN A 31 -40.92 18.81 -34.34
N ILE A 32 -40.31 18.78 -33.14
CA ILE A 32 -40.78 18.17 -31.87
C ILE A 32 -41.04 19.28 -30.81
N TRP A 33 -40.46 20.48 -31.06
CA TRP A 33 -40.35 21.55 -30.08
C TRP A 33 -41.70 22.20 -29.72
N GLU A 34 -42.59 22.40 -30.69
CA GLU A 34 -43.88 23.11 -30.52
C GLU A 34 -44.81 22.51 -29.44
N LEU A 35 -44.83 21.18 -29.31
CA LEU A 35 -45.73 20.46 -28.38
C LEU A 35 -45.02 19.90 -27.13
N THR A 36 -43.73 20.19 -26.95
CA THR A 36 -42.96 19.65 -25.81
C THR A 36 -41.99 20.63 -25.16
N ASN A 37 -41.88 21.86 -25.67
CA ASN A 37 -41.09 22.93 -25.07
C ASN A 37 -42.00 24.01 -24.43
N PRO A 38 -42.17 24.04 -23.10
CA PRO A 38 -43.03 25.02 -22.43
C PRO A 38 -42.52 26.47 -22.53
N HIS A 39 -41.28 26.67 -23.01
CA HIS A 39 -40.73 28.02 -23.25
C HIS A 39 -41.38 28.81 -24.39
N TYR A 40 -42.39 28.27 -25.07
CA TYR A 40 -43.22 29.04 -26.00
C TYR A 40 -44.52 29.61 -25.39
N LYS A 41 -44.77 29.45 -24.07
CA LYS A 41 -45.92 30.09 -23.39
C LYS A 41 -45.63 30.75 -22.04
N ASP A 42 -44.59 30.35 -21.31
CA ASP A 42 -44.34 30.87 -19.94
C ASP A 42 -43.34 32.05 -19.84
N ILE A 43 -43.21 32.83 -20.93
CA ILE A 43 -43.31 34.29 -20.79
C ILE A 43 -44.54 34.72 -21.57
N ASN A 44 -45.72 34.62 -20.95
CA ASN A 44 -46.88 35.31 -21.46
C ASN A 44 -46.65 36.81 -21.27
N ASN A 45 -46.10 37.47 -22.29
CA ASN A 45 -45.75 38.90 -22.23
C ASN A 45 -46.93 39.75 -21.78
N LYS A 46 -48.18 39.37 -22.07
CA LYS A 46 -49.38 40.06 -21.57
C LYS A 46 -49.44 40.02 -20.03
N ILE A 47 -49.30 38.85 -19.40
CA ILE A 47 -49.25 38.73 -17.93
C ILE A 47 -48.00 39.41 -17.34
N SER A 48 -46.86 39.32 -18.02
CA SER A 48 -45.62 40.01 -17.60
C SER A 48 -45.68 41.53 -17.72
N LEU A 49 -46.58 42.08 -18.55
CA LEU A 49 -46.84 43.51 -18.71
C LEU A 49 -47.98 44.00 -17.81
N ILE A 50 -48.99 43.17 -17.51
CA ILE A 50 -50.08 43.54 -16.60
C ILE A 50 -49.56 43.92 -15.21
N LYS A 51 -48.56 43.23 -14.66
CA LYS A 51 -47.98 43.60 -13.34
C LYS A 51 -47.35 45.02 -13.32
N PRO A 52 -46.43 45.41 -14.23
CA PRO A 52 -45.92 46.78 -14.25
C PRO A 52 -46.98 47.81 -14.66
N SER A 53 -47.92 47.45 -15.55
CA SER A 53 -49.09 48.29 -15.85
C SER A 53 -49.97 48.54 -14.62
N SER A 54 -50.16 47.57 -13.71
CA SER A 54 -50.91 47.80 -12.47
C SER A 54 -50.19 48.78 -11.53
N ILE A 55 -48.86 48.77 -11.45
CA ILE A 55 -48.12 49.79 -10.67
C ILE A 55 -48.23 51.17 -11.34
N LEU A 56 -48.20 51.24 -12.68
CA LEU A 56 -48.41 52.50 -13.40
C LEU A 56 -49.80 53.07 -13.12
N ILE A 57 -50.85 52.24 -13.19
CA ILE A 57 -52.23 52.62 -12.88
C ILE A 57 -52.35 53.12 -11.43
N ILE A 58 -51.73 52.43 -10.47
CA ILE A 58 -51.69 52.86 -9.06
C ILE A 58 -50.98 54.22 -8.91
N SER A 59 -49.88 54.43 -9.62
CA SER A 59 -49.12 55.69 -9.56
C SER A 59 -49.91 56.86 -10.16
N ILE A 60 -50.64 56.62 -11.26
CA ILE A 60 -51.56 57.57 -11.89
C ILE A 60 -52.77 57.87 -10.99
N PHE A 61 -53.30 56.86 -10.30
CA PHE A 61 -54.38 57.02 -9.32
C PHE A 61 -53.96 57.97 -8.17
N PHE A 62 -52.77 57.76 -7.60
CA PHE A 62 -52.23 58.69 -6.59
C PHE A 62 -51.90 60.08 -7.17
N MET A 63 -51.47 60.18 -8.43
CA MET A 63 -51.29 61.47 -9.12
C MET A 63 -52.59 62.27 -9.15
N ILE A 64 -53.67 61.67 -9.67
CA ILE A 64 -54.98 62.30 -9.83
C ILE A 64 -55.53 62.75 -8.47
N ILE A 65 -55.53 61.87 -7.47
CA ILE A 65 -56.01 62.18 -6.12
C ILE A 65 -55.20 63.31 -5.46
N THR A 66 -53.87 63.26 -5.55
CA THR A 66 -53.01 64.30 -4.98
C THR A 66 -53.24 65.65 -5.68
N TYR A 67 -53.52 65.65 -6.98
CA TYR A 67 -53.89 66.87 -7.71
C TYR A 67 -55.25 67.41 -7.23
N SER A 68 -56.26 66.57 -7.09
CA SER A 68 -57.58 66.98 -6.59
C SER A 68 -57.57 67.53 -5.15
N ILE A 69 -56.63 67.10 -4.30
CA ILE A 69 -56.48 67.62 -2.93
C ILE A 69 -55.67 68.92 -2.89
N SER A 70 -54.54 68.97 -3.60
CA SER A 70 -53.57 70.08 -3.48
C SER A 70 -53.71 71.18 -4.53
N ASN A 71 -54.47 70.93 -5.59
CA ASN A 71 -54.53 71.70 -6.84
C ASN A 71 -53.16 71.96 -7.51
N ASN A 72 -52.09 71.30 -7.03
CA ASN A 72 -50.70 71.56 -7.42
C ASN A 72 -50.17 70.41 -8.28
N LEU A 73 -50.01 70.67 -9.58
CA LEU A 73 -49.54 69.70 -10.56
C LEU A 73 -48.14 69.15 -10.23
N ILE A 74 -47.25 69.99 -9.69
CA ILE A 74 -45.87 69.60 -9.37
C ILE A 74 -45.87 68.60 -8.21
N ILE A 75 -46.57 68.92 -7.10
CA ILE A 75 -46.68 68.04 -5.93
C ILE A 75 -47.32 66.70 -6.31
N SER A 76 -48.37 66.73 -7.13
CA SER A 76 -49.04 65.56 -7.70
C SER A 76 -48.07 64.65 -8.49
N ILE A 77 -47.31 65.23 -9.42
CA ILE A 77 -46.32 64.49 -10.24
C ILE A 77 -45.19 63.95 -9.36
N THR A 78 -44.68 64.73 -8.40
CA THR A 78 -43.64 64.28 -7.46
C THR A 78 -44.09 63.08 -6.63
N ILE A 79 -45.30 63.10 -6.06
CA ILE A 79 -45.84 61.98 -5.28
C ILE A 79 -46.10 60.74 -6.14
N ALA A 80 -46.57 60.93 -7.38
CA ALA A 80 -46.71 59.84 -8.35
C ALA A 80 -45.36 59.17 -8.68
N ILE A 81 -44.31 59.97 -8.92
CA ILE A 81 -42.96 59.50 -9.20
C ILE A 81 -42.36 58.79 -7.97
N ILE A 82 -42.50 59.35 -6.76
CA ILE A 82 -42.03 58.71 -5.51
C ILE A 82 -42.74 57.37 -5.28
N THR A 83 -44.05 57.32 -5.46
CA THR A 83 -44.84 56.08 -5.33
C THR A 83 -44.38 55.03 -6.34
N LEU A 84 -44.17 55.44 -7.59
CA LEU A 84 -43.65 54.59 -8.66
C LEU A 84 -42.25 54.06 -8.35
N ILE A 85 -41.33 54.91 -7.85
CA ILE A 85 -39.98 54.52 -7.44
C ILE A 85 -40.01 53.55 -6.25
N LEU A 86 -40.78 53.82 -5.20
CA LEU A 86 -40.93 52.94 -4.03
C LEU A 86 -41.50 51.58 -4.44
N CYS A 87 -42.52 51.57 -5.30
CA CYS A 87 -43.10 50.32 -5.82
C CYS A 87 -42.11 49.57 -6.73
N PHE A 88 -41.32 50.26 -7.55
CA PHE A 88 -40.26 49.60 -8.32
C PHE A 88 -39.17 49.03 -7.41
N LEU A 89 -38.69 49.75 -6.40
CA LEU A 89 -37.70 49.25 -5.43
C LEU A 89 -38.21 48.01 -4.68
N ALA A 90 -39.41 48.07 -4.11
CA ALA A 90 -40.01 46.97 -3.36
C ALA A 90 -40.27 45.72 -4.22
N PHE A 91 -40.75 45.91 -5.46
CA PHE A 91 -41.21 44.79 -6.31
C PHE A 91 -40.25 44.42 -7.45
N HIS A 92 -39.05 45.02 -7.59
CA HIS A 92 -38.15 44.84 -8.76
C HIS A 92 -37.92 43.38 -9.18
N ASP A 93 -37.67 42.47 -8.22
CA ASP A 93 -37.50 41.02 -8.45
C ASP A 93 -38.68 40.34 -9.16
N SER A 94 -39.89 40.90 -8.99
CA SER A 94 -41.14 40.39 -9.54
C SER A 94 -41.30 40.70 -11.04
N PHE A 95 -40.42 41.54 -11.61
CA PHE A 95 -40.50 42.04 -12.98
C PHE A 95 -39.40 41.46 -13.86
N PHE A 96 -39.78 40.50 -14.71
CA PHE A 96 -38.87 39.89 -15.68
C PHE A 96 -38.14 40.92 -16.58
N LEU A 97 -38.84 41.97 -17.00
CA LEU A 97 -38.27 43.08 -17.78
C LEU A 97 -37.15 43.80 -17.01
N PHE A 98 -37.36 44.14 -15.74
CA PHE A 98 -36.36 44.85 -14.92
C PHE A 98 -35.23 43.91 -14.47
N LYS A 99 -35.50 42.64 -14.16
CA LYS A 99 -34.46 41.62 -13.94
C LYS A 99 -33.55 41.42 -15.18
N SER A 100 -33.97 41.87 -16.37
CA SER A 100 -33.15 41.91 -17.58
C SER A 100 -32.40 43.22 -17.86
N LYS A 101 -32.87 44.37 -17.34
CA LYS A 101 -32.41 45.72 -17.75
C LYS A 101 -32.05 46.70 -16.61
N SER A 102 -32.33 46.40 -15.34
CA SER A 102 -32.09 47.31 -14.21
C SER A 102 -30.61 47.75 -14.14
N PHE A 103 -30.39 49.07 -14.09
CA PHE A 103 -29.12 49.78 -13.83
C PHE A 103 -27.82 49.08 -14.27
N LYS A 104 -27.69 48.83 -15.59
CA LYS A 104 -26.52 48.17 -16.21
C LYS A 104 -25.37 49.11 -16.62
N GLN A 105 -25.10 50.14 -15.82
CA GLN A 105 -23.96 51.06 -16.02
C GLN A 105 -23.18 51.23 -14.71
N GLN A 106 -22.07 50.48 -14.59
CA GLN A 106 -20.75 50.92 -14.06
C GLN A 106 -19.82 49.73 -13.72
N GLN A 107 -20.32 48.50 -13.58
CA GLN A 107 -19.48 47.32 -13.29
C GLN A 107 -19.46 46.29 -14.43
N TYR A 108 -18.28 45.72 -14.71
CA TYR A 108 -18.07 44.66 -15.72
C TYR A 108 -18.48 43.26 -15.21
N ILE A 109 -18.54 43.11 -13.89
CA ILE A 109 -18.77 41.87 -13.16
C ILE A 109 -20.06 42.02 -12.36
N ASN A 110 -21.03 41.14 -12.58
CA ASN A 110 -22.27 41.11 -11.82
C ASN A 110 -22.22 39.96 -10.79
N ILE A 111 -22.45 40.26 -9.51
CA ILE A 111 -22.75 39.23 -8.50
C ILE A 111 -24.13 38.62 -8.80
N ILE A 112 -24.26 37.29 -8.70
CA ILE A 112 -25.53 36.57 -8.84
C ILE A 112 -25.61 35.42 -7.82
N ASN A 113 -26.79 34.82 -7.65
CA ASN A 113 -26.96 33.58 -6.90
C ASN A 113 -27.84 32.60 -7.70
N PRO A 114 -27.28 31.51 -8.27
CA PRO A 114 -28.05 30.55 -9.06
C PRO A 114 -29.01 29.68 -8.22
N PHE A 115 -28.89 29.70 -6.89
CA PHE A 115 -29.70 28.91 -5.96
C PHE A 115 -30.68 29.76 -5.14
N GLU A 116 -30.80 31.07 -5.41
CA GLU A 116 -31.63 32.02 -4.65
C GLU A 116 -33.10 31.57 -4.50
N ASP A 117 -33.70 31.08 -5.58
CA ASP A 117 -35.10 30.62 -5.62
C ASP A 117 -35.33 29.29 -4.88
N TYR A 118 -34.28 28.65 -4.38
CA TYR A 118 -34.35 27.34 -3.73
C TYR A 118 -34.33 27.45 -2.20
N ASN A 119 -34.98 26.48 -1.55
CA ASN A 119 -34.75 26.12 -0.15
C ASN A 119 -34.46 24.62 -0.12
N PHE A 120 -33.48 24.20 0.69
CA PHE A 120 -33.06 22.82 0.89
C PHE A 120 -33.34 22.40 2.33
N PHE A 121 -33.82 21.17 2.54
CA PHE A 121 -34.03 20.62 3.89
C PHE A 121 -34.01 19.09 3.93
N PHE A 122 -33.75 18.56 5.12
CA PHE A 122 -34.03 17.18 5.52
C PHE A 122 -35.26 17.11 6.42
N LEU A 123 -35.85 15.93 6.53
CA LEU A 123 -36.77 15.58 7.62
C LEU A 123 -35.93 14.99 8.76
N GLN A 124 -36.19 15.35 10.02
CA GLN A 124 -35.40 14.83 11.15
C GLN A 124 -35.38 13.29 11.25
N ASN A 125 -36.43 12.63 10.74
CA ASN A 125 -36.55 11.16 10.74
C ASN A 125 -36.14 10.50 9.41
N ASN A 126 -35.61 11.25 8.42
CA ASN A 126 -35.06 10.68 7.18
C ASN A 126 -33.91 11.54 6.61
N PHE A 127 -32.70 11.01 6.72
CA PHE A 127 -31.47 11.62 6.21
C PHE A 127 -30.95 11.03 4.89
N GLU A 128 -31.65 10.06 4.30
CA GLU A 128 -31.37 9.49 2.97
C GLU A 128 -31.95 10.36 1.85
N ILE A 129 -33.07 11.05 2.12
CA ILE A 129 -33.79 11.89 1.15
C ILE A 129 -33.53 13.38 1.40
N LEU A 130 -32.91 14.05 0.42
CA LEU A 130 -32.86 15.50 0.38
C LEU A 130 -34.06 16.09 -0.36
N PHE A 131 -34.68 17.10 0.23
CA PHE A 131 -35.75 17.89 -0.39
C PHE A 131 -35.23 19.23 -0.90
N HIS A 132 -35.69 19.65 -2.07
CA HIS A 132 -35.52 21.03 -2.54
C HIS A 132 -36.83 21.60 -3.12
N VAL A 133 -37.13 22.84 -2.76
CA VAL A 133 -38.33 23.59 -3.18
C VAL A 133 -37.92 24.81 -3.99
N ASN A 134 -38.39 24.92 -5.24
CA ASN A 134 -38.30 26.13 -6.04
C ASN A 134 -39.53 27.03 -5.79
N LYS A 135 -39.30 28.24 -5.26
CA LYS A 135 -40.33 29.20 -4.83
C LYS A 135 -41.14 29.76 -5.99
N ILE A 136 -40.47 30.18 -7.08
CA ILE A 136 -41.13 30.80 -8.24
C ILE A 136 -41.95 29.79 -9.04
N ALA A 137 -41.41 28.58 -9.21
CA ALA A 137 -42.09 27.49 -9.90
C ALA A 137 -43.25 26.91 -9.10
N MET A 138 -43.17 26.92 -7.76
CA MET A 138 -43.99 26.11 -6.85
C MET A 138 -43.85 24.63 -7.18
N LYS A 139 -42.64 24.12 -6.94
CA LYS A 139 -42.24 22.76 -7.31
C LYS A 139 -41.28 22.20 -6.26
N THR A 140 -41.61 21.02 -5.75
CA THR A 140 -40.83 20.31 -4.73
C THR A 140 -40.30 19.03 -5.32
N VAL A 141 -39.02 18.75 -5.09
CA VAL A 141 -38.35 17.53 -5.53
C VAL A 141 -37.74 16.85 -4.32
N ALA A 142 -38.01 15.57 -4.17
CA ALA A 142 -37.31 14.67 -3.25
C ALA A 142 -36.30 13.86 -4.06
N MET A 143 -35.09 13.67 -3.53
CA MET A 143 -33.99 12.99 -4.23
C MET A 143 -33.10 12.20 -3.29
N ALA A 144 -32.59 11.06 -3.77
CA ALA A 144 -31.70 10.15 -3.06
C ALA A 144 -30.48 9.83 -3.93
N ILE A 145 -29.28 9.87 -3.34
CA ILE A 145 -27.99 9.76 -4.06
C ILE A 145 -27.26 8.48 -3.63
N PHE A 146 -26.89 7.66 -4.60
CA PHE A 146 -25.98 6.53 -4.44
C PHE A 146 -24.59 6.90 -4.97
N GLN A 147 -23.52 6.44 -4.31
CA GLN A 147 -22.13 6.58 -4.75
C GLN A 147 -21.52 5.20 -4.98
N VAL A 148 -20.81 5.02 -6.10
CA VAL A 148 -19.94 3.84 -6.29
C VAL A 148 -18.68 4.06 -5.47
N LYS A 149 -18.42 3.18 -4.50
CA LYS A 149 -17.21 3.18 -3.67
C LYS A 149 -16.12 2.28 -4.25
N ILE A 150 -16.49 1.07 -4.69
CA ILE A 150 -15.57 0.05 -5.21
C ILE A 150 -16.02 -0.41 -6.60
N ILE A 151 -15.08 -0.61 -7.52
CA ILE A 151 -15.28 -1.15 -8.87
C ILE A 151 -14.49 -2.47 -9.01
N PRO A 152 -15.11 -3.59 -9.44
CA PRO A 152 -14.41 -4.85 -9.65
C PRO A 152 -13.47 -4.78 -10.87
N GLU A 153 -12.27 -5.38 -10.76
CA GLU A 153 -11.25 -5.29 -11.82
C GLU A 153 -11.63 -6.01 -13.11
N ASN A 154 -12.17 -7.23 -13.01
CA ASN A 154 -12.35 -8.16 -14.14
C ASN A 154 -13.82 -8.39 -14.53
N ILE A 155 -14.78 -7.68 -13.92
CA ILE A 155 -16.23 -7.88 -14.14
C ILE A 155 -16.90 -6.59 -14.62
N HIS A 156 -17.84 -6.73 -15.56
CA HIS A 156 -18.63 -5.63 -16.12
C HIS A 156 -20.13 -5.81 -15.77
N PRO A 157 -20.86 -4.73 -15.45
CA PRO A 157 -22.25 -4.80 -14.99
C PRO A 157 -23.24 -5.04 -16.14
N THR A 158 -24.36 -5.72 -15.87
CA THR A 158 -25.38 -6.10 -16.86
C THR A 158 -26.34 -4.96 -17.18
N LEU A 159 -25.80 -3.80 -17.58
CA LEU A 159 -26.50 -2.52 -17.81
C LEU A 159 -27.78 -2.62 -18.69
N ASN A 160 -27.88 -3.61 -19.58
CA ASN A 160 -29.10 -3.85 -20.36
C ASN A 160 -30.28 -4.32 -19.51
N GLN A 161 -30.05 -5.17 -18.51
CA GLN A 161 -31.07 -5.64 -17.56
C GLN A 161 -31.43 -4.49 -16.60
N PHE A 162 -30.44 -3.81 -16.03
CA PHE A 162 -30.61 -2.61 -15.20
C PHE A 162 -31.47 -1.52 -15.86
N ILE A 163 -31.20 -1.17 -17.13
CA ILE A 163 -32.02 -0.18 -17.85
C ILE A 163 -33.41 -0.74 -18.21
N LYS A 164 -33.55 -2.04 -18.44
CA LYS A 164 -34.87 -2.65 -18.75
C LYS A 164 -35.80 -2.61 -17.52
N SER A 165 -35.32 -3.02 -16.35
CA SER A 165 -36.10 -3.04 -15.11
C SER A 165 -36.53 -1.63 -14.65
N LEU A 166 -35.62 -0.65 -14.70
CA LEU A 166 -35.94 0.75 -14.37
C LEU A 166 -36.96 1.35 -15.36
N ASN A 167 -36.96 0.93 -16.64
CA ASN A 167 -38.03 1.32 -17.58
C ASN A 167 -39.38 0.68 -17.23
N GLU A 168 -39.39 -0.61 -16.86
CA GLU A 168 -40.59 -1.38 -16.53
C GLU A 168 -41.29 -0.85 -15.27
N LEU A 169 -40.49 -0.52 -14.24
CA LEU A 169 -40.91 0.09 -12.97
C LEU A 169 -40.99 1.63 -13.03
N ARG A 170 -40.75 2.22 -14.20
CA ARG A 170 -40.86 3.66 -14.50
C ARG A 170 -39.96 4.61 -13.68
N VAL A 171 -38.91 4.09 -13.05
CA VAL A 171 -37.97 4.84 -12.22
C VAL A 171 -37.12 5.81 -13.07
N PRO A 172 -37.13 7.12 -12.79
CA PRO A 172 -36.19 8.07 -13.37
C PRO A 172 -34.84 7.99 -12.63
N PHE A 173 -33.73 8.08 -13.37
CA PHE A 173 -32.40 8.14 -12.78
C PHE A 173 -31.47 9.11 -13.51
N SER A 174 -30.50 9.65 -12.77
CA SER A 174 -29.31 10.28 -13.35
C SER A 174 -28.07 9.43 -13.12
N PHE A 175 -27.18 9.38 -14.10
CA PHE A 175 -25.81 8.89 -13.97
C PHE A 175 -24.84 10.08 -14.05
N GLN A 176 -23.87 10.14 -13.15
CA GLN A 176 -22.94 11.27 -13.02
C GLN A 176 -21.52 10.80 -12.72
N ILE A 177 -20.55 11.49 -13.32
CA ILE A 177 -19.11 11.31 -13.07
C ILE A 177 -18.51 12.70 -12.83
N ALA A 178 -17.75 12.87 -11.75
CA ALA A 178 -16.94 14.06 -11.48
C ALA A 178 -15.48 13.66 -11.25
N GLN A 179 -14.56 14.31 -11.96
CA GLN A 179 -13.12 14.18 -11.72
C GLN A 179 -12.63 15.40 -10.94
N THR A 180 -12.04 15.18 -9.76
CA THR A 180 -11.53 16.20 -8.86
C THR A 180 -10.01 16.12 -8.71
N CYS A 181 -9.34 17.24 -8.42
CA CYS A 181 -7.90 17.24 -8.11
C CYS A 181 -7.68 17.24 -6.58
N LEU A 182 -6.87 16.29 -6.10
CA LEU A 182 -6.54 16.10 -4.68
C LEU A 182 -5.51 17.13 -4.18
N ASN A 183 -4.58 17.55 -5.05
CA ASN A 183 -3.42 18.35 -4.66
C ASN A 183 -3.69 19.87 -4.53
N LEU A 184 -4.94 20.34 -4.61
CA LEU A 184 -5.27 21.73 -4.26
C LEU A 184 -4.98 22.03 -2.78
N ARG A 185 -5.30 21.11 -1.87
CA ARG A 185 -5.14 21.30 -0.42
C ARG A 185 -3.67 21.49 0.00
N THR A 186 -2.75 20.79 -0.67
CA THR A 186 -1.30 20.89 -0.43
C THR A 186 -0.69 22.14 -1.08
N LYS A 187 -1.15 22.53 -2.27
CA LYS A 187 -0.79 23.82 -2.91
C LYS A 187 -1.18 25.01 -2.02
N LEU A 188 -2.41 25.04 -1.48
CA LEU A 188 -2.89 26.13 -0.62
C LEU A 188 -2.11 26.28 0.71
N ARG A 189 -1.56 25.19 1.26
CA ARG A 189 -0.72 25.22 2.47
C ARG A 189 0.75 25.55 2.22
N ARG A 190 1.20 25.65 0.96
CA ARG A 190 2.61 25.91 0.59
C ARG A 190 2.71 27.05 -0.42
N LYS A 191 2.81 28.30 0.07
CA LYS A 191 3.12 29.51 -0.73
C LYS A 191 4.59 29.50 -1.23
N THR A 192 5.03 28.45 -1.94
CA THR A 192 6.40 28.32 -2.46
C THR A 192 6.46 27.78 -3.88
N ASN A 193 7.17 28.51 -4.76
CA ASN A 193 7.36 28.18 -6.17
C ASN A 193 8.35 27.01 -6.36
N LYS A 194 7.91 25.78 -6.16
CA LYS A 194 8.62 24.57 -6.64
C LYS A 194 7.81 23.85 -7.72
N LYS A 195 8.53 23.21 -8.64
CA LYS A 195 8.02 22.62 -9.89
C LYS A 195 6.91 21.60 -9.63
N GLU A 196 6.11 21.39 -10.67
CA GLU A 196 4.94 20.51 -10.73
C GLU A 196 5.17 19.14 -10.06
N GLN A 197 4.64 18.97 -8.85
CA GLN A 197 4.28 17.63 -8.38
C GLN A 197 3.04 17.19 -9.17
N ASP A 198 3.02 15.94 -9.64
CA ASP A 198 1.94 15.42 -10.46
C ASP A 198 0.56 15.64 -9.80
N GLU A 199 -0.38 16.21 -10.57
CA GLU A 199 -1.74 16.41 -10.08
C GLU A 199 -2.45 15.06 -9.99
N ALA A 200 -2.58 14.55 -8.76
CA ALA A 200 -3.37 13.36 -8.47
C ALA A 200 -4.87 13.69 -8.58
N PHE A 201 -5.62 12.89 -9.34
CA PHE A 201 -7.06 13.05 -9.55
C PHE A 201 -7.85 11.91 -8.95
N GLN A 202 -8.95 12.24 -8.27
CA GLN A 202 -9.95 11.29 -7.81
C GLN A 202 -11.15 11.31 -8.77
N THR A 203 -11.83 10.18 -8.93
CA THR A 203 -13.10 10.10 -9.67
C THR A 203 -14.23 9.75 -8.71
N SER A 204 -15.31 10.53 -8.74
CA SER A 204 -16.54 10.23 -8.01
C SER A 204 -17.65 9.88 -9.00
N ILE A 205 -18.24 8.69 -8.86
CA ILE A 205 -19.36 8.22 -9.67
C ILE A 205 -20.62 8.17 -8.80
N TYR A 206 -21.68 8.83 -9.27
CA TYR A 206 -22.96 8.90 -8.56
C TYR A 206 -24.12 8.44 -9.45
N PHE A 207 -25.06 7.73 -8.84
CA PHE A 207 -26.42 7.58 -9.35
C PHE A 207 -27.38 8.39 -8.46
N CYS A 208 -28.46 8.91 -9.05
CA CYS A 208 -29.48 9.64 -8.30
C CYS A 208 -30.86 9.22 -8.82
N THR A 209 -31.83 9.04 -7.93
CA THR A 209 -33.25 8.99 -8.29
C THR A 209 -34.00 10.15 -7.64
N SER A 210 -35.09 10.59 -8.25
CA SER A 210 -35.87 11.73 -7.78
C SER A 210 -37.32 11.69 -8.23
N TYR A 211 -38.22 12.18 -7.37
CA TYR A 211 -39.63 12.37 -7.67
C TYR A 211 -40.04 13.83 -7.42
N ASP A 212 -40.93 14.36 -8.25
CA ASP A 212 -41.30 15.78 -8.25
C ASP A 212 -42.82 15.99 -8.18
N LEU A 213 -43.25 16.95 -7.35
CA LEU A 213 -44.64 17.40 -7.25
C LEU A 213 -44.74 18.92 -7.43
N SER A 214 -45.84 19.35 -8.05
CA SER A 214 -46.13 20.75 -8.35
C SER A 214 -47.20 21.35 -7.42
N GLY A 215 -47.24 22.69 -7.35
CA GLY A 215 -48.16 23.46 -6.52
C GLY A 215 -47.70 23.59 -5.08
N PHE A 216 -48.64 24.00 -4.21
CA PHE A 216 -48.43 24.14 -2.76
C PHE A 216 -47.94 22.82 -2.14
N LEU A 217 -47.01 22.89 -1.18
CA LEU A 217 -46.50 21.72 -0.45
C LEU A 217 -47.39 21.46 0.77
N THR A 218 -47.97 20.28 0.86
CA THR A 218 -48.77 19.81 2.00
C THR A 218 -48.09 18.63 2.69
N THR A 219 -48.52 18.28 3.90
CA THR A 219 -48.05 17.09 4.62
C THR A 219 -48.29 15.81 3.81
N GLU A 220 -49.46 15.68 3.17
CA GLU A 220 -49.78 14.60 2.23
C GLU A 220 -48.81 14.51 1.05
N LYS A 221 -48.41 15.65 0.47
CA LYS A 221 -47.42 15.67 -0.61
C LYS A 221 -46.02 15.31 -0.13
N ILE A 222 -45.65 15.65 1.10
CA ILE A 222 -44.39 15.18 1.70
C ILE A 222 -44.43 13.67 1.90
N LYS A 223 -45.52 13.13 2.46
CA LYS A 223 -45.72 11.68 2.58
C LYS A 223 -45.61 10.98 1.22
N CYS A 224 -46.32 11.46 0.20
CA CYS A 224 -46.25 10.94 -1.17
C CYS A 224 -44.84 11.04 -1.79
N LEU A 225 -44.10 12.14 -1.55
CA LEU A 225 -42.70 12.29 -1.99
C LEU A 225 -41.78 11.28 -1.30
N VAL A 226 -41.93 11.06 0.01
CA VAL A 226 -41.17 10.05 0.77
C VAL A 226 -41.49 8.65 0.26
N GLU A 227 -42.78 8.29 0.16
CA GLU A 227 -43.23 6.98 -0.30
C GLU A 227 -42.70 6.66 -1.70
N LYS A 228 -42.81 7.60 -2.66
CA LYS A 228 -42.33 7.38 -4.03
C LYS A 228 -40.82 7.42 -4.20
N VAL A 229 -40.08 8.16 -3.36
CA VAL A 229 -38.61 8.08 -3.37
C VAL A 229 -38.12 6.81 -2.66
N ASN A 230 -38.77 6.35 -1.58
CA ASN A 230 -38.46 5.05 -0.95
C ASN A 230 -38.71 3.89 -1.92
N GLU A 231 -39.83 3.88 -2.64
CA GLU A 231 -40.11 2.91 -3.72
C GLU A 231 -39.00 2.89 -4.78
N PHE A 232 -38.49 4.07 -5.17
CA PHE A 232 -37.35 4.16 -6.10
C PHE A 232 -36.02 3.77 -5.46
N ILE A 233 -35.79 4.02 -4.16
CA ILE A 233 -34.59 3.59 -3.43
C ILE A 233 -34.51 2.07 -3.40
N GLU A 234 -35.59 1.37 -3.02
CA GLU A 234 -35.60 -0.09 -2.94
C GLU A 234 -35.46 -0.75 -4.32
N VAL A 235 -36.13 -0.21 -5.33
CA VAL A 235 -35.94 -0.65 -6.72
C VAL A 235 -34.49 -0.43 -7.18
N MET A 236 -33.84 0.68 -6.81
CA MET A 236 -32.44 0.92 -7.13
C MET A 236 -31.49 0.00 -6.34
N ARG A 237 -31.70 -0.20 -5.03
CA ARG A 237 -30.95 -1.14 -4.17
C ARG A 237 -30.97 -2.55 -4.79
N SER A 238 -32.17 -3.10 -5.02
CA SER A 238 -32.36 -4.41 -5.64
C SER A 238 -31.69 -4.52 -7.03
N ASN A 239 -31.78 -3.48 -7.85
CA ASN A 239 -31.16 -3.49 -9.17
C ASN A 239 -29.64 -3.29 -9.17
N PHE A 240 -29.04 -2.67 -8.15
CA PHE A 240 -27.58 -2.71 -7.99
C PHE A 240 -27.13 -4.12 -7.62
N SER A 241 -27.73 -4.75 -6.60
CA SER A 241 -27.39 -6.12 -6.19
C SER A 241 -27.51 -7.13 -7.35
N ALA A 242 -28.55 -7.01 -8.18
CA ALA A 242 -28.80 -7.95 -9.28
C ALA A 242 -28.01 -7.68 -10.57
N ASN A 243 -27.55 -6.45 -10.84
CA ASN A 243 -26.96 -6.06 -12.13
C ASN A 243 -25.55 -5.47 -12.05
N PHE A 244 -25.08 -5.12 -10.86
CA PHE A 244 -23.72 -4.64 -10.58
C PHE A 244 -23.04 -5.56 -9.55
N PRO A 245 -22.93 -6.88 -9.80
CA PRO A 245 -22.28 -7.80 -8.86
C PRO A 245 -20.84 -7.35 -8.58
N HIS A 246 -20.41 -7.49 -7.33
CA HIS A 246 -19.10 -7.07 -6.80
C HIS A 246 -18.79 -5.55 -6.90
N TYR A 247 -19.75 -4.68 -7.27
CA TYR A 247 -19.63 -3.23 -7.06
C TYR A 247 -20.18 -2.84 -5.68
N ASN A 248 -19.41 -2.08 -4.89
CA ASN A 248 -19.94 -1.46 -3.67
C ASN A 248 -20.62 -0.14 -4.04
N VAL A 249 -21.96 -0.09 -3.93
CA VAL A 249 -22.78 1.08 -4.23
C VAL A 249 -23.53 1.54 -2.98
N LYS A 250 -22.97 2.52 -2.26
CA LYS A 250 -23.51 3.04 -1.00
C LYS A 250 -24.59 4.10 -1.26
N LEU A 251 -25.73 4.01 -0.58
CA LEU A 251 -26.68 5.13 -0.44
C LEU A 251 -26.13 6.17 0.56
N LEU A 252 -26.07 7.43 0.15
CA LEU A 252 -25.47 8.50 0.95
C LEU A 252 -26.46 9.07 1.98
N THR A 253 -25.95 9.52 3.13
CA THR A 253 -26.77 10.14 4.18
C THR A 253 -26.27 11.54 4.59
N HIS A 254 -27.19 12.41 5.01
CA HIS A 254 -26.91 13.71 5.64
C HIS A 254 -25.78 14.53 4.98
N ASN A 255 -24.60 14.61 5.62
CA ASN A 255 -23.44 15.35 5.13
C ASN A 255 -22.82 14.76 3.85
N GLU A 256 -22.91 13.45 3.62
CA GLU A 256 -22.42 12.82 2.38
C GLU A 256 -23.21 13.31 1.17
N ILE A 257 -24.51 13.53 1.31
CA ILE A 257 -25.37 14.11 0.26
C ILE A 257 -24.94 15.55 -0.03
N ILE A 258 -24.69 16.35 1.02
CA ILE A 258 -24.22 17.73 0.89
C ILE A 258 -22.86 17.78 0.17
N GLN A 259 -21.91 16.93 0.57
CA GLN A 259 -20.62 16.77 -0.10
C GLN A 259 -20.79 16.32 -1.55
N ALA A 260 -21.67 15.36 -1.87
CA ALA A 260 -21.93 14.91 -3.23
C ALA A 260 -22.58 15.97 -4.15
N LEU A 261 -23.24 17.00 -3.58
CA LEU A 261 -23.64 18.21 -4.30
C LEU A 261 -22.46 19.17 -4.49
N ARG A 262 -21.69 19.45 -3.42
CA ARG A 262 -20.54 20.36 -3.44
C ARG A 262 -19.44 19.88 -4.40
N ILE A 263 -19.06 18.60 -4.33
CA ILE A 263 -18.11 17.93 -5.23
C ILE A 263 -18.56 18.05 -6.68
N PHE A 264 -19.85 17.80 -6.98
CA PHE A 264 -20.33 17.89 -8.37
C PHE A 264 -20.39 19.34 -8.89
N PHE A 265 -20.63 20.33 -8.02
CA PHE A 265 -20.57 21.74 -8.42
C PHE A 265 -19.12 22.23 -8.58
N LEU A 266 -18.28 22.06 -7.56
CA LEU A 266 -16.93 22.64 -7.42
C LEU A 266 -15.81 21.86 -8.10
N LYS A 267 -15.97 20.54 -8.32
CA LYS A 267 -14.94 19.61 -8.82
C LYS A 267 -13.64 19.62 -7.99
N ILE A 268 -13.71 20.02 -6.73
CA ILE A 268 -12.60 20.06 -5.78
C ILE A 268 -12.98 19.20 -4.57
N ASP A 269 -12.04 18.43 -4.03
CA ASP A 269 -12.24 17.71 -2.78
C ASP A 269 -12.38 18.72 -1.62
N THR A 270 -13.45 18.57 -0.82
CA THR A 270 -13.89 19.55 0.18
C THR A 270 -14.02 18.94 1.58
N LEU A 271 -13.10 18.03 1.92
CA LEU A 271 -12.91 17.49 3.27
C LEU A 271 -12.21 18.47 4.22
N GLU A 272 -12.98 19.46 4.68
CA GLU A 272 -12.86 19.95 6.06
C GLU A 272 -13.77 19.13 6.98
N ASP A 273 -13.38 19.01 8.25
CA ASP A 273 -14.16 18.48 9.37
C ASP A 273 -15.37 19.38 9.73
N THR A 274 -16.22 19.66 8.75
CA THR A 274 -17.47 20.40 8.89
C THR A 274 -18.56 19.54 9.53
N LYS A 275 -18.29 18.99 10.72
CA LYS A 275 -19.25 18.23 11.53
C LYS A 275 -20.48 19.06 11.94
N GLU A 276 -20.40 20.40 11.92
CA GLU A 276 -21.36 21.26 12.64
C GLU A 276 -22.10 22.34 11.83
N HIS A 277 -21.72 22.66 10.56
CA HIS A 277 -22.00 24.01 10.00
C HIS A 277 -22.77 24.10 8.66
N TYR A 278 -23.69 23.16 8.37
CA TYR A 278 -24.66 23.31 7.26
C TYR A 278 -26.07 23.71 7.69
N ASN A 279 -26.43 23.50 8.96
CA ASN A 279 -27.73 23.88 9.51
C ASN A 279 -27.88 25.41 9.51
N VAL A 280 -29.08 25.87 9.14
CA VAL A 280 -29.46 27.28 9.12
C VAL A 280 -30.49 27.50 10.21
N GLU A 281 -30.08 28.13 11.32
CA GLU A 281 -31.01 28.73 12.27
C GLU A 281 -32.05 29.57 11.52
N SER A 282 -33.32 29.45 11.92
CA SER A 282 -34.46 29.80 11.08
C SER A 282 -34.31 31.15 10.40
N LYS A 283 -34.29 31.13 9.06
CA LYS A 283 -34.14 32.32 8.22
C LYS A 283 -35.08 33.42 8.71
N LYS A 284 -34.50 34.47 9.31
CA LYS A 284 -35.21 35.75 9.52
C LYS A 284 -35.80 36.18 8.17
N VAL A 285 -37.03 36.69 8.22
CA VAL A 285 -37.78 37.13 7.03
C VAL A 285 -36.89 38.03 6.18
N SER A 286 -36.74 37.73 4.89
CA SER A 286 -35.75 38.41 4.04
C SER A 286 -36.12 39.88 3.88
N ILE A 287 -35.10 40.76 3.89
CA ILE A 287 -35.29 42.21 3.77
C ILE A 287 -36.14 42.58 2.53
N PRO A 288 -35.98 41.97 1.33
CA PRO A 288 -36.87 42.21 0.20
C PRO A 288 -38.34 41.82 0.46
N TYR A 289 -38.62 40.76 1.22
CA TYR A 289 -40.00 40.37 1.55
C TYR A 289 -40.60 41.32 2.61
N PHE A 290 -39.80 41.78 3.57
CA PHE A 290 -40.20 42.84 4.51
C PHE A 290 -40.50 44.15 3.77
N LEU A 291 -39.67 44.56 2.81
CA LEU A 291 -39.89 45.74 1.97
C LEU A 291 -41.13 45.63 1.08
N LYS A 292 -41.40 44.44 0.51
CA LYS A 292 -42.65 44.16 -0.22
C LYS A 292 -43.87 44.33 0.69
N ILE A 293 -43.81 43.83 1.92
CA ILE A 293 -44.90 43.97 2.90
C ILE A 293 -45.06 45.42 3.37
N SER A 294 -43.98 46.12 3.72
CA SER A 294 -44.08 47.52 4.18
C SER A 294 -44.60 48.45 3.09
N ALA A 295 -44.18 48.27 1.83
CA ALA A 295 -44.74 48.99 0.68
C ALA A 295 -46.22 48.65 0.46
N SER A 296 -46.62 47.39 0.64
CA SER A 296 -48.03 46.96 0.54
C SER A 296 -48.90 47.59 1.63
N ILE A 297 -48.41 47.61 2.88
CA ILE A 297 -49.09 48.25 4.02
C ILE A 297 -49.17 49.76 3.82
N PHE A 298 -48.09 50.39 3.35
CA PHE A 298 -48.08 51.82 3.03
C PHE A 298 -49.18 52.19 2.02
N LEU A 299 -49.28 51.46 0.89
CA LEU A 299 -50.34 51.69 -0.12
C LEU A 299 -51.75 51.55 0.48
N LEU A 300 -51.96 50.54 1.33
CA LEU A 300 -53.25 50.26 1.97
C LEU A 300 -53.65 51.25 3.08
N ILE A 301 -52.70 51.97 3.68
CA ILE A 301 -52.96 53.03 4.68
C ILE A 301 -53.05 54.41 3.99
N TYR A 302 -52.21 54.66 2.99
CA TYR A 302 -52.12 55.95 2.30
C TYR A 302 -53.32 56.20 1.37
N SER A 303 -53.85 55.18 0.69
CA SER A 303 -55.05 55.33 -0.14
C SER A 303 -56.30 55.79 0.62
N PRO A 304 -56.73 55.16 1.75
CA PRO A 304 -57.90 55.63 2.47
C PRO A 304 -57.70 57.00 3.11
N LEU A 305 -56.50 57.31 3.58
CA LEU A 305 -56.17 58.63 4.14
C LEU A 305 -56.42 59.74 3.11
N MET A 306 -55.89 59.59 1.89
CA MET A 306 -56.08 60.56 0.82
C MET A 306 -57.54 60.62 0.31
N LEU A 307 -58.21 59.48 0.20
CA LEU A 307 -59.62 59.43 -0.20
C LEU A 307 -60.56 60.06 0.85
N PHE A 308 -60.20 60.01 2.13
CA PHE A 308 -60.92 60.68 3.22
C PHE A 308 -60.79 62.21 3.11
N PHE A 309 -59.60 62.74 2.82
CA PHE A 309 -59.41 64.18 2.56
C PHE A 309 -60.15 64.71 1.32
N LEU A 310 -60.61 63.82 0.42
CA LEU A 310 -61.51 64.17 -0.70
C LEU A 310 -63.01 64.07 -0.36
N ASN A 311 -63.38 63.89 0.92
CA ASN A 311 -64.76 63.65 1.37
C ASN A 311 -65.48 62.51 0.62
N THR A 312 -64.74 61.51 0.13
CA THR A 312 -65.36 60.41 -0.65
C THR A 312 -66.20 59.49 0.25
N PRO A 313 -67.37 59.01 -0.22
CA PRO A 313 -68.20 58.09 0.55
C PRO A 313 -67.45 56.83 1.02
N ILE A 314 -67.62 56.47 2.29
CA ILE A 314 -66.90 55.37 2.97
C ILE A 314 -66.97 54.05 2.17
N PHE A 315 -68.11 53.76 1.53
CA PHE A 315 -68.26 52.56 0.67
C PHE A 315 -67.29 52.54 -0.53
N LEU A 316 -67.02 53.69 -1.17
CA LEU A 316 -66.05 53.80 -2.26
C LEU A 316 -64.61 53.63 -1.75
N ILE A 317 -64.30 54.16 -0.56
CA ILE A 317 -63.00 53.94 0.10
C ILE A 317 -62.77 52.43 0.34
N LEU A 318 -63.79 51.73 0.86
CA LEU A 318 -63.75 50.29 1.08
C LEU A 318 -63.61 49.50 -0.24
N MET A 319 -64.34 49.86 -1.30
CA MET A 319 -64.24 49.23 -2.62
C MET A 319 -62.84 49.38 -3.24
N ILE A 320 -62.26 50.57 -3.16
CA ILE A 320 -60.91 50.85 -3.68
C ILE A 320 -59.85 50.09 -2.87
N ASN A 321 -59.95 50.07 -1.53
CA ASN A 321 -59.04 49.29 -0.69
C ASN A 321 -59.14 47.78 -0.97
N LEU A 322 -60.35 47.25 -1.19
CA LEU A 322 -60.54 45.85 -1.58
C LEU A 322 -59.83 45.54 -2.91
N LEU A 323 -59.91 46.45 -3.89
CA LEU A 323 -59.18 46.33 -5.16
C LEU A 323 -57.66 46.33 -4.94
N PHE A 324 -57.14 47.22 -4.08
CA PHE A 324 -55.71 47.22 -3.71
C PHE A 324 -55.28 45.91 -3.05
N VAL A 325 -56.06 45.38 -2.09
CA VAL A 325 -55.78 44.08 -1.44
C VAL A 325 -55.73 42.95 -2.49
N ILE A 326 -56.69 42.92 -3.42
CA ILE A 326 -56.74 41.92 -4.51
C ILE A 326 -55.48 42.02 -5.40
N VAL A 327 -55.06 43.23 -5.79
CA VAL A 327 -53.85 43.44 -6.61
C VAL A 327 -52.58 43.04 -5.86
N ILE A 328 -52.44 43.44 -4.59
CA ILE A 328 -51.29 43.11 -3.73
C ILE A 328 -51.18 41.58 -3.55
N LEU A 329 -52.28 40.90 -3.24
CA LEU A 329 -52.33 39.44 -3.15
C LEU A 329 -51.98 38.80 -4.51
N TRP A 330 -52.53 39.29 -5.62
CA TRP A 330 -52.22 38.78 -6.97
C TRP A 330 -50.74 38.98 -7.37
N VAL A 331 -50.07 40.00 -6.84
CA VAL A 331 -48.62 40.18 -7.00
C VAL A 331 -47.84 39.19 -6.13
N LEU A 332 -48.19 39.03 -4.85
CA LEU A 332 -47.37 38.36 -3.82
C LEU A 332 -47.69 36.88 -3.53
N TRP A 333 -48.85 36.36 -3.95
CA TRP A 333 -49.38 35.07 -3.47
C TRP A 333 -48.39 33.89 -3.56
N ARG A 334 -47.51 33.83 -4.57
CA ARG A 334 -46.57 32.70 -4.69
C ARG A 334 -45.50 32.69 -3.61
N GLU A 335 -44.93 33.85 -3.28
CA GLU A 335 -43.93 33.97 -2.22
C GLU A 335 -44.60 33.73 -0.86
N LEU A 336 -45.74 34.41 -0.62
CA LEU A 336 -46.52 34.31 0.62
C LEU A 336 -47.01 32.88 0.89
N LEU A 337 -47.60 32.20 -0.11
CA LEU A 337 -48.00 30.79 0.04
C LEU A 337 -46.80 29.85 0.25
N THR A 338 -45.64 30.11 -0.36
CA THR A 338 -44.47 29.24 -0.18
C THR A 338 -43.88 29.39 1.24
N VAL A 339 -43.88 30.60 1.80
CA VAL A 339 -43.49 30.84 3.20
C VAL A 339 -44.49 30.17 4.16
N LEU A 340 -45.80 30.39 3.96
CA LEU A 340 -46.84 29.78 4.81
C LEU A 340 -46.87 28.25 4.72
N ALA A 341 -46.62 27.66 3.55
CA ALA A 341 -46.49 26.21 3.39
C ALA A 341 -45.34 25.68 4.25
N LEU A 342 -44.14 26.24 4.07
CA LEU A 342 -42.94 25.78 4.74
C LEU A 342 -43.02 25.95 6.26
N GLU A 343 -43.57 27.05 6.76
CA GLU A 343 -43.70 27.26 8.21
C GLU A 343 -44.79 26.37 8.86
N ASN A 344 -45.89 26.08 8.15
CA ASN A 344 -46.90 25.11 8.60
C ASN A 344 -46.35 23.68 8.66
N ILE A 345 -45.51 23.30 7.69
CA ILE A 345 -44.81 22.00 7.68
C ILE A 345 -43.74 21.95 8.77
N ARG A 346 -42.97 23.02 8.95
CA ARG A 346 -41.94 23.14 9.99
C ARG A 346 -42.52 22.87 11.39
N LYS A 347 -43.73 23.36 11.68
CA LYS A 347 -44.47 23.11 12.92
C LYS A 347 -45.03 21.69 13.08
N LYS A 348 -44.82 20.77 12.12
CA LYS A 348 -45.42 19.42 12.09
C LYS A 348 -44.44 18.28 11.80
N HIS A 349 -43.26 18.57 11.25
CA HIS A 349 -42.34 17.56 10.72
C HIS A 349 -40.85 17.90 10.92
N ASP A 350 -40.52 18.81 11.84
CA ASP A 350 -39.16 19.17 12.29
C ASP A 350 -38.15 19.26 11.14
N LEU A 351 -38.33 20.31 10.32
CA LEU A 351 -37.52 20.56 9.12
C LEU A 351 -36.13 21.09 9.47
N ILE A 352 -35.10 20.33 9.10
CA ILE A 352 -33.70 20.75 9.21
C ILE A 352 -33.31 21.48 7.92
N TYR A 353 -33.34 22.81 7.96
CA TYR A 353 -32.94 23.65 6.82
C TYR A 353 -31.42 23.70 6.66
N ILE A 354 -30.96 23.51 5.42
CA ILE A 354 -29.54 23.55 5.08
C ILE A 354 -29.24 24.57 3.97
N ASN A 355 -27.99 25.01 3.89
CA ASN A 355 -27.47 25.72 2.73
C ASN A 355 -26.13 25.09 2.26
N PRO A 356 -26.15 24.20 1.25
CA PRO A 356 -24.95 23.54 0.71
C PRO A 356 -23.91 24.49 0.10
N PHE A 357 -24.25 25.77 -0.10
CA PHE A 357 -23.45 26.76 -0.84
C PHE A 357 -23.29 28.08 -0.05
N LYS A 358 -23.32 28.01 1.29
CA LYS A 358 -23.25 29.18 2.20
C LYS A 358 -21.96 29.99 2.06
N ASP A 359 -20.87 29.35 1.67
CA ASP A 359 -19.50 29.88 1.58
C ASP A 359 -19.04 30.21 0.15
N LEU A 360 -20.00 30.30 -0.79
CA LEU A 360 -19.77 30.56 -2.21
C LEU A 360 -20.34 31.91 -2.65
N GLN A 361 -19.53 32.72 -3.33
CA GLN A 361 -19.99 33.92 -4.04
C GLN A 361 -19.90 33.69 -5.55
N PHE A 362 -20.97 33.96 -6.30
CA PHE A 362 -21.00 33.71 -7.75
C PHE A 362 -20.98 35.02 -8.53
N PHE A 363 -20.16 35.05 -9.57
CA PHE A 363 -19.92 36.22 -10.39
C PHE A 363 -20.14 35.89 -11.87
N LYS A 364 -20.62 36.88 -12.63
CA LYS A 364 -20.84 36.75 -14.06
C LYS A 364 -20.31 37.98 -14.80
N VAL A 365 -19.30 37.77 -15.62
CA VAL A 365 -18.68 38.83 -16.44
C VAL A 365 -19.56 39.08 -17.66
N LYS A 366 -19.86 40.35 -17.95
CA LYS A 366 -20.77 40.77 -19.04
C LYS A 366 -20.32 40.27 -20.42
N ASN A 367 -19.01 40.20 -20.65
CA ASN A 367 -18.40 39.83 -21.93
C ASN A 367 -18.30 38.30 -22.14
N HIS A 368 -18.46 37.50 -21.08
CA HIS A 368 -18.32 36.03 -21.12
C HIS A 368 -19.63 35.34 -20.73
N PRO A 369 -20.69 35.41 -21.57
CA PRO A 369 -22.04 34.92 -21.23
C PRO A 369 -22.16 33.38 -21.18
N GLU A 370 -21.08 32.66 -21.48
CA GLU A 370 -20.91 31.20 -21.40
C GLU A 370 -20.37 30.72 -20.04
N SER A 371 -19.88 31.65 -19.22
CA SER A 371 -19.06 31.36 -18.04
C SER A 371 -19.77 31.76 -16.75
N LEU A 372 -19.69 30.91 -15.74
CA LEU A 372 -20.01 31.26 -14.35
C LEU A 372 -18.73 31.22 -13.54
N TYR A 373 -18.45 32.30 -12.82
CA TYR A 373 -17.34 32.38 -11.89
C TYR A 373 -17.84 32.13 -10.46
N CYS A 374 -17.04 31.47 -9.65
CA CYS A 374 -17.37 31.17 -8.25
C CYS A 374 -16.15 31.39 -7.36
N HIS A 375 -16.28 32.25 -6.36
CA HIS A 375 -15.25 32.46 -5.34
C HIS A 375 -15.58 31.61 -4.11
N VAL A 376 -14.66 30.73 -3.73
CA VAL A 376 -14.80 29.80 -2.60
C VAL A 376 -14.04 30.37 -1.41
N LYS A 377 -14.72 30.66 -0.29
CA LYS A 377 -14.11 31.10 0.99
C LYS A 377 -13.08 32.24 0.84
N ASN A 378 -13.27 33.12 -0.13
CA ASN A 378 -12.37 34.21 -0.51
C ASN A 378 -10.92 33.81 -0.88
N ASN A 379 -10.66 32.54 -1.22
CA ASN A 379 -9.30 32.03 -1.47
C ASN A 379 -9.11 31.36 -2.86
N ILE A 380 -10.20 30.96 -3.54
CA ILE A 380 -10.14 30.25 -4.82
C ILE A 380 -11.22 30.77 -5.76
N LEU A 381 -10.81 31.34 -6.89
CA LEU A 381 -11.69 31.72 -8.00
C LEU A 381 -11.77 30.57 -9.01
N LEU A 382 -12.99 30.09 -9.28
CA LEU A 382 -13.28 29.03 -10.24
C LEU A 382 -13.99 29.61 -11.46
N ASN A 383 -13.74 29.08 -12.66
CA ASN A 383 -14.55 29.33 -13.86
C ASN A 383 -15.20 28.03 -14.34
N ILE A 384 -16.53 28.07 -14.54
CA ILE A 384 -17.36 26.94 -14.94
C ILE A 384 -18.04 27.26 -16.28
N LYS A 385 -17.73 26.45 -17.30
CA LYS A 385 -18.47 26.38 -18.57
C LYS A 385 -19.20 25.05 -18.65
N VAL A 386 -20.42 25.06 -19.18
CA VAL A 386 -21.25 23.85 -19.33
C VAL A 386 -21.70 23.71 -20.78
N LEU A 387 -21.48 22.53 -21.34
CA LEU A 387 -21.97 22.09 -22.63
C LEU A 387 -23.27 21.29 -22.44
N ASN A 388 -24.23 21.44 -23.35
CA ASN A 388 -25.41 20.57 -23.46
C ASN A 388 -25.48 19.95 -24.85
N LEU A 389 -25.81 18.65 -24.89
CA LEU A 389 -25.85 17.90 -26.13
C LEU A 389 -27.09 18.30 -26.96
N LYS A 390 -26.85 18.77 -28.19
CA LYS A 390 -27.84 19.28 -29.15
C LYS A 390 -28.30 18.19 -30.11
N TYR A 391 -27.37 17.36 -30.60
CA TYR A 391 -27.66 16.32 -31.60
C TYR A 391 -27.00 14.98 -31.28
N ALA A 392 -27.60 13.93 -31.82
CA ALA A 392 -27.13 12.55 -31.87
C ALA A 392 -27.85 11.85 -33.05
N SER A 393 -27.16 11.07 -33.88
CA SER A 393 -27.74 10.42 -35.07
C SER A 393 -28.67 9.24 -34.73
N PHE A 394 -28.18 8.31 -33.91
CA PHE A 394 -28.63 6.91 -33.83
C PHE A 394 -29.87 6.67 -32.95
N LYS A 395 -30.70 7.70 -32.75
CA LYS A 395 -31.79 7.74 -31.77
C LYS A 395 -32.75 6.53 -31.87
N PHE A 396 -33.00 6.03 -33.09
CA PHE A 396 -33.72 4.78 -33.37
C PHE A 396 -33.20 4.06 -34.65
N HIS A 397 -31.91 3.77 -34.72
CA HIS A 397 -31.32 2.99 -35.83
C HIS A 397 -31.11 1.51 -35.48
N SER A 398 -31.20 0.65 -36.49
CA SER A 398 -31.09 -0.81 -36.35
C SER A 398 -29.66 -1.34 -36.27
N LYS A 399 -28.67 -0.49 -36.59
CA LYS A 399 -27.26 -0.72 -36.27
C LYS A 399 -26.85 0.35 -35.26
N VAL A 400 -26.25 -0.10 -34.16
CA VAL A 400 -25.58 0.78 -33.18
C VAL A 400 -24.16 1.00 -33.70
N PRO A 401 -23.66 2.25 -33.79
CA PRO A 401 -22.27 2.49 -34.22
C PRO A 401 -21.28 1.97 -33.16
N LEU A 402 -20.05 1.69 -33.59
CA LEU A 402 -18.95 1.29 -32.71
C LEU A 402 -18.62 2.43 -31.74
N PHE A 403 -19.09 2.30 -30.51
CA PHE A 403 -19.07 3.33 -29.47
C PHE A 403 -18.12 2.91 -28.35
N TYR A 404 -17.15 3.76 -28.01
CA TYR A 404 -16.16 3.49 -26.96
C TYR A 404 -16.06 4.68 -25.99
N PRO A 405 -16.81 4.69 -24.87
CA PRO A 405 -16.83 5.82 -23.94
C PRO A 405 -15.48 6.00 -23.25
N GLY A 406 -14.80 4.89 -22.95
CA GLY A 406 -13.47 4.87 -22.34
C GLY A 406 -12.45 5.71 -23.12
N LYS A 407 -12.46 5.66 -24.47
CA LYS A 407 -11.53 6.48 -25.28
C LYS A 407 -11.70 7.99 -25.05
N VAL A 408 -12.94 8.46 -24.83
CA VAL A 408 -13.20 9.89 -24.52
C VAL A 408 -12.76 10.23 -23.12
N TYR A 409 -13.11 9.41 -22.12
CA TYR A 409 -12.66 9.65 -20.75
C TYR A 409 -11.14 9.59 -20.65
N ARG A 410 -10.49 8.64 -21.33
CA ARG A 410 -9.03 8.53 -21.44
C ARG A 410 -8.41 9.81 -21.99
N ALA A 411 -8.94 10.34 -23.11
CA ALA A 411 -8.44 11.56 -23.74
C ALA A 411 -8.67 12.85 -22.90
N ILE A 412 -9.67 12.86 -22.01
CA ILE A 412 -9.91 13.98 -21.08
C ILE A 412 -9.01 13.85 -19.84
N ILE A 413 -8.90 12.64 -19.26
CA ILE A 413 -8.05 12.33 -18.10
C ILE A 413 -6.57 12.54 -18.43
N GLN A 414 -6.10 12.12 -19.61
CA GLN A 414 -4.73 12.35 -20.09
C GLN A 414 -4.38 13.84 -20.19
N LYS A 415 -5.37 14.71 -20.40
CA LYS A 415 -5.21 16.17 -20.44
C LYS A 415 -5.33 16.85 -19.06
N LYS A 416 -5.43 16.08 -17.97
CA LYS A 416 -5.54 16.58 -16.58
C LYS A 416 -6.68 17.60 -16.39
N ILE A 417 -7.81 17.41 -17.09
CA ILE A 417 -8.94 18.36 -17.04
C ILE A 417 -9.95 17.92 -15.97
N MET A 418 -10.14 18.72 -14.92
CA MET A 418 -11.27 18.55 -14.01
C MET A 418 -12.59 18.72 -14.77
N PHE A 419 -13.42 17.67 -14.78
CA PHE A 419 -14.67 17.63 -15.53
C PHE A 419 -15.84 17.06 -14.73
N GLY A 420 -17.05 17.37 -15.18
CA GLY A 420 -18.30 16.80 -14.67
C GLY A 420 -19.20 16.37 -15.82
N TYR A 421 -19.51 15.07 -15.90
CA TYR A 421 -20.48 14.49 -16.84
C TYR A 421 -21.81 14.23 -16.12
N THR A 422 -22.94 14.52 -16.76
CA THR A 422 -24.27 14.22 -16.23
C THR A 422 -25.21 13.79 -17.34
N LEU A 423 -25.82 12.62 -17.12
CA LEU A 423 -26.87 12.02 -17.92
C LEU A 423 -28.14 11.93 -17.05
N CYS A 424 -29.08 12.87 -17.20
CA CYS A 424 -30.36 12.87 -16.47
C CYS A 424 -31.46 12.26 -17.35
N THR A 425 -32.08 11.16 -16.93
CA THR A 425 -33.01 10.38 -17.76
C THR A 425 -34.38 10.19 -17.11
N ALA A 426 -35.40 9.86 -17.92
CA ALA A 426 -36.58 9.14 -17.44
C ALA A 426 -37.20 8.30 -18.56
N PRO A 427 -37.87 7.18 -18.22
CA PRO A 427 -38.54 6.36 -19.20
C PRO A 427 -39.81 7.02 -19.73
N MET A 428 -40.22 6.68 -20.95
CA MET A 428 -41.42 7.18 -21.61
C MET A 428 -42.49 6.09 -21.72
N SER A 429 -43.76 6.46 -21.49
CA SER A 429 -44.89 5.58 -21.77
C SER A 429 -45.06 5.33 -23.27
N PHE A 430 -45.68 4.20 -23.64
CA PHE A 430 -45.94 3.87 -25.04
C PHE A 430 -46.72 4.99 -25.77
N TYR A 431 -47.79 5.51 -25.16
CA TYR A 431 -48.52 6.67 -25.66
C TYR A 431 -47.64 7.91 -25.95
N MET A 432 -46.69 8.24 -25.06
CA MET A 432 -45.77 9.36 -25.28
C MET A 432 -44.72 9.08 -26.35
N PHE A 433 -44.27 7.82 -26.46
CA PHE A 433 -43.37 7.37 -27.51
C PHE A 433 -44.07 7.38 -28.88
N ASP A 434 -45.27 6.82 -29.01
CA ASP A 434 -45.99 6.75 -30.28
C ASP A 434 -46.25 8.15 -30.84
N ARG A 435 -46.98 8.98 -30.09
CA ARG A 435 -47.40 10.34 -30.46
C ARG A 435 -46.24 11.28 -30.84
N LYS A 436 -45.00 11.03 -30.39
CA LYS A 436 -43.85 11.96 -30.55
C LYS A 436 -42.64 11.36 -31.25
N CYS A 437 -42.44 10.05 -31.18
CA CYS A 437 -41.24 9.35 -31.66
C CYS A 437 -41.50 8.45 -32.87
N PHE A 438 -42.71 7.91 -33.05
CA PHE A 438 -43.06 7.01 -34.16
C PHE A 438 -42.60 7.54 -35.53
N LYS A 439 -42.82 8.85 -35.78
CA LYS A 439 -42.50 9.51 -37.05
C LYS A 439 -41.01 9.53 -37.42
N PHE A 440 -40.11 9.18 -36.49
CA PHE A 440 -38.66 9.12 -36.70
C PHE A 440 -38.09 7.69 -36.79
N LEU A 441 -38.95 6.67 -36.71
CA LEU A 441 -38.56 5.28 -36.94
C LEU A 441 -38.37 5.01 -38.43
N ILE A 442 -37.49 4.06 -38.77
CA ILE A 442 -37.33 3.56 -40.15
C ILE A 442 -38.68 3.01 -40.65
N LYS A 443 -39.07 3.28 -41.90
CA LYS A 443 -40.38 2.88 -42.49
C LYS A 443 -40.74 1.40 -42.32
N ARG A 444 -39.74 0.48 -42.31
CA ARG A 444 -39.94 -0.96 -42.05
C ARG A 444 -40.36 -1.25 -40.60
N THR A 445 -39.94 -0.41 -39.66
CA THR A 445 -40.29 -0.49 -38.24
C THR A 445 -41.65 0.17 -37.97
N GLN A 446 -41.95 1.30 -38.62
CA GLN A 446 -43.28 1.94 -38.60
C GLN A 446 -44.37 0.93 -38.99
N LYS A 447 -44.22 0.29 -40.17
CA LYS A 447 -45.12 -0.78 -40.67
C LYS A 447 -45.22 -2.04 -39.79
N LYS A 448 -44.41 -2.18 -38.73
CA LYS A 448 -44.55 -3.23 -37.70
C LYS A 448 -45.31 -2.74 -36.46
N ILE A 449 -45.26 -1.44 -36.14
CA ILE A 449 -46.01 -0.82 -35.05
C ILE A 449 -47.42 -0.43 -35.52
N ASP A 450 -47.62 -0.06 -36.79
CA ASP A 450 -48.94 0.13 -37.43
C ASP A 450 -49.88 -1.09 -37.31
N LYS A 451 -49.36 -2.25 -36.90
CA LYS A 451 -50.11 -3.49 -36.67
C LYS A 451 -50.49 -3.75 -35.21
N ILE A 452 -49.93 -2.98 -34.27
CA ILE A 452 -50.24 -3.06 -32.84
C ILE A 452 -51.61 -2.44 -32.62
N LYS A 453 -52.52 -3.17 -31.96
CA LYS A 453 -53.90 -2.73 -31.73
C LYS A 453 -54.19 -2.35 -30.28
N ASN A 454 -53.27 -2.63 -29.37
CA ASN A 454 -53.47 -2.47 -27.93
C ASN A 454 -52.21 -1.90 -27.24
N ASP A 455 -52.40 -0.96 -26.30
CA ASP A 455 -51.32 -0.40 -25.47
C ASP A 455 -50.48 -1.47 -24.75
N LYS A 456 -51.06 -2.64 -24.42
CA LYS A 456 -50.33 -3.77 -23.82
C LYS A 456 -49.29 -4.36 -24.78
N GLU A 457 -49.63 -4.52 -26.05
CA GLU A 457 -48.70 -4.95 -27.11
C GLU A 457 -47.63 -3.88 -27.36
N GLY A 458 -48.04 -2.60 -27.36
CA GLY A 458 -47.15 -1.45 -27.50
C GLY A 458 -46.12 -1.33 -26.36
N LYS A 459 -46.55 -1.56 -25.11
CA LYS A 459 -45.67 -1.66 -23.94
C LYS A 459 -44.66 -2.79 -24.13
N ASN A 460 -45.13 -4.02 -24.42
CA ASN A 460 -44.26 -5.17 -24.65
C ASN A 460 -43.23 -4.90 -25.78
N TRP A 461 -43.63 -4.21 -26.84
CA TRP A 461 -42.74 -3.83 -27.94
C TRP A 461 -41.62 -2.87 -27.51
N LEU A 462 -41.88 -1.94 -26.57
CA LEU A 462 -40.85 -1.07 -25.98
C LEU A 462 -39.97 -1.83 -24.97
N ASP A 463 -40.55 -2.71 -24.18
CA ASP A 463 -39.83 -3.40 -23.10
C ASP A 463 -38.84 -4.45 -23.68
N MET A 464 -39.17 -5.07 -24.82
CA MET A 464 -38.23 -5.83 -25.68
C MET A 464 -37.02 -5.01 -26.19
N ARG A 465 -37.03 -3.67 -26.03
CA ARG A 465 -36.00 -2.74 -26.50
C ARG A 465 -35.28 -2.02 -25.34
N SER A 466 -35.56 -2.45 -24.10
CA SER A 466 -35.13 -1.82 -22.85
C SER A 466 -35.68 -0.40 -22.68
N GLY A 467 -36.88 -0.15 -23.23
CA GLY A 467 -37.59 1.12 -23.15
C GLY A 467 -37.18 2.19 -24.17
N ALA A 468 -37.87 3.31 -24.10
CA ALA A 468 -37.50 4.57 -24.75
C ALA A 468 -37.40 5.67 -23.70
N TRP A 469 -36.30 6.43 -23.74
CA TRP A 469 -35.87 7.29 -22.65
C TRP A 469 -35.72 8.74 -23.11
N ARG A 470 -36.24 9.69 -22.32
CA ARG A 470 -36.02 11.13 -22.50
C ARG A 470 -34.85 11.56 -21.63
N SER A 471 -33.74 11.95 -22.26
CA SER A 471 -32.47 12.21 -21.59
C SER A 471 -31.96 13.64 -21.85
N ILE A 472 -31.37 14.25 -20.82
CA ILE A 472 -30.49 15.41 -20.93
C ILE A 472 -29.06 14.90 -20.76
N ILE A 473 -28.13 15.38 -21.59
CA ILE A 473 -26.69 15.18 -21.39
C ILE A 473 -26.02 16.54 -21.27
N THR A 474 -25.20 16.71 -20.23
CA THR A 474 -24.36 17.89 -20.02
C THR A 474 -22.95 17.48 -19.63
N LEU A 475 -21.97 18.28 -20.05
CA LEU A 475 -20.56 18.10 -19.73
C LEU A 475 -19.98 19.46 -19.34
N SER A 476 -19.32 19.57 -18.19
CA SER A 476 -18.65 20.79 -17.73
C SER A 476 -17.15 20.58 -17.55
N ALA A 477 -16.35 21.58 -17.90
CA ALA A 477 -14.94 21.69 -17.48
C ALA A 477 -14.81 22.66 -16.31
N LEU A 478 -13.64 22.70 -15.66
CA LEU A 478 -13.30 23.70 -14.66
C LEU A 478 -11.83 24.16 -14.73
N SER A 479 -11.61 25.46 -14.60
CA SER A 479 -10.34 26.09 -14.24
C SER A 479 -10.42 26.76 -12.88
N TYR A 480 -9.28 26.92 -12.21
CA TYR A 480 -9.18 27.49 -10.87
C TYR A 480 -7.92 28.36 -10.74
N LYS A 481 -8.03 29.47 -10.00
CA LYS A 481 -6.90 30.30 -9.59
C LYS A 481 -7.03 30.56 -8.09
N CYS A 482 -5.98 30.28 -7.33
CA CYS A 482 -5.92 30.66 -5.93
C CYS A 482 -5.59 32.16 -5.85
N THR A 483 -6.47 32.95 -5.25
CA THR A 483 -6.24 34.38 -5.01
C THR A 483 -7.03 34.84 -3.79
N GLU A 484 -6.45 35.77 -3.04
CA GLU A 484 -7.05 36.41 -1.86
C GLU A 484 -7.78 37.72 -2.26
N GLU A 485 -7.41 38.30 -3.41
CA GLU A 485 -8.02 39.51 -4.01
C GLU A 485 -8.54 39.19 -5.41
N LEU A 486 -9.76 39.64 -5.76
CA LEU A 486 -10.32 39.44 -7.10
C LEU A 486 -9.93 40.56 -8.06
N LYS A 487 -9.01 40.29 -8.99
CA LYS A 487 -8.54 41.26 -10.00
C LYS A 487 -9.16 40.97 -11.36
N PRO A 488 -9.51 41.98 -12.20
CA PRO A 488 -10.15 41.76 -13.50
C PRO A 488 -9.40 40.78 -14.42
N GLU A 489 -8.07 40.76 -14.31
CA GLU A 489 -7.15 39.91 -15.06
C GLU A 489 -7.34 38.42 -14.72
N ASP A 490 -7.67 38.09 -13.47
CA ASP A 490 -7.91 36.72 -13.02
C ASP A 490 -9.07 36.06 -13.77
N PHE A 491 -10.12 36.83 -14.06
CA PHE A 491 -11.27 36.38 -14.82
C PHE A 491 -10.89 36.10 -16.29
N LEU A 492 -10.07 36.97 -16.90
CA LEU A 492 -9.64 36.83 -18.28
C LEU A 492 -8.68 35.65 -18.48
N GLU A 493 -7.72 35.46 -17.57
CA GLU A 493 -6.81 34.32 -17.58
C GLU A 493 -7.56 32.99 -17.48
N LEU A 494 -8.47 32.88 -16.50
CA LEU A 494 -9.32 31.71 -16.32
C LEU A 494 -10.24 31.44 -17.51
N GLU A 495 -10.72 32.48 -18.21
CA GLU A 495 -11.53 32.33 -19.42
C GLU A 495 -10.73 31.72 -20.58
N ILE A 496 -9.49 32.16 -20.78
CA ILE A 496 -8.60 31.66 -21.84
C ILE A 496 -8.25 30.19 -21.56
N GLU A 497 -7.88 29.85 -20.33
CA GLU A 497 -7.57 28.48 -19.90
C GLU A 497 -8.80 27.56 -20.04
N GLN A 498 -9.96 28.00 -19.52
CA GLN A 498 -11.21 27.25 -19.58
C GLN A 498 -11.68 27.02 -21.01
N SER A 499 -11.46 27.98 -21.91
CA SER A 499 -11.82 27.84 -23.32
C SER A 499 -10.93 26.80 -24.03
N LYS A 500 -9.62 26.78 -23.74
CA LYS A 500 -8.70 25.71 -24.20
C LYS A 500 -9.14 24.33 -23.68
N LYS A 501 -9.56 24.23 -22.41
CA LYS A 501 -10.10 23.00 -21.81
C LYS A 501 -11.40 22.53 -22.48
N ILE A 502 -12.36 23.43 -22.69
CA ILE A 502 -13.64 23.12 -23.36
C ILE A 502 -13.41 22.65 -24.80
N THR A 503 -12.61 23.35 -25.60
CA THR A 503 -12.27 22.91 -26.98
C THR A 503 -11.56 21.55 -26.97
N SER A 504 -10.71 21.29 -25.97
CA SER A 504 -10.09 19.97 -25.79
C SER A 504 -11.09 18.84 -25.48
N ILE A 505 -12.13 19.11 -24.69
CA ILE A 505 -13.22 18.17 -24.44
C ILE A 505 -14.09 17.98 -25.68
N GLU A 506 -14.49 19.06 -26.36
CA GLU A 506 -15.32 18.96 -27.57
C GLU A 506 -14.62 18.17 -28.68
N ASN A 507 -13.32 18.38 -28.87
CA ASN A 507 -12.54 17.64 -29.87
C ASN A 507 -12.36 16.17 -29.44
N ALA A 508 -12.06 15.90 -28.16
CA ALA A 508 -11.99 14.52 -27.65
C ALA A 508 -13.33 13.78 -27.81
N PHE A 509 -14.45 14.48 -27.65
CA PHE A 509 -15.79 13.95 -27.91
C PHE A 509 -15.95 13.69 -29.42
N LYS A 510 -15.89 14.72 -30.27
CA LYS A 510 -16.07 14.64 -31.73
C LYS A 510 -15.21 13.57 -32.41
N MET A 511 -13.94 13.41 -32.01
CA MET A 511 -13.01 12.41 -32.56
C MET A 511 -13.43 10.95 -32.30
N ASN A 512 -14.18 10.69 -31.23
CA ASN A 512 -14.68 9.35 -30.89
C ASN A 512 -16.19 9.21 -31.14
N PHE A 513 -16.87 10.34 -31.37
CA PHE A 513 -18.32 10.49 -31.45
C PHE A 513 -18.68 11.49 -32.57
N SER A 514 -18.35 11.14 -33.81
CA SER A 514 -18.67 11.89 -35.04
C SER A 514 -20.12 12.36 -35.13
N ASP A 515 -21.02 11.54 -34.57
CA ASP A 515 -22.46 11.62 -34.73
C ASP A 515 -23.16 12.52 -33.70
N PHE A 516 -22.38 13.19 -32.84
CA PHE A 516 -22.85 13.97 -31.70
C PHE A 516 -22.39 15.43 -31.76
N GLU A 517 -23.26 16.36 -31.38
CA GLU A 517 -22.96 17.79 -31.35
C GLU A 517 -23.30 18.39 -29.97
N PHE A 518 -22.32 19.03 -29.33
CA PHE A 518 -22.49 19.84 -28.13
C PHE A 518 -22.66 21.33 -28.46
N ILE A 519 -23.34 22.06 -27.58
CA ILE A 519 -23.40 23.53 -27.59
C ILE A 519 -23.01 24.06 -26.21
N SER A 520 -22.11 25.04 -26.18
CA SER A 520 -21.79 25.85 -24.99
C SER A 520 -23.00 26.68 -24.54
N LEU A 521 -23.38 26.54 -23.27
CA LEU A 521 -24.60 27.11 -22.73
C LEU A 521 -24.43 28.59 -22.37
N LYS A 522 -25.36 29.44 -22.85
CA LYS A 522 -25.34 30.89 -22.61
C LYS A 522 -26.46 31.35 -21.67
N ASN A 523 -26.17 32.34 -20.83
CA ASN A 523 -27.15 33.05 -20.01
C ASN A 523 -28.07 32.11 -19.19
N GLY A 524 -29.41 32.22 -19.30
CA GLY A 524 -30.34 31.37 -18.54
C GLY A 524 -30.22 29.86 -18.84
N LYS A 525 -29.68 29.49 -20.01
CA LYS A 525 -29.38 28.09 -20.29
C LYS A 525 -28.17 27.59 -19.49
N LEU A 526 -27.16 28.43 -19.24
CA LEU A 526 -26.01 28.08 -18.40
C LEU A 526 -26.45 27.76 -16.98
N ILE A 527 -27.26 28.63 -16.37
CA ILE A 527 -27.86 28.40 -15.05
C ILE A 527 -28.68 27.11 -15.05
N SER A 528 -29.46 26.84 -16.10
CA SER A 528 -30.20 25.57 -16.24
C SER A 528 -29.30 24.35 -16.32
N GLY A 529 -28.14 24.45 -16.98
CA GLY A 529 -27.11 23.41 -17.05
C GLY A 529 -26.50 23.12 -15.69
N ILE A 530 -26.13 24.19 -14.97
CA ILE A 530 -25.55 24.13 -13.63
C ILE A 530 -26.54 23.54 -12.62
N LEU A 531 -27.83 23.90 -12.69
CA LEU A 531 -28.88 23.30 -11.87
C LEU A 531 -29.08 21.81 -12.21
N CYS A 532 -29.11 21.43 -13.50
CA CYS A 532 -29.21 20.04 -13.95
C CYS A 532 -28.05 19.16 -13.45
N GLN A 533 -26.83 19.71 -13.48
CA GLN A 533 -25.62 19.07 -12.96
C GLN A 533 -25.64 18.97 -11.43
N THR A 534 -25.90 20.07 -10.74
CA THR A 534 -25.79 20.13 -9.27
C THR A 534 -26.90 19.32 -8.60
N LEU A 535 -28.16 19.54 -9.02
CA LEU A 535 -29.35 18.93 -8.41
C LEU A 535 -29.70 17.55 -8.99
N LYS A 536 -28.89 17.04 -9.93
CA LYS A 536 -28.92 15.65 -10.41
C LYS A 536 -30.28 15.22 -11.02
N ASN A 537 -31.07 16.18 -11.51
CA ASN A 537 -32.41 15.97 -12.03
C ASN A 537 -32.74 16.96 -13.19
N LYS A 538 -34.03 17.16 -13.51
CA LYS A 538 -34.51 17.97 -14.66
C LYS A 538 -35.73 18.86 -14.32
N TYR A 539 -35.96 19.14 -13.04
CA TYR A 539 -37.27 19.54 -12.49
C TYR A 539 -37.28 20.98 -11.93
N PHE A 540 -36.55 21.89 -12.59
CA PHE A 540 -36.26 23.24 -12.09
C PHE A 540 -37.32 24.30 -12.42
N THR A 541 -38.10 24.08 -13.48
CA THR A 541 -39.24 24.94 -13.86
C THR A 541 -40.54 24.15 -13.85
N ARG A 542 -41.67 24.87 -13.92
CA ARG A 542 -43.01 24.26 -14.03
C ARG A 542 -43.13 23.22 -15.14
N GLY A 543 -42.34 23.37 -16.21
CA GLY A 543 -42.31 22.48 -17.37
C GLY A 543 -41.02 21.66 -17.58
N GLY A 544 -40.04 21.73 -16.67
CA GLY A 544 -38.78 20.98 -16.76
C GLY A 544 -37.54 21.88 -16.72
N THR A 545 -36.81 21.97 -17.84
CA THR A 545 -35.58 22.78 -18.00
C THR A 545 -35.57 23.55 -19.34
N HIS A 546 -34.67 24.52 -19.47
CA HIS A 546 -34.36 25.19 -20.74
C HIS A 546 -33.37 24.42 -21.64
N LEU A 547 -32.98 23.19 -21.24
CA LEU A 547 -31.97 22.39 -21.93
C LEU A 547 -32.59 21.56 -23.06
N ASN A 548 -31.76 21.18 -24.04
CA ASN A 548 -32.16 20.28 -25.10
C ASN A 548 -32.33 18.87 -24.53
N TYR A 549 -33.43 18.22 -24.92
CA TYR A 549 -33.72 16.83 -24.58
C TYR A 549 -33.51 15.95 -25.81
N LEU A 550 -32.77 14.87 -25.63
CA LEU A 550 -32.67 13.80 -26.61
C LEU A 550 -33.56 12.63 -26.22
N ILE A 551 -33.81 11.76 -27.20
CA ILE A 551 -34.55 10.51 -27.02
C ILE A 551 -33.62 9.38 -27.44
N PHE A 552 -33.47 8.38 -26.58
CA PHE A 552 -32.68 7.17 -26.84
C PHE A 552 -33.52 5.92 -26.59
N GLN A 553 -33.40 4.92 -27.46
CA GLN A 553 -33.77 3.54 -27.12
C GLN A 553 -32.84 3.04 -26.00
N GLY A 554 -33.34 2.21 -25.06
CA GLY A 554 -32.55 1.71 -23.93
C GLY A 554 -31.21 1.09 -24.31
N LYS A 555 -31.15 0.30 -25.40
CA LYS A 555 -29.88 -0.24 -25.93
C LYS A 555 -28.83 0.82 -26.30
N ALA A 556 -29.24 2.01 -26.71
CA ALA A 556 -28.35 3.15 -26.98
C ALA A 556 -28.04 3.97 -25.71
N LEU A 557 -28.87 3.86 -24.67
CA LEU A 557 -28.66 4.53 -23.38
C LEU A 557 -27.58 3.85 -22.53
N ILE A 558 -27.49 2.51 -22.58
CA ILE A 558 -26.44 1.70 -21.91
C ILE A 558 -25.06 2.33 -22.08
N LEU A 559 -24.74 2.66 -23.33
CA LEU A 559 -23.48 3.22 -23.78
C LEU A 559 -23.11 4.53 -23.04
N LEU A 560 -24.11 5.34 -22.72
CA LEU A 560 -23.97 6.64 -22.06
C LEU A 560 -24.00 6.51 -20.54
N ALA A 561 -24.49 5.39 -20.01
CA ALA A 561 -24.52 5.02 -18.59
C ALA A 561 -23.40 4.04 -18.19
N TYR A 562 -22.39 3.84 -19.04
CA TYR A 562 -21.29 2.90 -18.81
C TYR A 562 -20.26 3.48 -17.82
N VAL A 563 -19.98 2.73 -16.75
CA VAL A 563 -18.84 2.96 -15.86
C VAL A 563 -17.58 2.48 -16.57
N ALA A 564 -16.75 3.43 -17.04
CA ALA A 564 -15.58 3.12 -17.84
C ALA A 564 -14.39 2.66 -17.00
N ASP A 565 -13.64 1.71 -17.55
CA ASP A 565 -12.45 1.10 -16.93
C ASP A 565 -11.34 2.12 -16.64
N GLU A 566 -11.29 3.23 -17.38
CA GLU A 566 -10.46 4.40 -17.09
C GLU A 566 -10.65 4.95 -15.66
N PHE A 567 -11.84 4.80 -15.07
CA PHE A 567 -12.15 5.30 -13.72
C PHE A 567 -11.58 4.41 -12.61
N LYS A 568 -11.17 3.17 -12.90
CA LYS A 568 -10.50 2.26 -11.95
C LYS A 568 -9.20 2.84 -11.40
N LYS A 569 -8.62 3.84 -12.06
CA LYS A 569 -7.43 4.59 -11.57
C LYS A 569 -7.74 5.65 -10.50
N GLY A 570 -9.00 5.93 -10.20
CA GLY A 570 -9.42 7.01 -9.30
C GLY A 570 -10.59 6.65 -8.38
N VAL A 571 -10.89 5.35 -8.27
CA VAL A 571 -11.90 4.70 -7.41
C VAL A 571 -11.24 3.43 -6.85
N GLU A 572 -11.62 2.95 -5.67
CA GLU A 572 -11.09 1.71 -5.12
C GLU A 572 -11.40 0.51 -6.04
N THR A 573 -10.44 -0.39 -6.23
CA THR A 573 -10.65 -1.67 -6.92
C THR A 573 -10.50 -2.85 -5.98
N LYS A 574 -11.32 -3.88 -6.21
CA LYS A 574 -11.13 -5.23 -5.66
C LYS A 574 -11.18 -6.23 -6.82
N ILE A 575 -10.40 -7.30 -6.72
CA ILE A 575 -10.52 -8.45 -7.62
C ILE A 575 -11.76 -9.23 -7.17
N ALA A 576 -12.73 -9.39 -8.06
CA ALA A 576 -13.85 -10.29 -7.81
C ALA A 576 -13.34 -11.73 -7.93
N ALA A 577 -13.49 -12.50 -6.85
CA ALA A 577 -13.12 -13.91 -6.80
C ALA A 577 -14.28 -14.72 -6.22
N GLU A 578 -14.52 -15.88 -6.83
CA GLU A 578 -15.66 -16.73 -6.48
C GLU A 578 -15.23 -17.71 -5.39
N PHE A 579 -15.16 -17.19 -4.16
CA PHE A 579 -14.86 -17.94 -2.93
C PHE A 579 -16.05 -17.84 -1.99
N ASN A 580 -16.54 -18.98 -1.51
CA ASN A 580 -17.53 -19.06 -0.45
C ASN A 580 -16.85 -18.76 0.90
N SER A 581 -16.71 -17.48 1.23
CA SER A 581 -16.09 -17.03 2.49
C SER A 581 -16.96 -17.47 3.69
N PRO A 582 -16.39 -18.13 4.73
CA PRO A 582 -17.17 -18.64 5.85
C PRO A 582 -17.85 -17.54 6.67
N LEU A 583 -19.17 -17.64 6.84
CA LEU A 583 -19.98 -16.68 7.62
C LEU A 583 -19.82 -16.83 9.15
N GLN A 584 -19.17 -17.91 9.61
CA GLN A 584 -18.78 -18.09 11.00
C GLN A 584 -17.55 -19.00 11.06
N LEU A 585 -16.56 -18.63 11.87
CA LEU A 585 -15.37 -19.44 12.13
C LEU A 585 -15.21 -19.72 13.63
N LYS A 586 -15.00 -20.99 13.98
CA LYS A 586 -14.51 -21.37 15.32
C LYS A 586 -12.99 -21.31 15.32
N ASN A 587 -12.44 -20.56 16.27
CA ASN A 587 -11.03 -20.20 16.35
C ASN A 587 -10.52 -20.34 17.79
N PHE A 588 -9.35 -20.96 17.97
CA PHE A 588 -8.60 -20.96 19.22
C PHE A 588 -7.70 -19.70 19.30
N ILE A 589 -6.98 -19.43 18.21
CA ILE A 589 -6.25 -18.17 17.95
C ILE A 589 -6.86 -17.43 16.76
N SER A 590 -6.69 -16.11 16.67
CA SER A 590 -7.15 -15.30 15.54
C SER A 590 -6.11 -14.26 15.10
N PHE A 591 -5.84 -14.19 13.79
CA PHE A 591 -4.73 -13.40 13.22
C PHE A 591 -5.14 -12.44 12.09
N GLY A 592 -6.45 -12.18 11.92
CA GLY A 592 -6.97 -11.34 10.84
C GLY A 592 -8.49 -11.43 10.65
N SER A 593 -8.98 -11.04 9.47
CA SER A 593 -10.39 -11.19 9.03
C SER A 593 -10.52 -12.03 7.75
N THR A 594 -11.69 -12.62 7.50
CA THR A 594 -12.03 -13.17 6.17
C THR A 594 -12.21 -12.04 5.16
N ILE A 595 -11.87 -12.28 3.89
CA ILE A 595 -12.17 -11.34 2.81
C ILE A 595 -13.42 -11.82 2.08
N ASN A 596 -14.53 -11.10 2.23
CA ASN A 596 -15.76 -11.46 1.52
C ASN A 596 -15.69 -10.97 0.06
N THR A 597 -15.65 -11.90 -0.90
CA THR A 597 -15.42 -11.60 -2.33
C THR A 597 -16.65 -11.78 -3.23
N GLU A 598 -17.65 -12.56 -2.82
CA GLU A 598 -18.95 -12.69 -3.51
C GLU A 598 -20.03 -11.77 -2.89
N TYR A 599 -20.33 -11.95 -1.60
CA TYR A 599 -21.43 -11.29 -0.89
C TYR A 599 -20.92 -10.24 0.10
N LEU A 600 -21.59 -9.09 0.20
CA LEU A 600 -21.26 -8.03 1.17
C LEU A 600 -21.90 -8.30 2.54
N GLU A 601 -21.55 -9.44 3.14
CA GLU A 601 -21.80 -9.73 4.55
C GLU A 601 -20.60 -9.29 5.41
N GLU A 602 -20.69 -9.38 6.74
CA GLU A 602 -19.62 -8.93 7.64
C GLU A 602 -18.37 -9.83 7.55
N GLU A 603 -17.19 -9.23 7.57
CA GLU A 603 -15.92 -9.96 7.61
C GLU A 603 -15.71 -10.55 9.03
N VAL A 604 -15.54 -11.87 9.14
CA VAL A 604 -15.42 -12.55 10.45
C VAL A 604 -13.96 -12.76 10.84
N PRO A 605 -13.63 -12.83 12.15
CA PRO A 605 -12.27 -13.12 12.60
C PRO A 605 -11.76 -14.45 12.04
N VAL A 606 -10.55 -14.43 11.47
CA VAL A 606 -9.91 -15.60 10.87
C VAL A 606 -8.86 -16.20 11.82
N GLY A 607 -8.74 -17.53 11.80
CA GLY A 607 -7.98 -18.26 12.80
C GLY A 607 -7.89 -19.76 12.53
N PHE A 608 -7.40 -20.49 13.51
CA PHE A 608 -7.32 -21.96 13.53
C PHE A 608 -7.78 -22.53 14.88
N LEU A 609 -8.27 -23.77 14.87
CA LEU A 609 -8.45 -24.59 16.07
C LEU A 609 -7.09 -25.15 16.55
N ARG A 610 -7.00 -25.59 17.82
CA ARG A 610 -5.73 -26.08 18.40
C ARG A 610 -5.10 -27.22 17.59
N GLU A 611 -5.90 -28.21 17.20
CA GLU A 611 -5.46 -29.35 16.38
C GLU A 611 -4.92 -28.94 14.99
N GLN A 612 -5.42 -27.82 14.44
CA GLN A 612 -5.05 -27.36 13.09
C GLN A 612 -3.68 -26.67 13.08
N ILE A 613 -3.30 -26.02 14.18
CA ILE A 613 -2.00 -25.38 14.35
C ILE A 613 -0.87 -26.42 14.40
N ASN A 614 -1.17 -27.63 14.86
CA ASN A 614 -0.21 -28.73 14.93
C ASN A 614 0.22 -29.28 13.55
N SER A 615 -0.48 -28.93 12.46
CA SER A 615 -0.27 -29.46 11.11
C SER A 615 -0.43 -28.36 10.05
N LEU A 616 0.39 -27.30 10.18
CA LEU A 616 0.27 -26.05 9.42
C LEU A 616 1.47 -25.80 8.50
N LEU A 617 1.19 -25.50 7.23
CA LEU A 617 2.16 -24.96 6.26
C LEU A 617 1.88 -23.48 5.97
N ILE A 618 2.91 -22.64 6.02
CA ILE A 618 2.88 -21.25 5.56
C ILE A 618 3.82 -21.13 4.35
N THR A 619 3.31 -20.73 3.18
CA THR A 619 4.09 -20.79 1.94
C THR A 619 3.87 -19.61 0.98
N ASN A 620 4.80 -19.46 0.03
CA ASN A 620 4.86 -18.42 -1.00
C ASN A 620 4.87 -16.98 -0.44
N GLY A 621 4.84 -15.97 -1.31
CA GLY A 621 5.07 -14.56 -0.93
C GLY A 621 6.52 -14.24 -0.54
N LYS A 622 6.73 -13.15 0.21
CA LYS A 622 8.05 -12.72 0.71
C LYS A 622 8.37 -13.42 2.04
N SER A 623 9.67 -13.55 2.37
CA SER A 623 10.12 -14.17 3.62
C SER A 623 9.60 -13.44 4.86
N ASN A 624 9.73 -12.11 4.89
CA ASN A 624 9.26 -11.28 6.00
C ASN A 624 7.77 -11.53 6.29
N ASN A 625 6.91 -11.49 5.27
CA ASN A 625 5.46 -11.68 5.43
C ASN A 625 5.10 -13.04 6.07
N ARG A 626 5.85 -14.11 5.75
CA ARG A 626 5.70 -15.43 6.39
C ARG A 626 6.15 -15.38 7.86
N GLU A 627 7.27 -14.72 8.13
CA GLU A 627 7.83 -14.53 9.47
C GLU A 627 6.94 -13.65 10.37
N ASP A 628 6.48 -12.49 9.90
CA ASP A 628 5.59 -11.59 10.63
C ASP A 628 4.23 -12.27 10.95
N LEU A 629 3.70 -13.09 10.04
CA LEU A 629 2.50 -13.93 10.30
C LEU A 629 2.79 -15.03 11.33
N ALA A 630 3.93 -15.70 11.26
CA ALA A 630 4.30 -16.73 12.22
C ALA A 630 4.54 -16.14 13.62
N ILE A 631 5.10 -14.92 13.70
CA ILE A 631 5.18 -14.12 14.92
C ILE A 631 3.78 -13.79 15.45
N LYS A 632 2.81 -13.40 14.61
CA LYS A 632 1.40 -13.19 15.04
C LYS A 632 0.78 -14.46 15.60
N ILE A 633 0.97 -15.60 14.94
CA ILE A 633 0.47 -16.90 15.39
C ILE A 633 1.06 -17.28 16.76
N VAL A 634 2.37 -17.11 16.95
CA VAL A 634 3.03 -17.37 18.24
C VAL A 634 2.57 -16.40 19.33
N ALA A 635 2.37 -15.11 19.02
CA ALA A 635 1.84 -14.14 19.98
C ALA A 635 0.44 -14.56 20.48
N GLU A 636 -0.43 -15.02 19.58
CA GLU A 636 -1.74 -15.55 19.98
C GLU A 636 -1.65 -16.89 20.74
N LEU A 637 -0.68 -17.76 20.44
CA LEU A 637 -0.41 -18.97 21.22
C LEU A 637 0.06 -18.65 22.66
N VAL A 638 0.90 -17.63 22.84
CA VAL A 638 1.35 -17.16 24.16
C VAL A 638 0.20 -16.58 24.97
N LYS A 639 -0.71 -15.80 24.35
CA LYS A 639 -1.99 -15.36 24.96
C LYS A 639 -2.92 -16.53 25.37
N ARG A 640 -2.65 -17.74 24.89
CA ARG A 640 -3.34 -18.99 25.24
C ARG A 640 -2.49 -19.95 26.08
N ASN A 641 -1.38 -19.47 26.66
CA ASN A 641 -0.42 -20.28 27.44
C ASN A 641 0.00 -21.58 26.72
N THR A 642 0.22 -21.51 25.41
CA THR A 642 0.71 -22.63 24.59
C THR A 642 2.16 -22.33 24.15
N PRO A 643 3.18 -22.97 24.74
CA PRO A 643 4.57 -22.68 24.42
C PRO A 643 4.96 -23.07 22.99
N SER A 644 5.91 -22.34 22.44
CA SER A 644 6.49 -22.59 21.11
C SER A 644 8.00 -22.78 21.18
N LEU A 645 8.56 -23.52 20.22
CA LEU A 645 10.00 -23.69 20.01
C LEU A 645 10.37 -23.11 18.65
N ILE A 646 11.20 -22.07 18.64
CA ILE A 646 11.37 -21.18 17.48
C ILE A 646 12.82 -21.21 17.02
N PHE A 647 13.04 -21.61 15.77
CA PHE A 647 14.34 -21.48 15.12
C PHE A 647 14.42 -20.14 14.38
N ASP A 648 15.01 -19.14 15.03
CA ASP A 648 15.18 -17.79 14.45
C ASP A 648 16.42 -17.74 13.55
N PHE A 649 16.18 -17.58 12.24
CA PHE A 649 17.23 -17.44 11.23
C PHE A 649 17.57 -15.97 10.90
N SER A 650 16.78 -15.01 11.37
CA SER A 650 16.81 -13.59 10.96
C SER A 650 17.27 -12.64 12.07
N GLY A 651 17.10 -13.03 13.34
CA GLY A 651 17.23 -12.19 14.54
C GLY A 651 15.97 -11.39 14.88
N ASN A 652 14.87 -11.56 14.13
CA ASN A 652 13.65 -10.77 14.30
C ASN A 652 12.76 -11.23 15.47
N TRP A 653 12.88 -12.48 15.94
CA TRP A 653 11.86 -13.06 16.84
C TRP A 653 11.90 -12.50 18.26
N SER A 654 13.00 -11.83 18.64
CA SER A 654 13.09 -11.02 19.85
C SER A 654 12.05 -9.89 19.92
N ARG A 655 11.40 -9.50 18.80
CA ARG A 655 10.20 -8.63 18.79
C ARG A 655 9.07 -9.16 19.68
N LEU A 656 8.90 -10.49 19.84
CA LEU A 656 7.87 -11.07 20.70
C LEU A 656 7.99 -10.58 22.16
N ILE A 657 9.22 -10.47 22.67
CA ILE A 657 9.47 -10.00 24.04
C ILE A 657 9.06 -8.52 24.17
N ASN A 658 9.29 -7.70 23.14
CA ASN A 658 8.82 -6.31 23.09
C ASN A 658 7.29 -6.18 23.02
N ILE A 659 6.60 -7.06 22.28
CA ILE A 659 5.13 -7.07 22.18
C ILE A 659 4.45 -7.36 23.53
N PHE A 660 5.09 -8.16 24.39
CA PHE A 660 4.55 -8.51 25.71
C PHE A 660 5.18 -7.74 26.89
N ASN A 661 5.96 -6.69 26.62
CA ASN A 661 6.59 -5.83 27.62
C ASN A 661 5.54 -5.10 28.48
N ASN A 662 5.65 -5.18 29.81
CA ASN A 662 4.68 -4.75 30.82
C ASN A 662 3.35 -5.54 30.82
N THR A 663 3.33 -6.78 30.32
CA THR A 663 2.15 -7.66 30.35
C THR A 663 2.36 -8.89 31.24
N ILE A 664 1.27 -9.58 31.60
CA ILE A 664 1.32 -10.87 32.34
C ILE A 664 2.06 -12.00 31.59
N HIS A 665 2.38 -11.82 30.31
CA HIS A 665 3.12 -12.79 29.50
C HIS A 665 4.59 -12.38 29.27
N GLU A 666 5.06 -11.27 29.84
CA GLU A 666 6.44 -10.79 29.64
C GLU A 666 7.48 -11.85 30.02
N SER A 667 7.23 -12.64 31.08
CA SER A 667 8.09 -13.72 31.56
C SER A 667 8.02 -15.03 30.76
N ASN A 668 7.16 -15.11 29.74
CA ASN A 668 6.85 -16.37 29.05
C ASN A 668 7.79 -16.66 27.86
N PHE A 669 8.98 -16.07 27.86
CA PHE A 669 10.00 -16.24 26.83
C PHE A 669 11.37 -16.61 27.39
N LEU A 670 12.11 -17.41 26.63
CA LEU A 670 13.55 -17.61 26.78
C LEU A 670 14.21 -17.37 25.41
N HIS A 671 15.41 -16.78 25.39
CA HIS A 671 16.11 -16.42 24.16
C HIS A 671 17.58 -16.84 24.24
N PHE A 672 17.93 -17.89 23.52
CA PHE A 672 19.28 -18.46 23.49
C PHE A 672 19.91 -18.24 22.11
N LYS A 673 21.04 -17.52 22.06
CA LYS A 673 21.78 -17.26 20.82
C LYS A 673 23.00 -18.16 20.70
N LEU A 674 23.20 -18.76 19.53
CA LEU A 674 24.35 -19.61 19.26
C LEU A 674 25.68 -18.85 19.43
N GLY A 675 26.67 -19.49 20.04
CA GLY A 675 28.01 -18.93 20.25
C GLY A 675 28.14 -17.93 21.41
N SER A 676 27.04 -17.56 22.06
CA SER A 676 27.01 -16.64 23.22
C SER A 676 26.24 -17.23 24.41
N ALA A 677 25.07 -17.82 24.17
CA ALA A 677 24.33 -18.57 25.19
C ALA A 677 24.68 -20.07 25.20
N PHE A 678 24.98 -20.68 24.04
CA PHE A 678 25.26 -22.12 23.95
C PHE A 678 26.16 -22.47 22.75
N THR A 679 26.74 -23.68 22.80
CA THR A 679 27.46 -24.34 21.69
C THR A 679 26.78 -25.68 21.36
N ILE A 680 27.08 -26.26 20.20
CA ILE A 680 26.46 -27.50 19.71
C ILE A 680 27.54 -28.56 19.51
N ASP A 681 27.43 -29.72 20.15
CA ASP A 681 28.21 -30.91 19.76
C ASP A 681 27.36 -31.78 18.82
N PRO A 682 27.69 -31.93 17.53
CA PRO A 682 26.96 -32.83 16.62
C PRO A 682 27.37 -34.30 16.74
N ILE A 683 28.48 -34.64 17.40
CA ILE A 683 28.90 -36.04 17.63
C ILE A 683 28.28 -36.60 18.92
N ARG A 684 28.05 -35.76 19.94
CA ARG A 684 27.46 -36.18 21.23
C ARG A 684 26.04 -35.65 21.43
N SER A 685 25.19 -36.41 22.10
CA SER A 685 23.79 -36.03 22.36
C SER A 685 23.64 -34.91 23.41
N ASP A 686 24.71 -34.51 24.11
CA ASP A 686 24.70 -33.73 25.37
C ASP A 686 23.95 -34.40 26.54
N ILE A 687 23.48 -35.65 26.41
CA ILE A 687 22.93 -36.43 27.52
C ILE A 687 24.09 -37.02 28.35
N ALA A 688 24.13 -36.72 29.64
CA ALA A 688 25.17 -37.23 30.54
C ALA A 688 25.12 -38.77 30.63
N HIS A 689 26.26 -39.41 30.33
CA HIS A 689 26.42 -40.88 30.29
C HIS A 689 25.48 -41.63 29.34
N ASP A 690 25.12 -41.02 28.21
CA ASP A 690 24.31 -41.64 27.17
C ASP A 690 24.90 -42.96 26.65
N LYS A 691 24.10 -44.04 26.72
CA LYS A 691 24.44 -45.36 26.19
C LYS A 691 23.98 -45.56 24.75
N PHE A 692 23.09 -44.71 24.26
CA PHE A 692 22.41 -44.79 22.98
C PHE A 692 22.86 -43.69 22.00
N ASN A 693 24.01 -43.04 22.25
CA ASN A 693 24.55 -41.98 21.39
C ASN A 693 24.79 -42.44 19.92
N ILE A 694 24.86 -43.75 19.66
CA ILE A 694 24.91 -44.31 18.29
C ILE A 694 23.58 -44.06 17.54
N GLU A 695 22.45 -44.11 18.23
CA GLU A 695 21.12 -43.83 17.67
C GLU A 695 20.94 -42.34 17.39
N TYR A 696 21.39 -41.48 18.30
CA TYR A 696 21.52 -40.03 18.09
C TYR A 696 22.31 -39.71 16.80
N LEU A 697 23.47 -40.36 16.61
CA LEU A 697 24.31 -40.14 15.43
C LEU A 697 23.59 -40.48 14.12
N ASP A 698 22.66 -41.45 14.09
CA ASP A 698 21.91 -41.77 12.88
C ASP A 698 20.96 -40.64 12.45
N TYR A 699 20.33 -39.93 13.39
CA TYR A 699 19.57 -38.70 13.09
C TYR A 699 20.48 -37.57 12.58
N ILE A 700 21.74 -37.51 13.03
CA ILE A 700 22.73 -36.53 12.55
C ILE A 700 23.18 -36.84 11.12
N PHE A 701 23.39 -38.12 10.78
CA PHE A 701 23.69 -38.54 9.41
C PHE A 701 22.50 -38.33 8.46
N ASP A 702 21.26 -38.63 8.91
CA ASP A 702 20.05 -38.29 8.17
C ASP A 702 19.91 -36.78 7.90
N SER A 703 20.16 -35.96 8.93
CA SER A 703 20.13 -34.50 8.84
C SER A 703 21.15 -33.97 7.83
N TYR A 704 22.38 -34.49 7.89
CA TYR A 704 23.45 -34.07 6.99
C TYR A 704 23.16 -34.52 5.53
N ALA A 705 22.69 -35.75 5.32
CA ALA A 705 22.27 -36.27 4.02
C ALA A 705 21.15 -35.41 3.39
N LEU A 706 20.09 -35.12 4.15
CA LEU A 706 18.94 -34.31 3.71
C LEU A 706 19.32 -32.91 3.21
N ILE A 707 20.25 -32.25 3.88
CA ILE A 707 20.50 -30.80 3.73
C ILE A 707 21.62 -30.55 2.72
N PHE A 708 22.68 -31.36 2.78
CA PHE A 708 23.84 -31.27 1.89
C PHE A 708 23.74 -32.20 0.67
N LYS A 709 22.65 -32.97 0.56
CA LYS A 709 22.27 -33.81 -0.60
C LYS A 709 23.34 -34.87 -0.94
N LYS A 710 23.85 -35.54 0.11
CA LYS A 710 24.99 -36.49 0.05
C LYS A 710 24.51 -37.92 -0.12
N ASP A 711 25.35 -38.79 -0.67
CA ASP A 711 25.00 -40.19 -0.97
C ASP A 711 25.26 -41.17 0.18
N GLU A 712 24.51 -42.27 0.17
CA GLU A 712 24.54 -43.34 1.20
C GLU A 712 25.96 -43.88 1.45
N LYS A 713 26.77 -44.04 0.40
CA LYS A 713 28.16 -44.48 0.53
C LYS A 713 29.04 -43.47 1.30
N THR A 714 28.82 -42.17 1.10
CA THR A 714 29.51 -41.12 1.88
C THR A 714 29.02 -41.07 3.33
N MET A 715 27.73 -41.36 3.59
CA MET A 715 27.17 -41.41 4.94
C MET A 715 27.65 -42.62 5.74
N ASP A 716 27.68 -43.81 5.15
CA ASP A 716 28.25 -45.00 5.78
C ASP A 716 29.74 -44.82 6.09
N VAL A 717 30.47 -44.16 5.20
CA VAL A 717 31.87 -43.77 5.40
C VAL A 717 32.03 -42.81 6.59
N PHE A 718 31.16 -41.81 6.71
CA PHE A 718 31.19 -40.84 7.82
C PHE A 718 30.86 -41.50 9.16
N LYS A 719 29.80 -42.32 9.19
CA LYS A 719 29.40 -43.15 10.33
C LYS A 719 30.53 -44.07 10.79
N ASN A 720 31.15 -44.82 9.88
CA ASN A 720 32.27 -45.71 10.21
C ASN A 720 33.51 -44.96 10.71
N THR A 721 33.78 -43.74 10.24
CA THR A 721 34.94 -42.95 10.69
C THR A 721 34.74 -42.36 12.09
N ILE A 722 33.54 -41.88 12.42
CA ILE A 722 33.22 -41.42 13.78
C ILE A 722 33.21 -42.59 14.77
N LEU A 723 32.59 -43.73 14.41
CA LEU A 723 32.52 -44.91 15.28
C LEU A 723 33.90 -45.50 15.63
N ARG A 724 34.92 -45.27 14.79
CA ARG A 724 36.31 -45.66 15.07
C ARG A 724 37.05 -44.70 16.02
N ASN A 725 36.57 -43.47 16.19
CA ASN A 725 37.26 -42.39 16.91
C ASN A 725 36.37 -41.67 17.95
N PRO A 726 35.66 -42.38 18.86
CA PRO A 726 34.62 -41.80 19.71
C PRO A 726 35.11 -40.78 20.77
N GLU A 727 36.41 -40.72 21.05
CA GLU A 727 36.98 -39.72 21.96
C GLU A 727 37.18 -38.34 21.32
N LEU A 728 37.23 -38.24 19.98
CA LEU A 728 37.61 -37.02 19.26
C LEU A 728 36.40 -36.11 18.97
N ASP A 729 36.62 -34.79 19.02
CA ASP A 729 35.68 -33.81 18.47
C ASP A 729 35.88 -33.61 16.95
N ILE A 730 34.91 -32.98 16.28
CA ILE A 730 34.99 -32.66 14.84
C ILE A 730 36.28 -31.92 14.49
N THR A 731 36.72 -30.98 15.35
CA THR A 731 37.88 -30.13 15.04
C THR A 731 39.16 -30.95 15.00
N THR A 732 39.29 -31.90 15.93
CA THR A 732 40.42 -32.82 16.05
C THR A 732 40.39 -33.88 14.96
N LEU A 733 39.20 -34.44 14.67
CA LEU A 733 39.00 -35.44 13.62
C LEU A 733 39.30 -34.87 12.22
N ASN A 734 38.84 -33.64 11.91
CA ASN A 734 39.15 -32.97 10.64
C ASN A 734 40.66 -32.70 10.51
N LEU A 735 41.31 -32.23 11.58
CA LEU A 735 42.76 -32.03 11.60
C LEU A 735 43.54 -33.34 11.40
N GLU A 736 43.11 -34.44 12.02
CA GLU A 736 43.74 -35.75 11.82
C GLU A 736 43.58 -36.25 10.37
N LEU A 737 42.36 -36.21 9.82
CA LEU A 737 42.07 -36.62 8.44
C LEU A 737 42.89 -35.82 7.42
N LYS A 738 42.98 -34.49 7.59
CA LYS A 738 43.82 -33.62 6.73
C LYS A 738 45.31 -33.96 6.79
N ASN A 739 45.79 -34.40 7.95
CA ASN A 739 47.19 -34.70 8.21
C ASN A 739 47.60 -36.16 7.91
N GLN A 740 46.68 -37.03 7.49
CA GLN A 740 47.05 -38.35 6.96
C GLN A 740 48.00 -38.21 5.77
N GLN A 741 48.99 -39.10 5.63
CA GLN A 741 49.91 -39.03 4.48
C GLN A 741 49.16 -39.30 3.18
N ASP A 742 49.60 -38.75 2.05
CA ASP A 742 48.77 -38.73 0.83
C ASP A 742 48.52 -40.12 0.20
N TRP A 743 49.26 -41.16 0.63
CA TRP A 743 49.00 -42.57 0.30
C TRP A 743 48.07 -43.29 1.29
N GLN A 744 47.81 -42.67 2.45
CA GLN A 744 46.79 -43.07 3.44
C GLN A 744 45.47 -42.35 3.20
N LYS A 745 45.53 -41.12 2.65
CA LYS A 745 44.35 -40.42 2.12
C LYS A 745 43.72 -41.26 1.02
N SER A 746 42.51 -41.71 1.29
CA SER A 746 41.65 -42.36 0.30
C SER A 746 40.63 -41.34 -0.23
N PRO A 747 39.94 -41.58 -1.36
CA PRO A 747 38.82 -40.74 -1.79
C PRO A 747 37.71 -40.62 -0.73
N ILE A 748 37.66 -41.61 0.16
CA ILE A 748 36.84 -41.66 1.38
C ILE A 748 37.31 -40.60 2.41
N THR A 749 38.62 -40.53 2.67
CA THR A 749 39.24 -39.49 3.53
C THR A 749 39.01 -38.09 2.93
N GLU A 750 39.23 -37.92 1.63
CA GLU A 750 39.07 -36.62 0.93
C GLU A 750 37.62 -36.15 0.93
N SER A 751 36.66 -37.05 0.73
CA SER A 751 35.23 -36.72 0.86
C SER A 751 34.93 -36.18 2.26
N LEU A 752 35.40 -36.86 3.32
CA LEU A 752 35.22 -36.42 4.72
C LEU A 752 35.84 -35.06 5.02
N ILE A 753 37.04 -34.79 4.50
CA ILE A 753 37.68 -33.47 4.58
C ILE A 753 36.78 -32.41 3.92
N SER A 754 36.21 -32.71 2.74
CA SER A 754 35.30 -31.80 2.04
C SER A 754 33.98 -31.54 2.79
N LEU A 755 33.47 -32.51 3.56
CA LEU A 755 32.27 -32.33 4.39
C LEU A 755 32.51 -31.30 5.50
N PHE A 756 33.71 -31.31 6.10
CA PHE A 756 34.08 -30.34 7.12
C PHE A 756 34.48 -28.98 6.54
N ASP A 757 35.07 -28.95 5.34
CA ASP A 757 35.42 -27.70 4.63
C ASP A 757 34.21 -26.96 4.03
N GLU A 758 33.02 -27.57 4.02
CA GLU A 758 31.76 -26.84 3.86
C GLU A 758 31.53 -25.85 5.02
N PHE A 759 32.08 -26.10 6.22
CA PHE A 759 32.03 -25.20 7.38
C PHE A 759 33.28 -24.32 7.43
N THR A 760 33.10 -23.02 7.64
CA THR A 760 34.23 -22.08 7.77
C THR A 760 34.88 -22.23 9.14
N HIS A 761 36.12 -21.77 9.29
CA HIS A 761 36.79 -21.73 10.60
C HIS A 761 35.99 -20.97 11.68
N GLY A 762 35.13 -20.01 11.30
CA GLY A 762 34.20 -19.35 12.22
C GLY A 762 33.00 -20.21 12.59
N ASP A 763 32.39 -20.93 11.63
CA ASP A 763 31.28 -21.85 11.92
C ASP A 763 31.74 -22.99 12.88
N VAL A 764 32.98 -23.46 12.71
CA VAL A 764 33.56 -24.57 13.50
C VAL A 764 33.82 -24.18 14.96
N GLN A 765 33.91 -22.89 15.30
CA GLN A 765 34.02 -22.42 16.70
C GLN A 765 32.75 -22.69 17.52
N PHE A 766 31.61 -22.96 16.87
CA PHE A 766 30.37 -23.36 17.56
C PHE A 766 30.33 -24.87 17.88
N PHE A 767 31.26 -25.68 17.34
CA PHE A 767 31.38 -27.12 17.53
C PHE A 767 32.44 -27.48 18.58
N HIS A 768 32.18 -27.19 19.87
CA HIS A 768 33.16 -27.38 20.95
C HIS A 768 32.65 -28.22 22.13
N THR A 769 33.46 -29.20 22.53
CA THR A 769 33.23 -30.06 23.70
C THR A 769 33.63 -29.38 25.00
N SER A 770 32.74 -29.44 26.00
CA SER A 770 32.99 -28.99 27.37
C SER A 770 33.38 -30.18 28.24
N GLN A 771 34.59 -30.18 28.82
CA GLN A 771 35.03 -31.19 29.81
C GLN A 771 34.73 -30.78 31.28
N ASP A 772 34.39 -29.51 31.51
CA ASP A 772 34.03 -28.98 32.84
C ASP A 772 32.59 -29.35 33.24
N SER A 773 32.26 -29.21 34.53
CA SER A 773 31.02 -29.76 35.13
C SER A 773 29.70 -29.29 34.48
N TYR A 774 28.76 -30.23 34.36
CA TYR A 774 27.44 -30.05 33.73
C TYR A 774 26.54 -29.01 34.40
N GLU A 775 26.77 -28.69 35.68
CA GLU A 775 25.84 -27.94 36.56
C GLU A 775 25.60 -26.48 36.15
N GLN A 776 26.30 -25.97 35.13
CA GLN A 776 26.21 -24.57 34.65
C GLN A 776 26.40 -24.45 33.13
N LYS A 777 25.87 -25.37 32.32
CA LYS A 777 25.85 -25.27 30.84
C LYS A 777 24.41 -25.24 30.35
N ILE A 778 24.07 -24.24 29.52
CA ILE A 778 22.80 -24.24 28.78
C ILE A 778 22.88 -25.33 27.71
N THR A 779 21.89 -26.22 27.68
CA THR A 779 21.83 -27.39 26.80
C THR A 779 20.54 -27.41 25.98
N PHE A 780 20.38 -28.38 25.09
CA PHE A 780 19.12 -28.56 24.37
C PHE A 780 17.94 -28.90 25.30
N LYS A 781 18.19 -29.38 26.53
CA LYS A 781 17.14 -29.68 27.52
C LYS A 781 16.41 -28.42 27.94
N ASP A 782 17.15 -27.33 28.19
CA ASP A 782 16.62 -25.99 28.50
C ASP A 782 15.66 -25.44 27.44
N PHE A 783 15.57 -26.06 26.27
CA PHE A 783 14.63 -25.66 25.22
C PHE A 783 13.26 -26.35 25.34
N ILE A 784 13.18 -27.47 26.10
CA ILE A 784 12.03 -28.37 26.18
C ILE A 784 11.59 -28.76 27.60
N THR A 785 12.42 -28.59 28.63
CA THR A 785 12.08 -28.94 30.03
C THR A 785 11.29 -27.85 30.77
N ASP A 786 10.95 -26.74 30.12
CA ASP A 786 10.20 -25.62 30.68
C ASP A 786 8.91 -25.32 29.88
N ASP A 787 7.99 -24.56 30.47
CA ASP A 787 6.67 -24.24 29.89
C ASP A 787 6.62 -22.91 29.10
N LYS A 788 7.76 -22.25 28.86
CA LYS A 788 7.85 -20.98 28.12
C LYS A 788 8.11 -21.19 26.63
N THR A 789 7.92 -20.12 25.87
CA THR A 789 8.29 -20.06 24.46
C THR A 789 9.79 -19.80 24.30
N VAL A 790 10.49 -20.69 23.61
CA VAL A 790 11.95 -20.66 23.47
C VAL A 790 12.35 -20.20 22.07
N ILE A 791 13.13 -19.12 22.01
CA ILE A 791 13.74 -18.57 20.79
C ILE A 791 15.19 -19.06 20.71
N ILE A 792 15.51 -19.82 19.66
CA ILE A 792 16.86 -20.28 19.33
C ILE A 792 17.37 -19.41 18.17
N ASP A 793 18.23 -18.44 18.50
CA ASP A 793 18.79 -17.49 17.55
C ASP A 793 20.03 -18.07 16.86
N LEU A 794 19.86 -18.38 15.58
CA LEU A 794 20.84 -18.89 14.62
C LEU A 794 21.24 -17.82 13.58
N SER A 795 20.92 -16.54 13.80
CA SER A 795 21.16 -15.45 12.84
C SER A 795 22.65 -15.14 12.60
N ILE A 796 23.52 -15.64 13.49
CA ILE A 796 24.98 -15.54 13.36
C ILE A 796 25.54 -16.31 12.16
N ILE A 797 24.85 -17.37 11.71
CA ILE A 797 25.24 -18.20 10.57
C ILE A 797 24.57 -17.65 9.29
N LYS A 798 25.36 -17.07 8.39
CA LYS A 798 24.86 -16.40 7.17
C LYS A 798 24.46 -17.32 6.01
N ASN A 799 24.49 -18.65 6.19
CA ASN A 799 24.18 -19.62 5.14
C ASN A 799 23.00 -20.49 5.57
N ASN A 800 21.90 -20.41 4.83
CA ASN A 800 20.63 -21.06 5.15
C ASN A 800 20.78 -22.58 5.30
N LYS A 801 21.59 -23.26 4.47
CA LYS A 801 21.82 -24.72 4.63
C LYS A 801 22.47 -25.04 5.97
N LYS A 802 23.42 -24.21 6.43
CA LYS A 802 24.05 -24.37 7.75
C LYS A 802 23.10 -24.04 8.90
N GLN A 803 22.26 -23.02 8.77
CA GLN A 803 21.20 -22.71 9.76
C GLN A 803 20.23 -23.88 9.91
N ILE A 804 19.74 -24.44 8.81
CA ILE A 804 18.86 -25.61 8.81
C ILE A 804 19.58 -26.84 9.38
N PHE A 805 20.88 -27.02 9.08
CA PHE A 805 21.65 -28.11 9.70
C PHE A 805 21.75 -27.97 11.22
N MET A 806 22.09 -26.79 11.75
CA MET A 806 22.08 -26.57 13.20
C MET A 806 20.70 -26.79 13.81
N ALA A 807 19.63 -26.34 13.16
CA ALA A 807 18.25 -26.57 13.61
C ALA A 807 17.90 -28.06 13.64
N PHE A 808 18.26 -28.83 12.61
CA PHE A 808 18.04 -30.27 12.54
C PHE A 808 18.93 -31.06 13.50
N VAL A 809 20.17 -30.61 13.79
CA VAL A 809 21.01 -31.18 14.87
C VAL A 809 20.37 -30.99 16.24
N ILE A 810 19.84 -29.79 16.54
CA ILE A 810 19.09 -29.54 17.78
C ILE A 810 17.81 -30.40 17.81
N LEU A 811 17.08 -30.50 16.70
CA LEU A 811 15.90 -31.36 16.59
C LEU A 811 16.24 -32.83 16.81
N SER A 812 17.41 -33.29 16.34
CA SER A 812 17.91 -34.65 16.54
C SER A 812 18.24 -34.94 18.01
N LYS A 813 18.80 -33.97 18.76
CA LYS A 813 18.97 -34.08 20.21
C LYS A 813 17.64 -34.16 20.95
N ILE A 814 16.65 -33.37 20.53
CA ILE A 814 15.30 -33.38 21.09
C ILE A 814 14.61 -34.73 20.83
N ILE A 815 14.60 -35.21 19.58
CA ILE A 815 14.01 -36.51 19.20
C ILE A 815 14.69 -37.66 19.97
N HIS A 816 16.02 -37.68 20.04
CA HIS A 816 16.76 -38.68 20.79
C HIS A 816 16.42 -38.66 22.29
N TYR A 817 16.17 -37.48 22.87
CA TYR A 817 15.80 -37.34 24.27
C TYR A 817 14.36 -37.74 24.57
N ILE A 818 13.36 -37.35 23.77
CA ILE A 818 11.95 -37.72 24.01
C ILE A 818 11.74 -39.24 23.87
N ASN A 819 12.45 -39.89 22.94
CA ASN A 819 12.49 -41.35 22.82
C ASN A 819 12.97 -42.06 24.11
N HIS A 820 13.71 -41.37 24.98
CA HIS A 820 14.39 -41.92 26.16
C HIS A 820 13.98 -41.27 27.50
N SER A 821 13.11 -40.26 27.48
CA SER A 821 12.72 -39.46 28.66
C SER A 821 11.31 -38.90 28.49
N SER A 822 10.49 -39.00 29.54
CA SER A 822 9.16 -38.35 29.60
C SER A 822 9.18 -36.95 30.23
N ASP A 823 10.36 -36.45 30.61
CA ASP A 823 10.55 -35.16 31.27
C ASP A 823 10.70 -34.03 30.23
N PHE A 824 9.60 -33.65 29.60
CA PHE A 824 9.53 -32.55 28.63
C PHE A 824 8.14 -31.92 28.52
N PHE A 825 8.08 -30.66 28.11
CA PHE A 825 6.85 -29.95 27.75
C PHE A 825 6.60 -30.03 26.23
N LYS A 826 5.32 -30.22 25.87
CA LYS A 826 4.88 -30.28 24.47
C LYS A 826 4.75 -28.86 23.91
N LYS A 827 5.60 -28.51 22.94
CA LYS A 827 5.67 -27.17 22.33
C LYS A 827 5.20 -27.19 20.87
N VAL A 828 4.83 -26.02 20.33
CA VAL A 828 4.63 -25.83 18.89
C VAL A 828 5.95 -25.43 18.23
N ILE A 829 6.52 -26.30 17.40
CA ILE A 829 7.81 -26.09 16.75
C ILE A 829 7.62 -25.32 15.44
N ILE A 830 8.33 -24.20 15.28
CA ILE A 830 8.34 -23.40 14.04
C ILE A 830 9.64 -23.63 13.28
N LEU A 831 9.54 -24.25 12.10
CA LEU A 831 10.67 -24.58 11.22
C LEU A 831 10.65 -23.72 9.94
N PRO A 832 11.63 -22.81 9.76
CA PRO A 832 11.77 -22.02 8.53
C PRO A 832 12.44 -22.80 7.38
N GLN A 833 12.08 -22.42 6.15
CA GLN A 833 12.72 -22.83 4.88
C GLN A 833 12.74 -24.35 4.63
N VAL A 834 11.64 -25.02 4.92
CA VAL A 834 11.52 -26.50 4.85
C VAL A 834 11.60 -27.06 3.42
N ASP A 835 11.49 -26.19 2.41
CA ASP A 835 11.74 -26.48 0.99
C ASP A 835 13.17 -26.93 0.68
N ILE A 836 14.14 -26.59 1.54
CA ILE A 836 15.54 -27.04 1.40
C ILE A 836 15.76 -28.48 1.90
N PRO A 837 15.42 -28.85 3.16
CA PRO A 837 15.54 -30.24 3.61
C PRO A 837 14.55 -31.13 2.85
N PHE A 838 13.27 -30.77 2.79
CA PHE A 838 12.19 -31.62 2.25
C PHE A 838 11.95 -31.45 0.73
N GLU A 839 13.04 -31.36 -0.04
CA GLU A 839 13.03 -31.18 -1.50
C GLU A 839 12.52 -32.41 -2.28
N ARG A 840 11.52 -32.20 -3.16
CA ARG A 840 10.82 -33.20 -3.98
C ARG A 840 11.73 -34.07 -4.86
N ARG A 841 12.91 -33.60 -5.24
CA ARG A 841 13.82 -34.31 -6.17
C ARG A 841 14.73 -35.35 -5.49
N PHE A 842 14.89 -35.30 -4.17
CA PHE A 842 16.01 -35.98 -3.49
C PHE A 842 15.62 -37.23 -2.68
N ILE A 843 14.41 -37.27 -2.09
CA ILE A 843 14.25 -37.90 -0.76
C ILE A 843 13.88 -39.39 -0.75
N GLU A 844 13.24 -39.94 -1.78
CA GLU A 844 12.60 -41.28 -1.67
C GLU A 844 12.97 -42.31 -2.74
N LYS A 845 13.92 -42.01 -3.65
CA LYS A 845 14.19 -42.89 -4.81
C LYS A 845 15.55 -43.60 -4.83
N THR A 846 16.47 -43.27 -3.93
CA THR A 846 17.89 -43.70 -4.08
C THR A 846 18.66 -43.96 -2.78
N MET A 847 18.12 -43.67 -1.59
CA MET A 847 18.90 -43.74 -0.34
C MET A 847 18.08 -44.20 0.86
N ASN A 848 18.73 -44.87 1.82
CA ASN A 848 18.14 -45.26 3.10
C ASN A 848 18.10 -44.12 4.13
N TYR A 849 19.11 -43.26 4.13
CA TYR A 849 19.22 -42.09 5.01
C TYR A 849 18.30 -40.94 4.57
N GLY A 850 17.88 -40.11 5.52
CA GLY A 850 17.22 -38.83 5.26
C GLY A 850 15.71 -38.88 4.98
N ARG A 851 14.96 -39.78 5.63
CA ARG A 851 13.51 -39.91 5.43
C ARG A 851 12.73 -38.88 6.24
N ILE A 852 11.72 -38.23 5.64
CA ILE A 852 10.85 -37.21 6.29
C ILE A 852 10.26 -37.74 7.61
N ASN A 853 9.77 -38.98 7.56
CA ASN A 853 9.04 -39.61 8.66
C ASN A 853 9.92 -39.81 9.91
N ARG A 854 11.24 -40.02 9.76
CA ARG A 854 12.17 -40.11 10.91
C ARG A 854 12.23 -38.83 11.76
N PHE A 855 11.93 -37.68 11.18
CA PHE A 855 11.90 -36.40 11.91
C PHE A 855 10.50 -36.00 12.38
N LEU A 856 9.46 -36.26 11.57
CA LEU A 856 8.11 -35.81 11.90
C LEU A 856 7.32 -36.81 12.77
N ASP A 857 7.47 -38.11 12.55
CA ASP A 857 6.68 -39.12 13.27
C ASP A 857 6.90 -39.08 14.80
N PRO A 858 8.14 -38.99 15.35
CA PRO A 858 8.34 -38.98 16.80
C PRO A 858 7.73 -37.74 17.46
N LEU A 859 7.97 -36.56 16.88
CA LEU A 859 7.47 -35.28 17.38
C LEU A 859 5.92 -35.25 17.40
N LEU A 860 5.28 -35.76 16.35
CA LEU A 860 3.82 -35.81 16.26
C LEU A 860 3.22 -36.89 17.16
N TYR A 861 3.89 -38.03 17.34
CA TYR A 861 3.48 -39.09 18.27
C TYR A 861 3.47 -38.60 19.72
N ASP A 862 4.55 -37.93 20.14
CA ASP A 862 4.63 -37.29 21.46
C ASP A 862 3.79 -36.01 21.57
N GLY A 863 3.14 -35.57 20.49
CA GLY A 863 2.15 -34.49 20.51
C GLY A 863 2.72 -33.08 20.53
N PHE A 864 3.92 -32.88 19.99
CA PHE A 864 4.38 -31.55 19.58
C PHE A 864 3.54 -31.06 18.39
N GLY A 865 3.26 -29.76 18.34
CA GLY A 865 2.67 -29.14 17.16
C GLY A 865 3.77 -28.72 16.17
N ILE A 866 3.50 -28.73 14.86
CA ILE A 866 4.49 -28.35 13.84
C ILE A 866 3.93 -27.30 12.89
N ILE A 867 4.60 -26.14 12.84
CA ILE A 867 4.39 -25.09 11.84
C ILE A 867 5.60 -25.07 10.91
N LEU A 868 5.37 -25.46 9.66
CA LEU A 868 6.38 -25.49 8.60
C LEU A 868 6.27 -24.20 7.76
N MET A 869 7.38 -23.55 7.45
CA MET A 869 7.41 -22.41 6.52
C MET A 869 8.25 -22.72 5.29
N ALA A 870 7.70 -22.53 4.09
CA ALA A 870 8.37 -22.83 2.83
C ALA A 870 8.43 -21.59 1.91
N ASN A 871 9.52 -21.41 1.18
CA ASN A 871 9.66 -20.31 0.22
C ASN A 871 8.77 -20.51 -1.01
N GLN A 872 8.73 -21.73 -1.54
CA GLN A 872 7.96 -22.14 -2.71
C GLN A 872 7.35 -23.53 -2.47
N ALA A 873 6.05 -23.68 -2.71
CA ALA A 873 5.33 -24.93 -2.47
C ALA A 873 5.76 -26.08 -3.40
N HIS A 874 6.15 -25.79 -4.65
CA HIS A 874 6.44 -26.83 -5.65
C HIS A 874 7.74 -27.63 -5.40
N TYR A 875 8.64 -27.08 -4.58
CA TYR A 875 9.84 -27.81 -4.13
C TYR A 875 9.54 -28.83 -3.03
N LEU A 876 8.40 -28.76 -2.34
CA LEU A 876 8.09 -29.69 -1.25
C LEU A 876 7.81 -31.10 -1.77
N HIS A 877 8.39 -32.10 -1.11
CA HIS A 877 8.15 -33.51 -1.43
C HIS A 877 6.69 -33.89 -1.19
N GLU A 878 6.12 -34.73 -2.07
CA GLU A 878 4.69 -35.05 -2.08
C GLU A 878 4.22 -35.65 -0.73
N ASN A 879 5.00 -36.55 -0.14
CA ASN A 879 4.70 -37.13 1.17
C ASN A 879 4.77 -36.16 2.35
N LEU A 880 5.36 -34.96 2.20
CA LEU A 880 5.28 -33.94 3.25
C LEU A 880 3.85 -33.44 3.43
N PHE A 881 3.06 -33.37 2.34
CA PHE A 881 1.67 -32.94 2.40
C PHE A 881 0.76 -33.93 3.13
N ASN A 882 1.18 -35.20 3.32
CA ASN A 882 0.45 -36.15 4.16
C ASN A 882 0.39 -35.71 5.64
N TYR A 883 1.38 -34.92 6.09
CA TYR A 883 1.45 -34.36 7.45
C TYR A 883 0.79 -32.97 7.55
N ILE A 884 0.38 -32.37 6.43
CA ILE A 884 -0.07 -30.97 6.35
C ILE A 884 -1.55 -30.94 5.96
N GLN A 885 -2.43 -30.80 6.95
CA GLN A 885 -3.86 -30.65 6.69
C GLN A 885 -4.26 -29.19 6.41
N ASN A 886 -3.51 -28.23 6.95
CA ASN A 886 -3.82 -26.80 6.94
C ASN A 886 -2.74 -26.02 6.18
N ILE A 887 -3.14 -25.14 5.26
CA ILE A 887 -2.22 -24.41 4.38
C ILE A 887 -2.62 -22.94 4.33
N ILE A 888 -1.65 -22.05 4.57
CA ILE A 888 -1.73 -20.62 4.26
C ILE A 888 -0.81 -20.35 3.07
N SER A 889 -1.34 -19.79 1.99
CA SER A 889 -0.55 -19.31 0.86
C SER A 889 -0.67 -17.80 0.72
N PHE A 890 0.48 -17.11 0.70
CA PHE A 890 0.58 -15.76 0.13
C PHE A 890 0.58 -15.82 -1.40
N ARG A 891 0.74 -14.67 -2.06
CA ARG A 891 0.81 -14.55 -3.53
C ARG A 891 1.84 -15.51 -4.13
N ALA A 892 1.40 -16.34 -5.07
CA ALA A 892 2.26 -17.21 -5.87
C ALA A 892 2.34 -16.70 -7.31
N THR A 893 3.56 -16.51 -7.83
CA THR A 893 3.81 -15.98 -9.19
C THR A 893 4.48 -16.99 -10.12
N ASP A 894 4.91 -18.13 -9.59
CA ASP A 894 5.50 -19.23 -10.34
C ASP A 894 4.38 -20.21 -10.77
N ASN A 895 4.42 -20.66 -12.03
CA ASN A 895 3.42 -21.57 -12.58
C ASN A 895 3.43 -22.95 -11.89
N ASP A 896 4.59 -23.44 -11.44
CA ASP A 896 4.67 -24.74 -10.76
C ASP A 896 4.22 -24.63 -9.29
N ASP A 897 4.43 -23.48 -8.63
CA ASP A 897 3.79 -23.19 -7.33
C ASP A 897 2.27 -23.09 -7.48
N ILE A 898 1.78 -22.33 -8.46
CA ILE A 898 0.34 -22.19 -8.74
C ILE A 898 -0.28 -23.57 -9.01
N ARG A 899 0.38 -24.43 -9.78
CA ARG A 899 -0.07 -25.81 -10.05
C ARG A 899 -0.09 -26.68 -8.80
N THR A 900 0.91 -26.55 -7.94
CA THR A 900 1.01 -27.31 -6.68
C THR A 900 -0.06 -26.85 -5.69
N LEU A 901 -0.21 -25.54 -5.49
CA LEU A 901 -1.21 -24.93 -4.63
C LEU A 901 -2.64 -25.21 -5.12
N LYS A 902 -2.89 -25.16 -6.43
CA LYS A 902 -4.19 -25.50 -7.03
C LYS A 902 -4.64 -26.89 -6.58
N ASN A 903 -3.74 -27.88 -6.69
CA ASN A 903 -4.02 -29.25 -6.30
C ASN A 903 -4.14 -29.40 -4.77
N GLN A 904 -3.17 -28.86 -4.01
CA GLN A 904 -3.12 -29.07 -2.55
C GLN A 904 -4.18 -28.28 -1.77
N MET A 905 -4.64 -27.14 -2.31
CA MET A 905 -5.66 -26.29 -1.71
C MET A 905 -7.07 -26.49 -2.31
N ASN A 906 -7.24 -27.37 -3.29
CA ASN A 906 -8.50 -27.56 -4.05
C ASN A 906 -9.03 -26.28 -4.71
N LEU A 907 -8.16 -25.43 -5.28
CA LEU A 907 -8.59 -24.22 -5.99
C LEU A 907 -9.27 -24.59 -7.30
N GLN A 908 -10.46 -24.05 -7.52
CA GLN A 908 -11.33 -24.45 -8.62
C GLN A 908 -11.05 -23.66 -9.90
N GLU A 909 -11.12 -24.38 -11.03
CA GLU A 909 -11.34 -23.84 -12.39
C GLU A 909 -12.70 -24.34 -12.88
N LEU A 910 -13.80 -23.72 -12.43
CA LEU A 910 -15.13 -24.02 -12.96
C LEU A 910 -15.26 -23.41 -14.37
N GLN A 911 -15.16 -24.27 -15.39
CA GLN A 911 -15.75 -23.99 -16.69
C GLN A 911 -17.28 -24.07 -16.54
N GLY A 912 -17.90 -22.92 -16.24
CA GLY A 912 -19.29 -22.87 -15.77
C GLY A 912 -20.32 -23.19 -16.85
N THR A 913 -20.77 -24.44 -16.92
CA THR A 913 -21.98 -24.88 -17.65
C THR A 913 -23.28 -24.56 -16.89
N GLY A 914 -23.35 -23.37 -16.29
CA GLY A 914 -24.47 -22.91 -15.47
C GLY A 914 -25.51 -22.08 -16.21
N TYR A 915 -26.49 -21.54 -15.47
CA TYR A 915 -27.53 -20.64 -15.98
C TYR A 915 -26.99 -19.28 -16.50
N TYR A 916 -25.72 -18.97 -16.21
CA TYR A 916 -25.00 -17.81 -16.71
C TYR A 916 -24.10 -18.25 -17.86
N GLY A 917 -24.17 -17.55 -19.00
CA GLY A 917 -23.76 -18.07 -20.31
C GLY A 917 -22.29 -18.48 -20.46
N SER A 918 -22.06 -19.30 -21.50
CA SER A 918 -20.81 -20.01 -21.86
C SER A 918 -19.65 -19.11 -22.32
N SER A 919 -19.38 -18.02 -21.60
CA SER A 919 -18.23 -17.12 -21.79
C SER A 919 -17.48 -16.83 -20.48
N ARG A 920 -17.90 -17.42 -19.35
CA ARG A 920 -17.13 -17.51 -18.10
C ARG A 920 -16.34 -18.82 -18.10
N ASN A 921 -15.14 -18.80 -18.68
CA ASN A 921 -14.32 -20.01 -18.83
C ASN A 921 -13.38 -20.30 -17.65
N ASN A 922 -13.10 -19.31 -16.79
CA ASN A 922 -12.22 -19.45 -15.63
C ASN A 922 -12.93 -18.90 -14.38
N THR A 923 -12.91 -19.63 -13.27
CA THR A 923 -13.12 -19.04 -11.94
C THR A 923 -11.87 -18.29 -11.49
N TYR A 924 -12.06 -17.10 -10.94
CA TYR A 924 -10.99 -16.15 -10.66
C TYR A 924 -10.11 -16.50 -9.43
N GLN A 925 -10.24 -17.70 -8.84
CA GLN A 925 -9.49 -18.09 -7.63
C GLN A 925 -7.97 -18.12 -7.85
N ILE A 926 -7.53 -18.59 -9.03
CA ILE A 926 -6.10 -18.61 -9.40
C ILE A 926 -5.62 -17.21 -9.81
N ASP A 927 -6.41 -16.46 -10.58
CA ASP A 927 -6.15 -15.04 -10.87
C ASP A 927 -5.99 -14.21 -9.59
N TYR A 928 -6.72 -14.56 -8.53
CA TYR A 928 -6.60 -13.96 -7.20
C TYR A 928 -5.29 -14.37 -6.52
N LEU A 929 -4.97 -15.67 -6.43
CA LEU A 929 -3.69 -16.18 -5.90
C LEU A 929 -2.47 -15.51 -6.55
N MET A 930 -2.54 -15.20 -7.86
CA MET A 930 -1.49 -14.52 -8.61
C MET A 930 -1.36 -13.02 -8.33
N ARG A 931 -2.36 -12.39 -7.69
CA ARG A 931 -2.48 -10.92 -7.58
C ARG A 931 -2.72 -10.40 -6.16
N MET A 932 -2.85 -11.27 -5.16
CA MET A 932 -3.00 -10.88 -3.74
C MET A 932 -1.98 -9.82 -3.30
N LYS A 933 -2.44 -8.91 -2.44
CA LYS A 933 -1.57 -7.97 -1.74
C LYS A 933 -0.68 -8.71 -0.76
N ASP A 934 0.36 -8.02 -0.29
CA ASP A 934 1.37 -8.59 0.61
C ASP A 934 0.79 -9.02 1.98
N ASN A 935 -0.36 -8.48 2.39
CA ASN A 935 -1.11 -8.81 3.61
C ASN A 935 -2.34 -9.73 3.37
N GLU A 936 -2.57 -10.17 2.12
CA GLU A 936 -3.68 -11.05 1.74
C GLU A 936 -3.17 -12.50 1.54
N VAL A 937 -3.93 -13.47 2.03
CA VAL A 937 -3.62 -14.90 1.91
C VAL A 937 -4.85 -15.71 1.53
N ILE A 938 -4.65 -16.87 0.91
CA ILE A 938 -5.65 -17.94 0.83
C ILE A 938 -5.37 -18.93 1.96
N ILE A 939 -6.43 -19.39 2.63
CA ILE A 939 -6.36 -20.38 3.70
C ILE A 939 -7.16 -21.62 3.30
N LYS A 940 -6.53 -22.80 3.44
CA LYS A 940 -7.19 -24.11 3.56
C LYS A 940 -7.14 -24.54 5.02
N ARG A 941 -8.30 -24.87 5.59
CA ARG A 941 -8.45 -25.49 6.92
C ARG A 941 -8.94 -26.93 6.75
N SER A 942 -8.60 -27.80 7.70
CA SER A 942 -9.07 -29.19 7.71
C SER A 942 -10.60 -29.34 7.92
N ASP A 943 -11.25 -28.38 8.60
CA ASP A 943 -12.68 -28.40 8.90
C ASP A 943 -13.56 -27.73 7.82
N ILE A 944 -12.96 -27.15 6.76
CA ILE A 944 -13.68 -26.40 5.72
C ILE A 944 -13.20 -26.87 4.34
N TYR A 945 -14.11 -27.48 3.58
CA TYR A 945 -13.80 -28.14 2.30
C TYR A 945 -13.27 -27.20 1.20
N GLN A 946 -13.70 -25.94 1.20
CA GLN A 946 -13.27 -24.94 0.21
C GLN A 946 -12.23 -23.99 0.82
N PRO A 947 -11.15 -23.65 0.08
CA PRO A 947 -10.24 -22.59 0.49
C PRO A 947 -10.94 -21.22 0.43
N PHE A 948 -10.53 -20.28 1.27
CA PHE A 948 -11.09 -18.93 1.31
C PHE A 948 -10.02 -17.87 1.59
N PRO A 949 -10.21 -16.62 1.13
CA PRO A 949 -9.24 -15.55 1.29
C PRO A 949 -9.39 -14.83 2.63
N ALA A 950 -8.28 -14.29 3.13
CA ALA A 950 -8.20 -13.62 4.41
C ALA A 950 -7.15 -12.48 4.40
N ASN A 951 -7.39 -11.47 5.24
CA ASN A 951 -6.54 -10.31 5.47
C ASN A 951 -5.85 -10.44 6.83
N ILE A 952 -4.53 -10.32 6.88
CA ILE A 952 -3.73 -10.54 8.10
C ILE A 952 -3.55 -9.24 8.90
N ASP A 953 -3.71 -9.33 10.21
CA ASP A 953 -3.46 -8.24 11.17
C ASP A 953 -2.05 -8.31 11.77
N VAL A 954 -1.08 -7.66 11.12
CA VAL A 954 0.37 -7.67 11.49
C VAL A 954 1.00 -6.28 11.69
N THR A 955 0.22 -5.19 11.66
CA THR A 955 0.76 -3.81 11.78
C THR A 955 1.58 -3.60 13.05
N GLU A 956 1.06 -4.03 14.20
CA GLU A 956 1.72 -4.04 15.52
C GLU A 956 3.11 -4.72 15.51
N ILE A 957 3.27 -5.77 14.70
CA ILE A 957 4.52 -6.57 14.59
C ILE A 957 5.52 -5.93 13.63
N ILE A 958 5.03 -5.23 12.60
CA ILE A 958 5.84 -4.52 11.61
C ILE A 958 6.43 -3.24 12.20
N ASP A 959 5.66 -2.53 13.04
CA ASP A 959 6.13 -1.31 13.71
C ASP A 959 7.09 -1.62 14.88
N THR A 960 7.00 -2.82 15.47
CA THR A 960 7.86 -3.25 16.60
C THR A 960 9.29 -3.62 16.15
N GLN A 961 10.29 -3.05 16.81
CA GLN A 961 11.70 -3.37 16.58
C GLN A 961 12.20 -4.57 17.41
N PRO A 962 13.19 -5.35 16.92
CA PRO A 962 13.83 -6.41 17.70
C PRO A 962 14.66 -5.85 18.87
N LEU A 963 14.97 -6.69 19.86
CA LEU A 963 15.78 -6.29 21.02
C LEU A 963 17.29 -6.30 20.71
N TYR A 964 18.00 -5.28 21.20
CA TYR A 964 19.46 -5.31 21.27
C TYR A 964 19.95 -6.35 22.27
N TYR A 965 21.07 -7.02 21.97
CA TYR A 965 21.62 -8.11 22.78
C TYR A 965 21.79 -7.79 24.27
N GLN A 966 22.23 -6.57 24.61
CA GLN A 966 22.35 -6.12 26.02
C GLN A 966 21.00 -6.15 26.78
N ASN A 967 19.89 -5.85 26.12
CA ASN A 967 18.56 -5.95 26.71
C ASN A 967 18.13 -7.42 26.88
N ILE A 968 18.50 -8.29 25.92
CA ILE A 968 18.26 -9.73 26.00
C ILE A 968 19.04 -10.34 27.18
N VAL A 969 20.32 -9.99 27.37
CA VAL A 969 21.13 -10.41 28.53
C VAL A 969 20.49 -9.96 29.85
N LYS A 970 20.04 -8.70 29.94
CA LYS A 970 19.35 -8.17 31.13
C LYS A 970 18.03 -8.92 31.41
N TYR A 971 17.25 -9.18 30.37
CA TYR A 971 15.99 -9.92 30.45
C TYR A 971 16.22 -11.37 30.90
N MET A 972 17.13 -12.09 30.25
CA MET A 972 17.43 -13.50 30.55
C MET A 972 18.02 -13.69 31.96
N LYS A 973 18.79 -12.71 32.45
CA LYS A 973 19.27 -12.70 33.84
C LYS A 973 18.14 -12.59 34.87
N ALA A 974 17.03 -11.91 34.53
CA ALA A 974 15.81 -11.92 35.35
C ALA A 974 15.01 -13.24 35.22
N GLN A 975 15.18 -14.00 34.13
CA GLN A 975 14.65 -15.36 33.96
C GLN A 975 15.54 -16.46 34.60
N GLY A 976 16.66 -16.09 35.25
CA GLY A 976 17.58 -17.01 35.92
C GLY A 976 18.83 -17.42 35.12
N TYR A 977 18.97 -16.96 33.86
CA TYR A 977 20.06 -17.33 32.96
C TYR A 977 21.11 -16.22 32.84
N ASP A 978 22.29 -16.39 33.44
CA ASP A 978 23.40 -15.45 33.28
C ASP A 978 24.17 -15.67 31.96
N LEU A 979 23.60 -15.15 30.88
CA LEU A 979 24.19 -15.22 29.54
C LEU A 979 25.58 -14.56 29.47
N GLN A 980 25.88 -13.55 30.30
CA GLN A 980 27.16 -12.86 30.26
C GLN A 980 28.28 -13.75 30.82
N PHE A 981 28.02 -14.47 31.90
CA PHE A 981 28.93 -15.49 32.42
C PHE A 981 29.08 -16.66 31.43
N THR A 982 27.99 -17.10 30.79
CA THR A 982 28.06 -18.18 29.78
C THR A 982 28.87 -17.77 28.55
N GLU A 983 28.68 -16.55 28.04
CA GLU A 983 29.44 -15.99 26.91
C GLU A 983 30.93 -15.88 27.25
N GLN A 984 31.28 -15.39 28.45
CA GLN A 984 32.67 -15.38 28.93
C GLN A 984 33.28 -16.78 28.96
N LYS A 985 32.56 -17.78 29.51
CA LYS A 985 33.02 -19.18 29.58
C LYS A 985 33.19 -19.82 28.19
N ILE A 986 32.33 -19.47 27.23
CA ILE A 986 32.48 -19.90 25.82
C ILE A 986 33.70 -19.23 25.18
N LEU A 987 33.91 -17.92 25.38
CA LEU A 987 35.07 -17.18 24.86
C LEU A 987 36.41 -17.64 25.47
N GLU A 988 36.43 -18.03 26.74
CA GLU A 988 37.60 -18.67 27.36
C GLU A 988 37.89 -20.06 26.77
N GLN A 989 36.85 -20.80 26.35
CA GLN A 989 37.00 -22.13 25.75
C GLN A 989 37.42 -22.07 24.27
N THR A 990 36.91 -21.11 23.48
CA THR A 990 37.35 -20.92 22.07
C THR A 990 38.79 -20.42 21.98
N LYS A 991 39.30 -19.71 23.00
CA LYS A 991 40.68 -19.22 23.10
C LYS A 991 41.73 -20.30 23.47
N LYS A 992 41.33 -21.53 23.83
CA LYS A 992 42.28 -22.61 24.17
C LYS A 992 43.00 -23.14 22.92
N THR A 993 44.32 -23.01 22.90
CA THR A 993 45.21 -23.49 21.82
C THR A 993 45.24 -25.02 21.71
N ILE A 994 45.72 -25.55 20.58
CA ILE A 994 45.92 -27.00 20.35
C ILE A 994 46.73 -27.63 21.48
N PHE A 995 47.79 -26.96 21.97
CA PHE A 995 48.56 -27.44 23.10
C PHE A 995 47.76 -27.50 24.42
N GLU A 996 46.92 -26.49 24.70
CA GLU A 996 46.14 -26.44 25.94
C GLU A 996 45.01 -27.48 25.94
N LYS A 997 44.47 -27.79 24.75
CA LYS A 997 43.54 -28.91 24.52
C LYS A 997 44.24 -30.27 24.69
N ASP A 998 45.38 -30.50 24.02
CA ASP A 998 46.11 -31.78 24.09
C ASP A 998 46.73 -32.06 25.49
N LEU A 999 47.18 -31.02 26.21
CA LEU A 999 47.77 -31.18 27.55
C LEU A 999 46.71 -31.23 28.67
N GLY A 1000 45.52 -30.67 28.45
CA GLY A 1000 44.42 -30.62 29.43
C GLY A 1000 44.88 -30.09 30.80
N ASN A 1001 44.73 -30.92 31.84
CA ASN A 1001 45.17 -30.62 33.22
C ASN A 1001 46.68 -30.34 33.36
N TYR A 1002 47.49 -30.72 32.37
CA TYR A 1002 48.93 -30.45 32.33
C TYR A 1002 49.32 -29.19 31.54
N SER A 1003 48.35 -28.43 31.03
CA SER A 1003 48.55 -27.14 30.32
C SER A 1003 49.45 -26.15 31.05
N MET A 1004 49.48 -26.14 32.39
CA MET A 1004 50.42 -25.33 33.18
C MET A 1004 51.92 -25.59 32.88
N PHE A 1005 52.27 -26.73 32.28
CA PHE A 1005 53.64 -27.06 31.84
C PHE A 1005 53.96 -26.61 30.41
N LEU A 1006 53.04 -25.96 29.71
CA LEU A 1006 53.13 -25.62 28.28
C LEU A 1006 54.46 -24.98 27.86
N ASP A 1007 54.90 -23.90 28.51
CA ASP A 1007 56.16 -23.22 28.13
C ASP A 1007 57.37 -24.16 28.21
N ASP A 1008 57.33 -25.13 29.13
CA ASP A 1008 58.42 -26.04 29.42
C ASP A 1008 58.36 -27.26 28.49
N VAL A 1009 57.16 -27.70 28.10
CA VAL A 1009 56.93 -28.63 26.98
C VAL A 1009 57.40 -28.03 25.65
N ILE A 1010 57.09 -26.76 25.37
CA ILE A 1010 57.58 -26.05 24.17
C ILE A 1010 59.11 -25.92 24.17
N LYS A 1011 59.74 -25.60 25.32
CA LYS A 1011 61.21 -25.56 25.45
C LYS A 1011 61.81 -26.95 25.22
N PHE A 1012 61.24 -27.99 25.84
CA PHE A 1012 61.67 -29.37 25.68
C PHE A 1012 61.62 -29.80 24.21
N LEU A 1013 60.47 -29.70 23.56
CA LEU A 1013 60.31 -30.08 22.15
C LEU A 1013 61.16 -29.22 21.19
N LYS A 1014 61.38 -27.92 21.47
CA LYS A 1014 62.37 -27.11 20.71
C LYS A 1014 63.79 -27.64 20.86
N ALA A 1015 64.21 -28.02 22.07
CA ALA A 1015 65.53 -28.61 22.31
C ALA A 1015 65.68 -29.96 21.59
N ILE A 1016 64.67 -30.84 21.66
CA ILE A 1016 64.70 -32.13 20.96
C ILE A 1016 64.76 -31.94 19.43
N LYS A 1017 63.99 -31.01 18.86
CA LYS A 1017 64.02 -30.71 17.41
C LYS A 1017 65.39 -30.20 16.93
N ILE A 1018 66.17 -29.53 17.79
CA ILE A 1018 67.55 -29.14 17.47
C ILE A 1018 68.49 -30.35 17.56
N MET A 1019 68.26 -31.25 18.51
CA MET A 1019 69.05 -32.47 18.72
C MET A 1019 68.71 -33.63 17.77
N ASP A 1020 67.61 -33.56 17.00
CA ASP A 1020 67.18 -34.60 16.05
C ASP A 1020 68.25 -34.95 14.99
N LYS A 1021 69.16 -34.00 14.69
CA LYS A 1021 70.32 -34.23 13.80
C LYS A 1021 71.51 -34.96 14.45
N VAL A 1022 71.46 -35.22 15.76
CA VAL A 1022 72.53 -35.83 16.57
C VAL A 1022 71.98 -37.11 17.22
N GLY A 1023 71.76 -38.13 16.39
CA GLY A 1023 70.98 -39.33 16.72
C GLY A 1023 71.44 -40.05 17.99
N ASN A 1024 70.72 -39.86 19.10
CA ASN A 1024 70.78 -40.61 20.37
C ASN A 1024 69.62 -40.17 21.29
N LEU A 1025 68.37 -40.25 20.80
CA LEU A 1025 67.15 -39.76 21.44
C LEU A 1025 66.24 -40.91 21.93
N TYR A 1026 66.68 -41.62 22.98
CA TYR A 1026 65.96 -42.78 23.53
C TYR A 1026 64.95 -42.40 24.64
N LYS A 1027 63.89 -43.20 24.83
CA LYS A 1027 62.79 -42.97 25.81
C LYS A 1027 63.29 -42.66 27.23
N SER A 1028 64.35 -43.31 27.70
CA SER A 1028 64.96 -43.04 29.01
C SER A 1028 65.54 -41.62 29.10
N LYS A 1029 66.42 -41.25 28.17
CA LYS A 1029 67.11 -39.95 28.11
C LYS A 1029 66.13 -38.80 27.89
N LEU A 1030 65.13 -38.98 27.02
CA LEU A 1030 64.08 -37.99 26.80
C LEU A 1030 63.21 -37.77 28.05
N LYS A 1031 62.88 -38.84 28.78
CA LYS A 1031 62.20 -38.72 30.07
C LYS A 1031 63.08 -38.03 31.12
N GLU A 1032 64.40 -38.18 31.10
CA GLU A 1032 65.28 -37.42 31.99
C GLU A 1032 65.37 -35.93 31.63
N GLU A 1033 65.48 -35.58 30.35
CA GLU A 1033 65.45 -34.16 29.93
C GLU A 1033 64.10 -33.51 30.22
N LEU A 1034 62.97 -34.13 29.85
CA LEU A 1034 61.64 -33.62 30.18
C LEU A 1034 61.49 -33.38 31.68
N LYS A 1035 61.97 -34.31 32.51
CA LYS A 1035 61.97 -34.17 33.98
C LYS A 1035 62.79 -32.96 34.45
N LYS A 1036 63.93 -32.66 33.82
CA LYS A 1036 64.72 -31.44 34.11
C LYS A 1036 63.94 -30.19 33.71
N THR A 1037 63.35 -30.16 32.51
CA THR A 1037 62.63 -28.98 32.00
C THR A 1037 61.42 -28.63 32.86
N ILE A 1038 60.62 -29.62 33.27
CA ILE A 1038 59.44 -29.41 34.12
C ILE A 1038 59.73 -29.29 35.62
N TYR A 1039 60.99 -29.46 36.06
CA TYR A 1039 61.35 -29.56 37.48
C TYR A 1039 60.89 -28.33 38.29
N ASN A 1040 61.14 -27.14 37.76
CA ASN A 1040 60.89 -25.87 38.46
C ASN A 1040 59.41 -25.54 38.67
N LYS A 1041 58.50 -26.09 37.86
CA LYS A 1041 57.04 -26.05 38.10
C LYS A 1041 56.58 -27.25 38.93
N SER A 1042 57.02 -28.47 38.60
CA SER A 1042 56.55 -29.70 39.26
C SER A 1042 56.91 -29.80 40.75
N VAL A 1043 58.07 -29.26 41.18
CA VAL A 1043 58.44 -29.21 42.61
C VAL A 1043 57.54 -28.27 43.43
N LYS A 1044 56.99 -27.22 42.82
CA LYS A 1044 56.00 -26.33 43.47
C LYS A 1044 54.67 -27.05 43.72
N ILE A 1045 54.31 -27.99 42.84
CA ILE A 1045 53.08 -28.78 42.90
C ILE A 1045 53.25 -29.99 43.83
N THR A 1046 54.42 -30.65 43.84
CA THR A 1046 54.69 -31.75 44.77
C THR A 1046 56.17 -31.97 45.08
N LYS A 1047 56.49 -32.08 46.37
CA LYS A 1047 57.82 -32.49 46.86
C LYS A 1047 58.05 -34.01 46.81
N ASN A 1048 57.05 -34.81 46.44
CA ASN A 1048 57.15 -36.27 46.45
C ASN A 1048 57.80 -36.81 45.16
N LYS A 1049 58.99 -37.42 45.30
CA LYS A 1049 59.78 -38.00 44.18
C LYS A 1049 59.03 -39.05 43.35
N LYS A 1050 58.01 -39.73 43.89
CA LYS A 1050 57.14 -40.66 43.13
C LYS A 1050 56.13 -39.90 42.28
N LYS A 1051 55.37 -38.96 42.87
CA LYS A 1051 54.42 -38.11 42.13
C LYS A 1051 55.11 -37.28 41.02
N LEU A 1052 56.34 -36.81 41.24
CA LEU A 1052 57.10 -36.09 40.22
C LEU A 1052 57.56 -37.01 39.06
N LYS A 1053 57.78 -38.31 39.29
CA LYS A 1053 57.95 -39.30 38.19
C LYS A 1053 56.64 -39.48 37.42
N ASN A 1054 55.52 -39.70 38.11
CA ASN A 1054 54.19 -39.81 37.50
C ASN A 1054 53.87 -38.64 36.55
N ILE A 1055 53.96 -37.39 37.03
CA ILE A 1055 53.69 -36.19 36.21
C ILE A 1055 54.55 -36.17 34.94
N ARG A 1056 55.84 -36.52 35.04
CA ARG A 1056 56.76 -36.68 33.90
C ARG A 1056 56.33 -37.80 32.95
N ASP A 1057 55.98 -38.96 33.49
CA ASP A 1057 55.61 -40.13 32.70
C ASP A 1057 54.29 -39.89 31.95
N GLU A 1058 53.28 -39.35 32.62
CA GLU A 1058 51.98 -38.99 32.05
C GLU A 1058 52.13 -37.91 30.97
N LEU A 1059 52.90 -36.83 31.22
CA LEU A 1059 53.26 -35.85 30.18
C LEU A 1059 53.97 -36.50 28.98
N PHE A 1060 54.89 -37.44 29.22
CA PHE A 1060 55.64 -38.07 28.13
C PHE A 1060 54.76 -38.99 27.27
N GLU A 1061 53.87 -39.77 27.88
CA GLU A 1061 52.93 -40.60 27.11
C GLU A 1061 51.85 -39.74 26.43
N ILE A 1062 51.46 -38.57 26.96
CA ILE A 1062 50.64 -37.57 26.24
C ILE A 1062 51.37 -37.08 24.98
N LEU A 1063 52.66 -36.73 25.09
CA LEU A 1063 53.44 -36.27 23.93
C LEU A 1063 53.59 -37.33 22.84
N ILE A 1064 53.58 -38.63 23.18
CA ILE A 1064 53.53 -39.72 22.21
C ILE A 1064 52.10 -39.90 21.67
N ARG A 1065 51.10 -40.10 22.55
CA ARG A 1065 49.67 -40.31 22.18
C ARG A 1065 49.17 -39.25 21.20
N HIS A 1066 49.55 -37.99 21.41
CA HIS A 1066 49.09 -36.86 20.59
C HIS A 1066 50.02 -36.52 19.42
N GLY A 1067 51.09 -37.28 19.16
CA GLY A 1067 51.95 -37.12 17.97
C GLY A 1067 52.97 -35.98 18.02
N TYR A 1068 53.31 -35.47 19.20
CA TYR A 1068 54.39 -34.49 19.38
C TYR A 1068 55.78 -35.13 19.37
N LEU A 1069 55.87 -36.38 19.83
CA LEU A 1069 57.03 -37.26 19.67
C LEU A 1069 56.59 -38.47 18.85
N VAL A 1070 57.35 -38.80 17.81
CA VAL A 1070 57.08 -39.93 16.90
C VAL A 1070 58.28 -40.88 16.92
N GLU A 1071 58.02 -42.18 16.90
CA GLU A 1071 59.10 -43.19 16.86
C GLU A 1071 59.80 -43.18 15.49
N ASN A 1072 61.13 -43.12 15.54
CA ASN A 1072 62.01 -42.95 14.39
C ASN A 1072 63.15 -43.99 14.46
N HIS A 1073 63.34 -44.70 13.35
CA HIS A 1073 64.36 -45.72 13.17
C HIS A 1073 65.39 -45.22 12.16
N PRO A 1074 66.42 -44.46 12.59
CA PRO A 1074 67.42 -43.94 11.67
C PRO A 1074 68.14 -45.09 10.96
N LYS A 1075 68.30 -44.94 9.63
CA LYS A 1075 69.03 -45.91 8.80
C LYS A 1075 70.51 -45.86 9.16
N MET A 1076 71.08 -47.04 9.40
CA MET A 1076 72.52 -47.21 9.60
C MET A 1076 73.25 -47.03 8.26
N ALA A 1077 74.57 -46.84 8.28
CA ALA A 1077 75.39 -46.68 7.06
C ALA A 1077 75.33 -47.91 6.11
N SER A 1078 74.88 -49.06 6.62
CA SER A 1078 74.56 -50.28 5.87
C SER A 1078 73.21 -50.26 5.13
N GLY A 1079 72.43 -49.18 5.23
CA GLY A 1079 71.07 -49.06 4.67
C GLY A 1079 69.97 -49.72 5.51
N SER A 1080 70.32 -50.60 6.44
CA SER A 1080 69.40 -51.25 7.39
C SER A 1080 68.93 -50.30 8.50
N GLU A 1081 67.69 -50.46 8.97
CA GLU A 1081 67.11 -49.62 10.02
C GLU A 1081 67.62 -49.97 11.43
N SER A 1082 67.65 -48.99 12.32
CA SER A 1082 68.08 -49.17 13.72
C SER A 1082 67.13 -50.08 14.49
N ILE A 1083 67.65 -51.18 15.06
CA ILE A 1083 66.94 -52.07 15.99
C ILE A 1083 66.48 -51.31 17.26
N ARG A 1084 67.15 -50.21 17.62
CA ARG A 1084 66.75 -49.36 18.76
C ARG A 1084 65.81 -48.26 18.29
N THR A 1085 64.61 -48.21 18.88
CA THR A 1085 63.67 -47.09 18.77
C THR A 1085 64.31 -45.80 19.28
N SER A 1086 64.30 -44.76 18.46
CA SER A 1086 64.53 -43.37 18.89
C SER A 1086 63.25 -42.57 18.69
N TYR A 1087 63.18 -41.34 19.19
CA TYR A 1087 62.04 -40.45 18.96
C TYR A 1087 62.51 -39.14 18.35
N SER A 1088 61.83 -38.71 17.30
CA SER A 1088 61.96 -37.38 16.70
C SER A 1088 60.74 -36.53 17.03
N VAL A 1089 60.84 -35.22 16.83
CA VAL A 1089 59.72 -34.30 17.06
C VAL A 1089 58.76 -34.32 15.86
N GLY A 1090 57.50 -34.72 16.11
CA GLY A 1090 56.47 -34.83 15.08
C GLY A 1090 55.93 -33.48 14.58
N ASP A 1091 55.40 -33.46 13.35
CA ASP A 1091 54.97 -32.24 12.66
C ASP A 1091 53.86 -31.47 13.40
N LYS A 1092 53.02 -32.16 14.19
CA LYS A 1092 52.02 -31.52 15.05
C LYS A 1092 52.63 -30.48 15.98
N PHE A 1093 53.90 -30.62 16.38
CA PHE A 1093 54.60 -29.61 17.17
C PHE A 1093 54.72 -28.26 16.43
N GLN A 1094 54.91 -28.26 15.11
CA GLN A 1094 54.93 -27.02 14.32
C GLN A 1094 53.53 -26.43 14.14
N MET A 1095 52.52 -27.28 13.98
CA MET A 1095 51.12 -26.84 13.87
C MET A 1095 50.65 -26.18 15.18
N ALA A 1096 50.85 -26.84 16.32
CA ALA A 1096 50.51 -26.30 17.63
C ALA A 1096 51.34 -25.07 18.00
N LEU A 1097 52.61 -24.96 17.57
CA LEU A 1097 53.38 -23.72 17.71
C LEU A 1097 52.81 -22.57 16.88
N LYS A 1098 52.38 -22.83 15.63
CA LYS A 1098 51.78 -21.81 14.76
C LYS A 1098 50.47 -21.30 15.36
N ASP A 1099 49.59 -22.22 15.76
CA ASP A 1099 48.34 -21.96 16.48
C ASP A 1099 48.60 -21.11 17.74
N TYR A 1100 49.44 -21.58 18.67
CA TYR A 1100 49.79 -20.88 19.90
C TYR A 1100 50.32 -19.45 19.69
N PHE A 1101 51.15 -19.21 18.67
CA PHE A 1101 51.61 -17.86 18.35
C PHE A 1101 50.56 -16.98 17.66
N GLN A 1102 49.62 -17.57 16.93
CA GLN A 1102 48.53 -16.87 16.29
C GLN A 1102 47.51 -16.42 17.35
N THR A 1103 47.00 -17.34 18.17
CA THR A 1103 46.08 -17.05 19.28
C THR A 1103 46.68 -16.07 20.30
N LYS A 1104 47.99 -16.15 20.59
CA LYS A 1104 48.66 -15.16 21.44
C LYS A 1104 48.78 -13.77 20.81
N LYS A 1105 48.94 -13.65 19.49
CA LYS A 1105 48.88 -12.34 18.82
C LYS A 1105 47.52 -11.70 19.01
N ASP A 1106 46.45 -12.45 18.78
CA ASP A 1106 45.08 -11.95 18.88
C ASP A 1106 44.71 -11.58 20.34
N SER A 1107 45.24 -12.31 21.34
CA SER A 1107 45.01 -12.01 22.76
C SER A 1107 45.60 -10.69 23.28
N PHE A 1108 46.66 -10.17 22.66
CA PHE A 1108 47.30 -8.93 23.13
C PHE A 1108 46.44 -7.68 22.84
N THR A 1109 45.49 -7.80 21.91
CA THR A 1109 44.60 -6.70 21.48
C THR A 1109 43.45 -6.39 22.43
N GLU A 1110 43.13 -7.27 23.40
CA GLU A 1110 41.93 -7.13 24.26
C GLU A 1110 42.22 -6.61 25.68
N ILE A 1111 43.49 -6.54 26.12
CA ILE A 1111 43.84 -6.29 27.53
C ILE A 1111 43.80 -4.79 27.92
N ILE A 1112 43.59 -3.87 26.97
CA ILE A 1112 43.51 -2.41 27.20
C ILE A 1112 42.06 -1.94 27.47
N ILE A 1113 41.29 -2.70 28.27
CA ILE A 1113 39.98 -2.28 28.78
C ILE A 1113 39.86 -2.66 30.27
N ASN A 1114 39.39 -1.71 31.08
CA ASN A 1114 39.03 -1.83 32.51
C ASN A 1114 40.15 -2.19 33.50
N LYS A 1115 40.93 -1.18 33.86
CA LYS A 1115 41.04 -0.81 35.28
C LYS A 1115 40.45 0.59 35.46
N ASP A 1116 39.37 0.69 36.21
CA ASP A 1116 38.83 1.98 36.63
C ASP A 1116 39.78 2.67 37.60
N ASP A 1117 39.87 3.99 37.51
CA ASP A 1117 40.03 4.78 38.72
C ASP A 1117 39.09 6.00 38.70
N ASN A 1118 38.59 6.33 39.88
CA ASN A 1118 37.32 7.03 40.07
C ASN A 1118 37.41 8.51 39.71
N ASN A 1119 36.34 9.09 39.11
CA ASN A 1119 35.58 10.16 39.78
C ASN A 1119 34.32 10.69 39.07
N SER A 1120 33.50 11.38 39.87
CA SER A 1120 32.39 12.29 39.52
C SER A 1120 31.03 11.66 39.16
N LYS A 1121 29.98 12.45 39.46
CA LYS A 1121 28.56 12.05 39.46
C LYS A 1121 27.81 12.75 38.32
N GLY A 1122 26.76 12.10 37.83
CA GLY A 1122 25.48 12.76 37.62
C GLY A 1122 25.13 13.24 36.21
N ILE A 1123 24.11 12.57 35.65
CA ILE A 1123 23.01 13.13 34.83
C ILE A 1123 23.39 14.12 33.71
N LEU A 1124 23.26 13.68 32.46
CA LEU A 1124 22.53 14.43 31.43
C LEU A 1124 22.11 13.51 30.27
N ASN A 1125 20.82 13.52 29.93
CA ASN A 1125 20.32 12.98 28.66
C ASN A 1125 20.71 13.93 27.51
N PRO A 1126 21.02 13.38 26.34
CA PRO A 1126 20.75 14.06 25.09
C PRO A 1126 20.09 13.12 24.06
N GLU A 1127 18.76 13.13 24.00
CA GLU A 1127 18.14 13.09 22.68
C GLU A 1127 18.39 14.44 21.99
N LEU A 1128 18.54 14.41 20.66
CA LEU A 1128 18.74 15.59 19.79
C LEU A 1128 20.02 16.40 20.04
N ILE A 1129 20.99 16.30 19.11
CA ILE A 1129 21.44 17.44 18.27
C ILE A 1129 22.36 16.96 17.13
N HIS A 1130 22.45 17.79 16.09
CA HIS A 1130 23.00 17.56 14.75
C HIS A 1130 24.44 17.05 14.63
N HIS A 1131 24.75 16.55 13.43
CA HIS A 1131 26.10 16.60 12.84
C HIS A 1131 26.75 17.97 13.05
N ASP A 1132 27.83 18.05 13.85
CA ASP A 1132 29.13 18.47 13.34
C ASP A 1132 30.28 18.12 14.30
N ASN A 1133 31.52 18.19 13.81
CA ASN A 1133 32.78 18.12 14.58
C ASN A 1133 33.01 16.86 15.45
N ARG A 1134 33.38 15.74 14.80
CA ARG A 1134 34.10 14.62 15.45
C ARG A 1134 35.43 14.29 14.74
N ILE A 1135 36.34 15.25 14.70
CA ILE A 1135 37.79 15.01 14.50
C ILE A 1135 38.54 15.87 15.54
N SER A 1136 38.47 15.46 16.81
CA SER A 1136 39.06 16.18 17.95
C SER A 1136 39.64 15.26 19.04
N GLY A 1137 39.60 13.94 18.84
CA GLY A 1137 40.50 13.04 19.55
C GLY A 1137 41.86 13.08 18.84
N ALA A 1138 42.93 13.33 19.58
CA ALA A 1138 44.28 13.15 19.06
C ALA A 1138 44.49 11.66 18.77
N ILE A 1139 44.67 11.30 17.50
CA ILE A 1139 45.01 9.93 17.11
C ILE A 1139 46.52 9.84 17.05
N ASP A 1140 47.05 8.82 17.74
CA ASP A 1140 48.46 8.47 17.78
C ASP A 1140 49.07 8.40 16.36
N SER A 1141 50.18 9.11 16.16
CA SER A 1141 50.93 9.16 14.89
C SER A 1141 51.38 7.78 14.45
N ASP A 1142 51.83 6.98 15.41
CA ASP A 1142 52.50 5.71 15.16
C ASP A 1142 51.45 4.69 14.71
N LYS A 1143 50.25 4.76 15.30
CA LYS A 1143 49.06 4.02 14.88
C LYS A 1143 48.56 4.41 13.49
N LEU A 1144 48.69 5.69 13.10
CA LEU A 1144 48.36 6.13 11.74
C LEU A 1144 49.37 5.57 10.72
N VAL A 1145 50.66 5.57 11.03
CA VAL A 1145 51.71 4.96 10.20
C VAL A 1145 51.50 3.44 10.06
N ASP A 1146 51.21 2.73 11.15
CA ASP A 1146 50.92 1.28 11.15
C ASP A 1146 49.73 0.92 10.25
N ILE A 1147 48.64 1.69 10.34
CA ILE A 1147 47.43 1.47 9.53
C ILE A 1147 47.68 1.83 8.05
N MET A 1148 48.44 2.91 7.78
CA MET A 1148 48.88 3.26 6.43
C MET A 1148 49.76 2.16 5.82
N ALA A 1149 50.77 1.67 6.54
CA ALA A 1149 51.66 0.61 6.05
C ALA A 1149 50.89 -0.66 5.68
N LYS A 1150 49.86 -1.01 6.47
CA LYS A 1150 48.98 -2.14 6.19
C LYS A 1150 48.10 -1.91 4.95
N GLU A 1151 47.46 -0.75 4.80
CA GLU A 1151 46.70 -0.41 3.59
C GLU A 1151 47.57 -0.33 2.34
N LEU A 1152 48.81 0.16 2.46
CA LEU A 1152 49.76 0.27 1.35
C LEU A 1152 50.20 -1.14 0.92
N SER A 1153 50.45 -2.04 1.88
CA SER A 1153 50.67 -3.47 1.63
C SER A 1153 49.49 -4.12 0.90
N ASP A 1154 48.25 -3.89 1.34
CA ASP A 1154 47.04 -4.40 0.69
C ASP A 1154 46.86 -3.80 -0.73
N SER A 1155 47.31 -2.55 -0.95
CA SER A 1155 47.15 -1.81 -2.21
C SER A 1155 48.20 -2.13 -3.29
N TYR A 1156 49.38 -2.66 -2.95
CA TYR A 1156 50.36 -3.07 -3.97
C TYR A 1156 49.81 -4.11 -4.94
N TYR A 1157 48.86 -4.95 -4.50
CA TYR A 1157 48.23 -5.93 -5.38
C TYR A 1157 47.44 -5.27 -6.53
N ASP A 1158 46.66 -4.23 -6.23
CA ASP A 1158 45.91 -3.50 -7.27
C ASP A 1158 46.86 -2.75 -8.21
N LEU A 1159 47.94 -2.13 -7.69
CA LEU A 1159 48.99 -1.50 -8.51
C LEU A 1159 49.70 -2.51 -9.43
N PHE A 1160 50.02 -3.70 -8.91
CA PHE A 1160 50.59 -4.79 -9.70
C PHE A 1160 49.62 -5.29 -10.78
N GLN A 1161 48.31 -5.36 -10.50
CA GLN A 1161 47.31 -5.73 -11.51
C GLN A 1161 47.18 -4.65 -12.59
N ILE A 1162 47.21 -3.35 -12.25
CA ILE A 1162 47.28 -2.26 -13.24
C ILE A 1162 48.52 -2.44 -14.14
N HIS A 1163 49.70 -2.64 -13.54
CA HIS A 1163 50.95 -2.84 -14.28
C HIS A 1163 50.91 -4.07 -15.19
N LYS A 1164 50.38 -5.18 -14.70
CA LYS A 1164 50.21 -6.44 -15.44
C LYS A 1164 49.20 -6.29 -16.59
N SER A 1165 48.11 -5.57 -16.38
CA SER A 1165 47.15 -5.24 -17.44
C SER A 1165 47.79 -4.37 -18.53
N ILE A 1166 48.63 -3.39 -18.16
CA ILE A 1166 49.41 -2.58 -19.12
C ILE A 1166 50.42 -3.44 -19.91
N ILE A 1167 51.16 -4.34 -19.25
CA ILE A 1167 52.10 -5.27 -19.91
C ILE A 1167 51.38 -6.22 -20.88
N ASN A 1168 50.14 -6.61 -20.57
CA ASN A 1168 49.32 -7.48 -21.39
C ASN A 1168 48.48 -6.73 -22.45
N GLU A 1169 48.74 -5.43 -22.68
CA GLU A 1169 47.99 -4.53 -23.58
C GLU A 1169 46.48 -4.37 -23.26
N ASP A 1170 46.03 -4.85 -22.09
CA ASP A 1170 44.67 -4.66 -21.57
C ASP A 1170 44.57 -3.34 -20.78
N PHE A 1171 44.79 -2.23 -21.48
CA PHE A 1171 44.66 -0.88 -20.95
C PHE A 1171 43.25 -0.59 -20.42
N ARG A 1172 42.24 -1.35 -20.87
CA ARG A 1172 40.85 -1.21 -20.43
C ARG A 1172 40.65 -1.71 -19.00
N SER A 1173 41.19 -2.88 -18.67
CA SER A 1173 41.20 -3.38 -17.29
C SER A 1173 42.07 -2.52 -16.38
N ALA A 1174 43.22 -2.01 -16.88
CA ALA A 1174 44.06 -1.07 -16.15
C ALA A 1174 43.27 0.17 -15.70
N ILE A 1175 42.65 0.90 -16.64
CA ILE A 1175 41.82 2.09 -16.36
C ILE A 1175 40.68 1.77 -15.37
N GLN A 1176 40.04 0.61 -15.47
CA GLN A 1176 38.94 0.24 -14.60
C GLN A 1176 39.36 0.05 -13.13
N ILE A 1177 40.60 -0.39 -12.88
CA ILE A 1177 41.19 -0.47 -11.53
C ILE A 1177 41.64 0.93 -11.08
N GLU A 1178 42.42 1.65 -11.90
CA GLU A 1178 42.91 3.01 -11.63
C GLU A 1178 41.80 3.99 -11.20
N LYS A 1179 40.65 3.92 -11.88
CA LYS A 1179 39.48 4.78 -11.63
C LYS A 1179 38.94 4.70 -10.19
N ASN A 1180 39.16 3.58 -9.51
CA ASN A 1180 38.67 3.33 -8.15
C ASN A 1180 39.79 3.23 -7.11
N PHE A 1181 41.04 3.02 -7.53
CA PHE A 1181 42.20 2.70 -6.69
C PHE A 1181 42.41 3.66 -5.51
N LEU A 1182 42.69 4.95 -5.78
CA LEU A 1182 42.96 5.95 -4.73
C LEU A 1182 41.76 6.17 -3.80
N LYS A 1183 40.54 6.02 -4.32
CA LYS A 1183 39.30 6.15 -3.57
C LYS A 1183 39.10 4.99 -2.59
N LYS A 1184 39.36 3.76 -3.04
CA LYS A 1184 39.36 2.54 -2.22
C LYS A 1184 40.36 2.66 -1.06
N PHE A 1185 41.60 3.03 -1.36
CA PHE A 1185 42.65 3.26 -0.35
C PHE A 1185 42.23 4.28 0.72
N LEU A 1186 41.80 5.48 0.32
CA LEU A 1186 41.43 6.53 1.28
C LEU A 1186 40.16 6.19 2.09
N MET A 1187 39.20 5.46 1.51
CA MET A 1187 38.02 4.99 2.23
C MET A 1187 38.38 3.90 3.26
N ASN A 1188 39.18 2.91 2.87
CA ASN A 1188 39.66 1.89 3.81
C ASN A 1188 40.46 2.50 4.96
N LEU A 1189 41.37 3.45 4.65
CA LEU A 1189 42.21 4.14 5.62
C LEU A 1189 41.34 4.88 6.65
N TYR A 1190 40.29 5.58 6.22
CA TYR A 1190 39.31 6.20 7.12
C TYR A 1190 38.62 5.17 8.03
N GLN A 1191 38.12 4.08 7.45
CA GLN A 1191 37.39 3.04 8.20
C GLN A 1191 38.27 2.34 9.23
N LYS A 1192 39.52 2.00 8.89
CA LYS A 1192 40.49 1.40 9.83
C LYS A 1192 40.98 2.38 10.89
N LEU A 1193 41.16 3.67 10.57
CA LEU A 1193 41.63 4.67 11.53
C LEU A 1193 40.56 5.04 12.57
N PHE A 1194 39.32 5.27 12.13
CA PHE A 1194 38.20 5.68 13.00
C PHE A 1194 37.33 4.51 13.49
N ASN A 1195 37.59 3.28 13.03
CA ASN A 1195 36.84 2.05 13.35
C ASN A 1195 35.32 2.16 13.09
N VAL A 1196 34.95 2.58 11.87
CA VAL A 1196 33.56 2.91 11.49
C VAL A 1196 33.09 2.19 10.23
N ASN A 1197 31.91 1.57 10.33
CA ASN A 1197 31.32 0.73 9.27
C ASN A 1197 30.15 1.42 8.51
N TYR A 1198 30.06 2.75 8.53
CA TYR A 1198 29.02 3.49 7.80
C TYR A 1198 29.50 3.99 6.42
N ILE A 1199 28.55 4.39 5.57
CA ILE A 1199 28.82 4.93 4.24
C ILE A 1199 29.45 6.32 4.38
N ILE A 1200 30.74 6.44 4.10
CA ILE A 1200 31.49 7.70 4.22
C ILE A 1200 30.98 8.72 3.20
N THR A 1201 30.61 9.92 3.64
CA THR A 1201 30.13 10.98 2.74
C THR A 1201 31.28 11.81 2.17
N LYS A 1202 31.00 12.59 1.11
CA LYS A 1202 31.99 13.54 0.55
C LYS A 1202 32.36 14.67 1.53
N LYS A 1203 31.54 14.95 2.56
CA LYS A 1203 31.91 15.89 3.65
C LYS A 1203 32.97 15.25 4.56
N ASP A 1204 32.76 13.99 4.92
CA ASP A 1204 33.66 13.25 5.82
C ASP A 1204 35.02 12.98 5.15
N MET A 1205 35.03 12.60 3.87
CA MET A 1205 36.27 12.46 3.09
C MET A 1205 37.07 13.76 2.99
N ASN A 1206 36.41 14.90 2.78
CA ASN A 1206 37.09 16.20 2.74
C ASN A 1206 37.70 16.56 4.11
N ALA A 1207 36.95 16.33 5.20
CA ALA A 1207 37.42 16.55 6.56
C ALA A 1207 38.55 15.58 6.96
N PHE A 1208 38.57 14.37 6.41
CA PHE A 1208 39.67 13.42 6.58
C PHE A 1208 40.93 13.85 5.82
N LEU A 1209 40.80 14.40 4.62
CA LEU A 1209 41.94 14.99 3.91
C LEU A 1209 42.48 16.23 4.64
N ASP A 1210 41.62 17.07 5.22
CA ASP A 1210 42.03 18.13 6.16
C ASP A 1210 42.78 17.58 7.37
N TYR A 1211 42.40 16.41 7.89
CA TYR A 1211 43.10 15.76 8.99
C TYR A 1211 44.48 15.22 8.57
N LEU A 1212 44.57 14.48 7.46
CA LEU A 1212 45.83 13.88 7.00
C LEU A 1212 46.88 14.96 6.66
N SER A 1213 46.48 16.05 5.99
CA SER A 1213 47.38 17.17 5.67
C SER A 1213 47.70 18.08 6.86
N ARG A 1214 47.06 17.92 8.03
CA ARG A 1214 47.45 18.62 9.28
C ARG A 1214 48.45 17.83 10.13
N ASN A 1215 48.68 16.56 9.82
CA ASN A 1215 49.57 15.67 10.57
C ASN A 1215 50.74 15.16 9.71
N ASP A 1216 51.02 15.79 8.55
CA ASP A 1216 52.05 15.40 7.57
C ASP A 1216 52.07 13.90 7.17
N ALA A 1217 50.93 13.23 7.33
CA ALA A 1217 50.80 11.78 7.14
C ALA A 1217 50.77 11.38 5.65
N LEU A 1218 50.42 12.30 4.76
CA LEU A 1218 50.56 12.13 3.31
C LEU A 1218 51.63 13.10 2.78
N PRO A 1219 52.65 12.64 2.04
CA PRO A 1219 53.65 13.48 1.39
C PRO A 1219 53.11 14.12 0.09
N LEU A 1220 51.91 14.69 0.18
CA LEU A 1220 51.18 15.39 -0.89
C LEU A 1220 50.30 16.48 -0.27
N ALA A 1221 50.16 17.61 -0.97
CA ALA A 1221 49.19 18.62 -0.55
C ALA A 1221 47.75 18.12 -0.76
N LYS A 1222 46.82 18.61 0.06
CA LYS A 1222 45.38 18.28 -0.01
C LYS A 1222 44.82 18.50 -1.43
N GLU A 1223 45.22 19.61 -2.05
CA GLU A 1223 44.85 20.02 -3.39
C GLU A 1223 45.33 19.02 -4.45
N GLU A 1224 46.51 18.42 -4.27
CA GLU A 1224 47.07 17.41 -5.16
C GLU A 1224 46.32 16.08 -5.05
N VAL A 1225 45.99 15.64 -3.82
CA VAL A 1225 45.19 14.43 -3.60
C VAL A 1225 43.78 14.58 -4.17
N ILE A 1226 43.14 15.74 -3.99
CA ILE A 1226 41.83 16.05 -4.59
C ILE A 1226 41.92 16.09 -6.12
N LYS A 1227 42.99 16.66 -6.69
CA LYS A 1227 43.24 16.69 -8.14
C LYS A 1227 43.44 15.28 -8.70
N LEU A 1228 44.24 14.43 -8.04
CA LEU A 1228 44.40 13.02 -8.39
C LEU A 1228 43.07 12.28 -8.36
N LEU A 1229 42.31 12.38 -7.25
CA LEU A 1229 40.99 11.76 -7.11
C LEU A 1229 40.07 12.16 -8.27
N SER A 1230 40.02 13.46 -8.61
CA SER A 1230 39.20 13.93 -9.71
C SER A 1230 39.64 13.38 -11.07
N LYS A 1231 40.96 13.24 -11.31
CA LYS A 1231 41.50 12.63 -12.53
C LYS A 1231 41.13 11.15 -12.64
N CYS A 1232 41.29 10.38 -11.56
CA CYS A 1232 40.91 8.97 -11.50
C CYS A 1232 39.41 8.81 -11.75
N GLU A 1233 38.55 9.57 -11.04
CA GLU A 1233 37.10 9.53 -11.25
C GLU A 1233 36.69 9.96 -12.68
N SER A 1234 37.47 10.81 -13.36
CA SER A 1234 37.18 11.26 -14.73
C SER A 1234 37.69 10.34 -15.86
N LEU A 1235 38.45 9.27 -15.58
CA LEU A 1235 38.95 8.37 -16.64
C LEU A 1235 37.81 7.76 -17.47
N GLU A 1236 37.83 7.91 -18.79
CA GLU A 1236 36.84 7.31 -19.69
C GLU A 1236 37.35 5.99 -20.28
N ILE A 1237 36.46 5.00 -20.39
CA ILE A 1237 36.80 3.61 -20.76
C ILE A 1237 36.68 3.40 -22.29
N ALA A 1238 36.55 4.47 -23.07
CA ALA A 1238 36.32 4.43 -24.51
C ALA A 1238 36.93 5.65 -25.23
N GLY A 1239 38.08 5.45 -25.86
CA GLY A 1239 38.77 6.47 -26.68
C GLY A 1239 39.99 5.88 -27.37
N SER A 1240 40.55 6.59 -28.36
CA SER A 1240 41.75 6.18 -29.09
C SER A 1240 43.06 6.36 -28.31
N GLU A 1241 43.01 6.90 -27.09
CA GLU A 1241 44.17 7.26 -26.27
C GLU A 1241 44.25 6.46 -24.95
N CYS A 1242 43.50 5.35 -24.83
CA CYS A 1242 43.43 4.55 -23.59
C CYS A 1242 44.79 4.04 -23.11
N GLU A 1243 45.68 3.61 -24.02
CA GLU A 1243 47.07 3.25 -23.70
C GLU A 1243 47.82 4.41 -23.03
N THR A 1244 47.78 5.58 -23.67
CA THR A 1244 48.47 6.79 -23.23
C THR A 1244 47.94 7.29 -21.89
N GLU A 1245 46.62 7.23 -21.66
CA GLU A 1245 45.98 7.66 -20.42
C GLU A 1245 46.25 6.67 -19.26
N ALA A 1246 46.24 5.35 -19.54
CA ALA A 1246 46.58 4.31 -18.57
C ALA A 1246 48.04 4.43 -18.12
N ILE A 1247 49.01 4.36 -19.05
CA ILE A 1247 50.44 4.43 -18.71
C ILE A 1247 50.77 5.71 -17.95
N LYS A 1248 50.18 6.85 -18.34
CA LYS A 1248 50.34 8.15 -17.68
C LYS A 1248 49.68 8.23 -16.31
N THR A 1249 48.64 7.44 -16.04
CA THR A 1249 47.96 7.39 -14.74
C THR A 1249 48.64 6.41 -13.79
N TYR A 1250 48.98 5.21 -14.26
CA TYR A 1250 49.80 4.24 -13.53
C TYR A 1250 51.11 4.85 -13.03
N ASN A 1251 51.88 5.51 -13.91
CA ASN A 1251 53.14 6.16 -13.52
C ASN A 1251 52.94 7.23 -12.43
N LEU A 1252 51.83 7.96 -12.47
CA LEU A 1252 51.51 9.02 -11.53
C LEU A 1252 50.99 8.48 -10.19
N LEU A 1253 50.23 7.37 -10.20
CA LEU A 1253 49.86 6.62 -8.99
C LEU A 1253 51.07 5.95 -8.34
N SER A 1254 51.99 5.41 -9.15
CA SER A 1254 53.22 4.76 -8.70
C SER A 1254 54.18 5.76 -8.03
N ASP A 1255 54.41 6.94 -8.62
CA ASP A 1255 55.19 8.03 -7.99
C ASP A 1255 54.61 8.46 -6.63
N VAL A 1256 53.27 8.56 -6.54
CA VAL A 1256 52.59 8.82 -5.26
C VAL A 1256 52.79 7.69 -4.25
N TRP A 1257 52.65 6.43 -4.66
CA TRP A 1257 52.86 5.28 -3.76
C TRP A 1257 54.31 5.19 -3.27
N ASN A 1258 55.28 5.44 -4.14
CA ASN A 1258 56.70 5.48 -3.78
C ASN A 1258 56.99 6.60 -2.77
N LYS A 1259 56.36 7.77 -2.91
CA LYS A 1259 56.48 8.86 -1.93
C LYS A 1259 55.87 8.48 -0.57
N ILE A 1260 54.68 7.88 -0.54
CA ILE A 1260 54.06 7.42 0.72
C ILE A 1260 54.92 6.31 1.36
N GLN A 1261 55.46 5.37 0.57
CA GLN A 1261 56.37 4.33 1.05
C GLN A 1261 57.66 4.93 1.65
N LEU A 1262 58.29 5.89 0.95
CA LEU A 1262 59.45 6.61 1.48
C LEU A 1262 59.11 7.29 2.81
N LYS A 1263 57.95 7.96 2.90
CA LYS A 1263 57.54 8.65 4.13
C LYS A 1263 57.27 7.70 5.30
N ILE A 1264 56.79 6.48 5.02
CA ILE A 1264 56.65 5.40 6.01
C ILE A 1264 58.00 4.80 6.44
N SER A 1265 59.08 5.00 5.66
CA SER A 1265 60.45 4.59 6.01
C SER A 1265 61.34 5.69 6.59
N GLU A 1266 60.85 6.93 6.64
CA GLU A 1266 61.50 8.08 7.31
C GLU A 1266 61.11 8.23 8.79
N ASN A 1267 60.00 7.59 9.19
CA ASN A 1267 59.46 7.57 10.55
C ASN A 1267 59.77 6.23 11.22
#